data_AF-A0A409VQA8-F1
#
_entry.id   AF-A0A409VQA8-F1
#
_cell.length_a   1.000
_cell.length_b   1.000
_cell.length_c   1.000
_cell.angle_alpha   90.00
_cell.angle_beta   90.00
_cell.angle_gamma   90.00
#
_symmetry.space_group_name_H-M   'P 1'
#
loop_
_entity.id
_entity.type
_entity.pdbx_description
1 polymer ?
#
loop_
_entity_poly.entity_id
_entity_poly.type
_entity_poly.pdbx_seq_one_letter_code
_entity_poly.pdbx_strand_id
1 'polypeptide(L)'
;MLVSALLLLPTIFSTARAVTVYGQIPLAQTVTGTSGTKATPTLPAYDKTLLQPPAIVEPAPGSAYTLSLQNDAAAVNGLSIPHVGPGFWGFSIEMSVLNQVPFLNLMANLVERSGGVVVRIGGNTQEFATMVPFLEDGKTFDKEDSGSTQTTKTPAVLYTIDMFYMAANISSMLNVKWFFGIPFNDSVNWRLTIAEEAQSIVGDDLLALQAGNEPDFYEQFGRRVTYTPEMYSQEIEQLITVIDANDRIPVKNMLLGPSVATGPWTPEQVWETGFIERFKDRLHALTVEHYPNNNCAAAFGTGAQIVDPQDIFPEYLSHTAAVELVRPYINSGNLAVAAGKPLYMFETNTASCGGFAGVSDSYGAALWAMDYGFQMAYANFTHGMLHVGGQNVFYNPFTAPPTNQSGFNQWTAGAIYYSTIVLAEAFGKTNTSRITDLGGNSGSVYTPSYAIYEQDKLSKVALFNYMDDGTNTRDLLVTITVPTGVPVTVEVKYLNADSVSTKDNITWAGQTLGNQYEVDGRFKGDLNIVTINCDTVAGTCVIPVPAPGFALVFLDNAAEQLSVGQATQTFATTAYSKTRNTATIDPAVLQTSNGHSGGNRDAYWSTSAGSTSSAERQAMILPGIVAFVAVLVSGMWVVRAIVHSFTAARAVTVYGQIPLAQTATAGYAQATLKAYDPLELIPPPVPSSPPASAYTLNLERNAAAVPGLSIPHVGGSFWGFSIEMSVISQVFPFLNLMANLQERSGGVVIRIGGNTQEFATQIPDGSLDFGHTFAKTDSGSNQTTQTPAVLYTPDMFYMANNISEMLNVKWFFGIPFNDSVNWRLTIAEEAQNILGDNLLGLQAGNEPDFYLKFGRRSTYSPQMYTDEVADLIKVMDDNPNIPVKNMLIGPSVSSIEWKPEQVWETGYIERFKDRLYCLSVEHYPMNNCAALTGPSPGNPIIDPQDLVDAYFKHDLPMALMDQYRESTRLAQEAGKPFIMFETNTASCGGFPGLSDSYGAALWALDYGLQLAFGNFTHALLHVGGQDTYYNPFTSPPTNQSSYNAWSVGAIYYSTIIISEIFGKTNTSQIVDLRGNFANSYTPQYAIYERGVLNKIAIFNYIDDKTGASDSQVTLNIPGGVPASVRVKYLLAPLITSRSNITWAGQTLGGQFTVDGRFRGELNITTVSCNTAANTCIIPVPAPAFALVFLDSASEALSLGQATETFSTSAFTQQHNTVTYEPATVSLSNGRSGSDRDKYLGTSYGYKESGSTALKLPLFSFSLALAILSGVWVVRARALL
;
A
#
# COMPACT_ATOMS: atom_id res chain seq x y z
N MET A 1 31.74 3.59 -66.38
CA MET A 1 30.72 2.52 -66.48
C MET A 1 29.68 2.87 -65.41
N LEU A 2 28.52 3.41 -65.80
CA LEU A 2 27.28 2.69 -66.14
C LEU A 2 26.76 1.84 -64.95
N VAL A 3 25.49 1.86 -64.51
CA VAL A 3 24.23 2.61 -64.83
C VAL A 3 23.36 2.39 -63.56
N SER A 4 22.65 3.33 -62.91
CA SER A 4 21.64 4.35 -63.30
C SER A 4 20.19 3.84 -63.45
N ALA A 5 19.39 4.03 -62.39
CA ALA A 5 17.95 4.36 -62.33
C ALA A 5 16.91 3.87 -63.38
N LEU A 6 15.81 3.30 -62.88
CA LEU A 6 14.40 3.59 -63.25
C LEU A 6 13.50 2.95 -62.16
N LEU A 7 12.61 3.60 -61.39
CA LEU A 7 11.59 4.67 -61.57
C LEU A 7 10.23 4.22 -62.16
N LEU A 8 9.18 4.44 -61.34
CA LEU A 8 7.77 4.73 -61.64
C LEU A 8 6.82 3.61 -62.12
N LEU A 9 5.76 3.41 -61.30
CA LEU A 9 4.32 3.50 -61.62
C LEU A 9 3.93 3.54 -63.11
N PRO A 10 2.89 2.78 -63.53
CA PRO A 10 1.50 3.12 -63.11
C PRO A 10 0.55 1.89 -62.91
N THR A 11 -0.25 1.74 -61.84
CA THR A 11 -1.54 2.40 -61.42
C THR A 11 -2.76 1.45 -61.51
N ILE A 12 -3.80 1.75 -60.71
CA ILE A 12 -5.26 1.54 -60.96
C ILE A 12 -5.94 0.20 -60.52
N PHE A 13 -6.65 0.33 -59.39
CA PHE A 13 -7.98 -0.22 -59.01
C PHE A 13 -8.25 -1.72 -58.74
N SER A 14 -8.60 -2.00 -57.46
CA SER A 14 -9.78 -2.73 -56.94
C SER A 14 -10.27 -4.03 -57.63
N THR A 15 -10.64 -5.07 -56.86
CA THR A 15 -11.92 -5.07 -56.11
C THR A 15 -11.96 -6.09 -54.98
N ALA A 16 -12.87 -5.88 -54.02
CA ALA A 16 -13.02 -6.70 -52.81
C ALA A 16 -14.17 -7.74 -52.92
N ARG A 17 -14.18 -8.70 -51.99
CA ARG A 17 -15.39 -9.36 -51.44
C ARG A 17 -15.08 -9.90 -50.03
N ALA A 18 -16.13 -10.12 -49.24
CA ALA A 18 -16.07 -10.25 -47.77
C ALA A 18 -17.12 -11.26 -47.25
N VAL A 19 -17.11 -11.54 -45.93
CA VAL A 19 -18.21 -12.03 -45.06
C VAL A 19 -17.64 -12.21 -43.64
N THR A 20 -18.33 -12.09 -42.50
CA THR A 20 -19.41 -11.19 -42.02
C THR A 20 -19.40 -11.29 -40.48
N VAL A 21 -19.64 -10.20 -39.75
CA VAL A 21 -19.90 -10.21 -38.30
C VAL A 21 -21.29 -9.61 -38.06
N TYR A 22 -22.04 -10.15 -37.11
CA TYR A 22 -23.37 -9.66 -36.73
C TYR A 22 -23.30 -8.78 -35.48
N GLY A 23 -24.04 -7.65 -35.46
CA GLY A 23 -24.43 -7.01 -34.19
C GLY A 23 -24.01 -5.56 -33.90
N GLN A 24 -23.46 -4.79 -34.85
CA GLN A 24 -23.30 -3.33 -34.68
C GLN A 24 -24.40 -2.53 -35.40
N ILE A 25 -24.88 -1.46 -34.75
CA ILE A 25 -25.79 -0.46 -35.33
C ILE A 25 -24.96 0.72 -35.89
N PRO A 26 -25.29 1.33 -37.04
CA PRO A 26 -24.38 2.24 -37.75
C PRO A 26 -24.50 3.72 -37.36
N LEU A 27 -23.38 4.45 -37.43
CA LEU A 27 -23.30 5.91 -37.29
C LEU A 27 -23.09 6.59 -38.66
N ALA A 28 -24.09 7.35 -39.12
CA ALA A 28 -24.06 8.30 -40.24
C ALA A 28 -25.38 9.12 -40.21
N GLN A 29 -25.49 10.41 -40.51
CA GLN A 29 -24.57 11.48 -40.98
C GLN A 29 -24.87 12.73 -40.12
N THR A 30 -24.06 13.77 -39.96
CA THR A 30 -22.87 14.27 -40.71
C THR A 30 -21.85 14.76 -39.63
N VAL A 31 -20.93 15.76 -39.70
CA VAL A 31 -20.42 16.78 -40.66
C VAL A 31 -18.88 16.63 -40.74
N THR A 32 -18.17 17.48 -41.48
CA THR A 32 -16.70 17.41 -41.72
C THR A 32 -15.86 18.31 -40.79
N GLY A 33 -14.77 17.79 -40.22
CA GLY A 33 -13.77 18.58 -39.48
C GLY A 33 -12.42 17.86 -39.28
N THR A 34 -11.44 18.17 -40.15
CA THR A 34 -9.97 17.96 -40.02
C THR A 34 -9.40 16.93 -39.01
N SER A 35 -9.10 15.72 -39.51
CA SER A 35 -7.91 14.89 -39.21
C SER A 35 -7.14 15.11 -37.87
N GLY A 36 -7.65 14.58 -36.76
CA GLY A 36 -6.82 14.20 -35.61
C GLY A 36 -6.36 12.74 -35.68
N THR A 37 -5.26 12.39 -35.00
CA THR A 37 -4.89 10.98 -34.76
C THR A 37 -5.99 10.29 -33.96
N LYS A 38 -6.42 9.09 -34.38
CA LYS A 38 -7.44 8.32 -33.63
C LYS A 38 -6.93 8.01 -32.23
N ALA A 39 -7.50 8.67 -31.22
CA ALA A 39 -7.33 8.28 -29.83
C ALA A 39 -7.91 6.87 -29.60
N THR A 40 -7.27 6.10 -28.73
CA THR A 40 -7.89 4.91 -28.13
C THR A 40 -9.13 5.38 -27.34
N PRO A 41 -10.30 4.73 -27.45
CA PRO A 41 -11.48 5.15 -26.71
C PRO A 41 -11.24 5.00 -25.20
N THR A 42 -11.26 6.13 -24.49
CA THR A 42 -11.26 6.18 -23.02
C THR A 42 -12.55 5.56 -22.48
N LEU A 43 -12.48 4.83 -21.36
CA LEU A 43 -13.68 4.32 -20.70
C LEU A 43 -14.40 5.47 -19.97
N PRO A 44 -15.74 5.49 -19.89
CA PRO A 44 -16.53 6.53 -19.23
C PRO A 44 -16.02 6.99 -17.85
N ALA A 45 -15.65 6.07 -16.95
CA ALA A 45 -15.14 6.40 -15.62
C ALA A 45 -13.79 7.14 -15.60
N TYR A 46 -13.19 7.39 -16.78
CA TYR A 46 -11.88 8.00 -17.00
C TYR A 46 -11.92 9.15 -18.01
N ASP A 47 -13.12 9.57 -18.41
CA ASP A 47 -13.32 10.58 -19.45
C ASP A 47 -12.94 12.00 -19.01
N LYS A 48 -12.38 12.77 -19.95
CA LYS A 48 -11.86 14.13 -19.70
C LYS A 48 -12.70 15.26 -20.35
N THR A 49 -13.95 14.98 -20.72
CA THR A 49 -14.90 16.01 -21.17
C THR A 49 -15.22 16.95 -20.00
N LEU A 50 -14.89 18.23 -20.15
CA LEU A 50 -15.29 19.31 -19.25
C LEU A 50 -16.37 20.15 -19.95
N LEU A 51 -17.49 20.38 -19.26
CA LEU A 51 -18.54 21.28 -19.74
C LEU A 51 -18.18 22.74 -19.45
N GLN A 52 -18.84 23.67 -20.12
CA GLN A 52 -18.81 25.07 -19.74
C GLN A 52 -19.76 25.28 -18.55
N PRO A 53 -19.33 25.98 -17.48
CA PRO A 53 -20.22 26.43 -16.42
C PRO A 53 -21.41 27.23 -16.99
N PRO A 54 -22.64 27.03 -16.47
CA PRO A 54 -23.79 27.81 -16.90
C PRO A 54 -23.60 29.31 -16.66
N ALA A 55 -24.06 30.13 -17.59
CA ALA A 55 -24.11 31.57 -17.38
C ALA A 55 -25.07 31.91 -16.22
N ILE A 56 -24.59 32.65 -15.23
CA ILE A 56 -25.41 33.13 -14.10
C ILE A 56 -26.57 33.98 -14.64
N VAL A 57 -27.79 33.66 -14.21
CA VAL A 57 -29.01 34.38 -14.60
C VAL A 57 -29.03 35.74 -13.90
N GLU A 58 -29.11 36.83 -14.68
CA GLU A 58 -29.20 38.19 -14.13
C GLU A 58 -30.66 38.67 -13.98
N PRO A 59 -31.04 39.34 -12.88
CA PRO A 59 -30.18 39.77 -11.78
C PRO A 59 -29.74 38.59 -10.90
N ALA A 60 -28.43 38.48 -10.69
CA ALA A 60 -27.83 37.43 -9.89
C ALA A 60 -28.32 37.48 -8.42
N PRO A 61 -28.29 36.35 -7.70
CA PRO A 61 -28.57 36.30 -6.26
C PRO A 61 -27.72 37.31 -5.46
N GLY A 62 -28.27 37.79 -4.34
CA GLY A 62 -27.54 38.70 -3.46
C GLY A 62 -26.30 38.01 -2.87
N SER A 63 -25.12 38.63 -3.02
CA SER A 63 -23.86 38.12 -2.46
C SER A 63 -23.75 38.25 -0.94
N ALA A 64 -24.75 38.82 -0.27
CA ALA A 64 -24.88 38.81 1.18
C ALA A 64 -26.34 38.66 1.61
N TYR A 65 -26.61 37.79 2.58
CA TYR A 65 -27.94 37.59 3.16
C TYR A 65 -27.83 37.15 4.62
N THR A 66 -28.98 37.06 5.32
CA THR A 66 -29.04 36.71 6.74
C THR A 66 -29.93 35.50 6.97
N LEU A 67 -29.45 34.57 7.81
CA LEU A 67 -30.18 33.41 8.32
C LEU A 67 -30.49 33.65 9.80
N SER A 68 -31.75 33.50 10.18
CA SER A 68 -32.23 33.70 11.56
C SER A 68 -32.65 32.36 12.15
N LEU A 69 -31.76 31.74 12.92
CA LEU A 69 -31.90 30.35 13.36
C LEU A 69 -32.30 30.27 14.84
N GLN A 70 -33.08 29.26 15.21
CA GLN A 70 -33.34 28.96 16.62
C GLN A 70 -32.22 28.10 17.18
N ASN A 71 -31.89 28.25 18.46
CA ASN A 71 -30.95 27.35 19.14
C ASN A 71 -31.63 26.03 19.54
N ASP A 72 -32.87 26.11 20.03
CA ASP A 72 -33.64 24.95 20.48
C ASP A 72 -34.45 24.33 19.33
N ALA A 73 -34.22 23.04 19.06
CA ALA A 73 -34.95 22.27 18.06
C ALA A 73 -36.47 22.29 18.29
N ALA A 74 -36.91 22.36 19.55
CA ALA A 74 -38.33 22.47 19.92
C ALA A 74 -39.00 23.80 19.49
N ALA A 75 -38.23 24.79 19.04
CA ALA A 75 -38.74 26.04 18.46
C ALA A 75 -38.76 26.03 16.92
N VAL A 76 -38.40 24.90 16.29
CA VAL A 76 -38.31 24.73 14.83
C VAL A 76 -39.45 23.84 14.34
N ASN A 77 -40.27 24.36 13.43
CA ASN A 77 -41.30 23.57 12.77
C ASN A 77 -40.68 22.81 11.58
N GLY A 78 -41.12 21.57 11.36
CA GLY A 78 -40.73 20.81 10.15
C GLY A 78 -39.36 20.13 10.19
N LEU A 79 -38.73 19.98 11.37
CA LEU A 79 -37.53 19.15 11.50
C LEU A 79 -37.78 17.71 11.05
N SER A 80 -36.77 17.10 10.43
CA SER A 80 -36.75 15.69 10.08
C SER A 80 -36.87 14.75 11.29
N ILE A 81 -37.09 13.46 11.02
CA ILE A 81 -36.68 12.38 11.94
C ILE A 81 -35.19 12.49 12.28
N PRO A 82 -34.77 11.99 13.46
CA PRO A 82 -33.35 11.79 13.73
C PRO A 82 -32.72 10.87 12.67
N HIS A 83 -31.57 11.27 12.14
CA HIS A 83 -30.70 10.38 11.38
C HIS A 83 -30.13 9.32 12.32
N VAL A 84 -30.31 8.04 11.98
CA VAL A 84 -29.98 6.91 12.86
C VAL A 84 -29.21 5.80 12.13
N GLY A 85 -28.25 5.23 12.83
CA GLY A 85 -27.38 4.18 12.34
C GLY A 85 -26.19 4.73 11.53
N PRO A 86 -25.69 3.97 10.54
CA PRO A 86 -24.52 4.34 9.74
C PRO A 86 -24.75 5.60 8.88
N GLY A 87 -23.69 6.07 8.22
CA GLY A 87 -23.68 7.31 7.43
C GLY A 87 -24.77 7.36 6.36
N PHE A 88 -25.38 8.54 6.22
CA PHE A 88 -26.57 8.75 5.40
C PHE A 88 -26.41 8.28 3.95
N TRP A 89 -25.27 8.60 3.32
CA TRP A 89 -24.90 8.05 2.02
C TRP A 89 -24.20 6.69 2.18
N GLY A 90 -24.88 5.64 1.75
CA GLY A 90 -24.30 4.34 1.43
C GLY A 90 -24.07 4.16 -0.07
N PHE A 91 -23.74 2.93 -0.46
CA PHE A 91 -23.47 2.56 -1.86
C PHE A 91 -24.37 1.42 -2.32
N SER A 92 -25.06 1.60 -3.44
CA SER A 92 -25.67 0.49 -4.20
C SER A 92 -24.66 0.00 -5.22
N ILE A 93 -24.32 -1.28 -5.21
CA ILE A 93 -23.30 -1.85 -6.08
C ILE A 93 -23.94 -2.99 -6.88
N GLU A 94 -23.88 -2.90 -8.21
CA GLU A 94 -24.24 -4.03 -9.09
C GLU A 94 -23.46 -5.27 -8.65
N MET A 95 -24.12 -6.44 -8.61
CA MET A 95 -23.56 -7.72 -8.11
C MET A 95 -22.25 -8.17 -8.78
N SER A 96 -21.79 -7.47 -9.81
CA SER A 96 -20.71 -7.86 -10.71
C SER A 96 -19.50 -6.92 -10.73
N VAL A 97 -19.40 -6.00 -9.76
CA VAL A 97 -18.37 -4.92 -9.72
C VAL A 97 -17.36 -5.08 -8.58
N LEU A 98 -17.65 -5.90 -7.57
CA LEU A 98 -16.86 -5.99 -6.34
C LEU A 98 -15.52 -6.74 -6.51
N ASN A 99 -14.41 -6.00 -6.41
CA ASN A 99 -13.04 -6.49 -6.20
C ASN A 99 -12.11 -5.35 -5.73
N GLN A 100 -11.00 -5.71 -5.08
CA GLN A 100 -9.87 -4.84 -4.65
C GLN A 100 -10.08 -3.97 -3.38
N VAL A 101 -8.97 -3.42 -2.87
CA VAL A 101 -8.80 -3.08 -1.44
C VAL A 101 -8.82 -1.57 -1.07
N PRO A 102 -8.56 -0.58 -1.95
CA PRO A 102 -8.78 0.85 -1.62
C PRO A 102 -10.19 1.18 -1.11
N PHE A 103 -11.18 0.34 -1.47
CA PHE A 103 -12.51 0.30 -0.88
C PHE A 103 -12.49 0.38 0.66
N LEU A 104 -11.58 -0.32 1.35
CA LEU A 104 -11.51 -0.30 2.82
C LEU A 104 -11.10 1.07 3.38
N ASN A 105 -10.18 1.79 2.74
CA ASN A 105 -9.79 3.14 3.18
C ASN A 105 -10.90 4.16 2.94
N LEU A 106 -11.64 4.01 1.84
CA LEU A 106 -12.85 4.80 1.56
C LEU A 106 -13.93 4.53 2.61
N MET A 107 -14.25 3.25 2.88
CA MET A 107 -15.22 2.91 3.92
C MET A 107 -14.76 3.39 5.31
N ALA A 108 -13.49 3.24 5.67
CA ALA A 108 -12.94 3.71 6.95
C ALA A 108 -13.12 5.23 7.12
N ASN A 109 -12.92 6.02 6.06
CA ASN A 109 -13.16 7.46 6.07
C ASN A 109 -14.60 7.85 6.34
N LEU A 110 -15.58 6.98 6.06
CA LEU A 110 -16.99 7.16 6.41
C LEU A 110 -17.28 6.63 7.82
N VAL A 111 -16.79 5.44 8.17
CA VAL A 111 -16.94 4.83 9.50
C VAL A 111 -16.39 5.73 10.61
N GLU A 112 -15.26 6.42 10.38
CA GLU A 112 -14.71 7.39 11.35
C GLU A 112 -15.58 8.64 11.53
N ARG A 113 -16.45 8.97 10.56
CA ARG A 113 -17.26 10.19 10.59
C ARG A 113 -18.67 9.94 11.12
N SER A 114 -19.30 8.87 10.64
CA SER A 114 -20.68 8.49 10.96
C SER A 114 -20.82 7.19 11.76
N GLY A 115 -19.73 6.63 12.28
CA GLY A 115 -19.72 5.43 13.13
C GLY A 115 -19.95 4.11 12.38
N GLY A 116 -20.38 4.16 11.13
CA GLY A 116 -20.57 3.03 10.22
C GLY A 116 -20.92 3.48 8.80
N VAL A 117 -20.99 2.54 7.84
CA VAL A 117 -21.44 2.76 6.46
C VAL A 117 -22.27 1.56 5.96
N VAL A 118 -23.21 1.80 5.04
CA VAL A 118 -24.07 0.75 4.45
C VAL A 118 -23.78 0.49 2.98
N VAL A 119 -23.82 -0.79 2.59
CA VAL A 119 -23.53 -1.25 1.23
C VAL A 119 -24.59 -2.28 0.79
N ARG A 120 -25.24 -2.00 -0.33
CA ARG A 120 -26.18 -2.90 -1.01
C ARG A 120 -25.45 -3.61 -2.15
N ILE A 121 -25.58 -4.94 -2.22
CA ILE A 121 -25.24 -5.74 -3.40
C ILE A 121 -26.55 -6.11 -4.09
N GLY A 122 -26.79 -5.56 -5.28
CA GLY A 122 -28.09 -5.63 -5.96
C GLY A 122 -27.99 -5.11 -7.39
N GLY A 123 -28.79 -4.10 -7.71
CA GLY A 123 -28.93 -3.57 -9.06
C GLY A 123 -29.67 -4.51 -9.99
N ASN A 124 -29.68 -4.19 -11.29
CA ASN A 124 -30.43 -4.96 -12.27
C ASN A 124 -29.91 -6.41 -12.42
N THR A 125 -28.64 -6.68 -12.10
CA THR A 125 -28.09 -8.04 -12.16
C THR A 125 -28.62 -8.99 -11.08
N GLN A 126 -29.19 -8.47 -9.99
CA GLN A 126 -29.85 -9.25 -8.92
C GLN A 126 -30.78 -10.33 -9.48
N GLU A 127 -31.59 -9.97 -10.46
CA GLU A 127 -32.69 -10.81 -10.94
C GLU A 127 -32.20 -12.09 -11.62
N PHE A 128 -30.99 -12.07 -12.19
CA PHE A 128 -30.39 -13.22 -12.84
C PHE A 128 -29.29 -13.87 -11.99
N ALA A 129 -28.95 -13.29 -10.84
CA ALA A 129 -27.85 -13.71 -9.98
C ALA A 129 -28.02 -15.15 -9.47
N THR A 130 -27.01 -16.00 -9.67
CA THR A 130 -27.05 -17.43 -9.33
C THR A 130 -25.82 -17.84 -8.54
N MET A 131 -26.02 -18.45 -7.37
CA MET A 131 -24.92 -19.04 -6.62
C MET A 131 -24.41 -20.32 -7.30
N VAL A 132 -23.10 -20.43 -7.46
CA VAL A 132 -22.41 -21.61 -8.01
C VAL A 132 -21.33 -22.09 -7.04
N PRO A 133 -21.03 -23.40 -6.97
CA PRO A 133 -20.09 -23.94 -5.99
C PRO A 133 -18.64 -23.49 -6.23
N PHE A 134 -18.29 -23.15 -7.47
CA PHE A 134 -17.02 -22.52 -7.85
C PHE A 134 -17.18 -21.81 -9.20
N LEU A 135 -16.24 -20.91 -9.50
CA LEU A 135 -16.06 -20.28 -10.81
C LEU A 135 -14.68 -20.60 -11.37
N GLU A 136 -14.52 -20.50 -12.70
CA GLU A 136 -13.21 -20.57 -13.33
C GLU A 136 -12.27 -19.46 -12.82
N ASP A 137 -10.96 -19.75 -12.85
CA ASP A 137 -9.89 -18.99 -12.21
C ASP A 137 -10.02 -18.68 -10.70
N GLY A 138 -11.10 -19.12 -10.04
CA GLY A 138 -11.33 -18.86 -8.62
C GLY A 138 -11.86 -17.45 -8.36
N LYS A 139 -12.58 -16.86 -9.32
CA LYS A 139 -13.29 -15.59 -9.18
C LYS A 139 -14.40 -15.69 -8.12
N THR A 140 -14.69 -14.59 -7.44
CA THR A 140 -15.92 -14.44 -6.63
C THR A 140 -17.17 -14.31 -7.51
N PHE A 141 -17.03 -13.67 -8.69
CA PHE A 141 -18.10 -13.31 -9.61
C PHE A 141 -17.70 -13.59 -11.08
N ASP A 142 -18.67 -13.95 -11.92
CA ASP A 142 -18.51 -13.98 -13.39
C ASP A 142 -19.76 -13.51 -14.12
N LYS A 143 -19.63 -13.22 -15.42
CA LYS A 143 -20.72 -12.71 -16.28
C LYS A 143 -21.00 -13.65 -17.44
N GLU A 144 -22.24 -14.10 -17.55
CA GLU A 144 -22.75 -14.82 -18.73
C GLU A 144 -23.84 -13.99 -19.44
N ASP A 145 -24.11 -14.31 -20.71
CA ASP A 145 -25.25 -13.74 -21.41
C ASP A 145 -26.55 -14.34 -20.82
N SER A 146 -27.42 -13.49 -20.27
CA SER A 146 -28.72 -13.89 -19.73
C SER A 146 -29.75 -14.26 -20.80
N GLY A 147 -29.42 -14.07 -22.10
CA GLY A 147 -30.36 -14.09 -23.20
C GLY A 147 -31.24 -12.84 -23.27
N SER A 148 -30.97 -11.82 -22.44
CA SER A 148 -31.78 -10.61 -22.36
C SER A 148 -31.64 -9.74 -23.60
N THR A 149 -32.76 -9.59 -24.33
CA THR A 149 -32.89 -8.64 -25.44
C THR A 149 -33.33 -7.24 -24.98
N GLN A 150 -33.20 -6.93 -23.68
CA GLN A 150 -33.62 -5.65 -23.07
C GLN A 150 -32.63 -4.51 -23.40
N THR A 151 -33.05 -3.28 -23.15
CA THR A 151 -32.28 -2.04 -23.39
C THR A 151 -30.89 -2.04 -22.76
N THR A 152 -30.74 -2.58 -21.55
CA THR A 152 -29.46 -2.64 -20.81
C THR A 152 -28.59 -3.86 -21.11
N LYS A 153 -29.15 -4.90 -21.76
CA LYS A 153 -28.53 -6.24 -21.92
C LYS A 153 -27.90 -6.78 -20.62
N THR A 154 -28.64 -6.68 -19.51
CA THR A 154 -28.16 -7.09 -18.18
C THR A 154 -27.64 -8.53 -18.18
N PRO A 155 -26.36 -8.79 -17.85
CA PRO A 155 -25.79 -10.13 -17.84
C PRO A 155 -26.33 -10.97 -16.69
N ALA A 156 -26.29 -12.29 -16.83
CA ALA A 156 -26.45 -13.19 -15.70
C ALA A 156 -25.16 -13.14 -14.86
N VAL A 157 -25.29 -12.97 -13.55
CA VAL A 157 -24.16 -12.96 -12.62
C VAL A 157 -24.08 -14.29 -11.91
N LEU A 158 -22.98 -15.00 -12.11
CA LEU A 158 -22.66 -16.16 -11.30
C LEU A 158 -21.81 -15.69 -10.12
N TYR A 159 -22.08 -16.17 -8.90
CA TYR A 159 -21.31 -15.82 -7.71
C TYR A 159 -21.02 -17.04 -6.84
N THR A 160 -19.94 -16.99 -6.06
CA THR A 160 -19.54 -18.07 -5.14
C THR A 160 -19.74 -17.69 -3.67
N ILE A 161 -19.53 -18.64 -2.77
CA ILE A 161 -19.61 -18.42 -1.31
C ILE A 161 -18.59 -17.40 -0.79
N ASP A 162 -17.50 -17.15 -1.55
CA ASP A 162 -16.48 -16.14 -1.26
C ASP A 162 -17.10 -14.73 -1.15
N MET A 163 -18.28 -14.46 -1.74
CA MET A 163 -18.99 -13.17 -1.57
C MET A 163 -19.38 -12.90 -0.12
N PHE A 164 -19.90 -13.90 0.59
CA PHE A 164 -20.35 -13.76 1.97
C PHE A 164 -19.17 -13.67 2.93
N TYR A 165 -18.12 -14.48 2.70
CA TYR A 165 -16.87 -14.37 3.46
C TYR A 165 -16.16 -13.05 3.23
N MET A 166 -16.19 -12.49 2.01
CA MET A 166 -15.69 -11.14 1.73
C MET A 166 -16.47 -10.08 2.53
N ALA A 167 -17.81 -10.14 2.51
CA ALA A 167 -18.64 -9.21 3.27
C ALA A 167 -18.37 -9.29 4.79
N ALA A 168 -18.38 -10.50 5.35
CA ALA A 168 -18.10 -10.74 6.77
C ALA A 168 -16.67 -10.31 7.18
N ASN A 169 -15.67 -10.56 6.34
CA ASN A 169 -14.29 -10.11 6.61
C ASN A 169 -14.13 -8.59 6.54
N ILE A 170 -14.87 -7.91 5.66
CA ILE A 170 -14.90 -6.44 5.64
C ILE A 170 -15.55 -5.91 6.93
N SER A 171 -16.63 -6.56 7.39
CA SER A 171 -17.35 -6.14 8.61
C SER A 171 -16.62 -6.46 9.92
N SER A 172 -15.79 -7.51 9.96
CA SER A 172 -14.91 -7.78 11.10
C SER A 172 -13.73 -6.80 11.21
N MET A 173 -13.45 -6.04 10.12
CA MET A 173 -12.43 -4.99 10.09
C MET A 173 -12.99 -3.57 10.30
N LEU A 174 -14.22 -3.30 9.87
CA LEU A 174 -14.89 -1.98 9.88
C LEU A 174 -16.38 -2.15 10.13
N ASN A 175 -17.06 -1.15 10.71
CA ASN A 175 -18.54 -1.15 10.80
C ASN A 175 -19.22 -0.88 9.45
N VAL A 176 -19.00 -1.77 8.48
CA VAL A 176 -19.69 -1.87 7.19
C VAL A 176 -20.84 -2.83 7.37
N LYS A 177 -22.06 -2.41 7.01
CA LYS A 177 -23.28 -3.20 7.12
C LYS A 177 -23.89 -3.46 5.75
N TRP A 178 -24.42 -4.67 5.56
CA TRP A 178 -24.74 -5.21 4.23
C TRP A 178 -26.24 -5.38 3.98
N PHE A 179 -26.62 -5.19 2.72
CA PHE A 179 -27.91 -5.60 2.17
C PHE A 179 -27.70 -6.42 0.89
N PHE A 180 -28.43 -7.51 0.69
CA PHE A 180 -28.29 -8.35 -0.51
C PHE A 180 -29.62 -8.56 -1.25
N GLY A 181 -29.56 -8.57 -2.58
CA GLY A 181 -30.72 -8.78 -3.45
C GLY A 181 -31.14 -10.24 -3.60
N ILE A 182 -32.38 -10.59 -3.24
CA ILE A 182 -32.98 -11.90 -3.55
C ILE A 182 -33.32 -11.93 -5.05
N PRO A 183 -32.85 -12.92 -5.84
CA PRO A 183 -33.23 -13.04 -7.25
C PRO A 183 -34.74 -13.34 -7.37
N PHE A 184 -35.49 -12.42 -7.97
CA PHE A 184 -36.96 -12.39 -7.96
C PHE A 184 -37.57 -12.68 -9.36
N ASN A 185 -36.73 -12.94 -10.37
CA ASN A 185 -37.18 -13.25 -11.74
C ASN A 185 -38.10 -14.49 -11.85
N ASP A 186 -38.04 -15.44 -10.93
CA ASP A 186 -38.84 -16.67 -10.89
C ASP A 186 -39.56 -16.76 -9.55
N SER A 187 -40.87 -16.45 -9.58
CA SER A 187 -41.76 -16.49 -8.42
C SER A 187 -42.29 -17.89 -8.08
N VAL A 188 -41.84 -18.94 -8.78
CA VAL A 188 -42.15 -20.34 -8.50
C VAL A 188 -40.95 -21.04 -7.83
N ASN A 189 -39.73 -20.81 -8.33
CA ASN A 189 -38.50 -21.46 -7.87
C ASN A 189 -37.58 -20.47 -7.14
N TRP A 190 -38.04 -19.93 -6.02
CA TRP A 190 -37.32 -18.93 -5.22
C TRP A 190 -35.89 -19.35 -4.85
N ARG A 191 -34.89 -18.64 -5.39
CA ARG A 191 -33.45 -18.92 -5.21
C ARG A 191 -32.92 -18.34 -3.88
N LEU A 192 -33.41 -18.91 -2.77
CA LEU A 192 -33.18 -18.38 -1.41
C LEU A 192 -31.77 -18.60 -0.83
N THR A 193 -30.86 -19.31 -1.51
CA THR A 193 -29.52 -19.59 -0.99
C THR A 193 -28.74 -18.32 -0.61
N ILE A 194 -29.00 -17.18 -1.26
CA ILE A 194 -28.41 -15.89 -0.85
C ILE A 194 -28.84 -15.45 0.56
N ALA A 195 -30.06 -15.76 0.97
CA ALA A 195 -30.56 -15.46 2.32
C ALA A 195 -30.02 -16.46 3.36
N GLU A 196 -29.93 -17.74 2.99
CA GLU A 196 -29.42 -18.83 3.83
C GLU A 196 -27.94 -18.62 4.19
N GLU A 197 -27.08 -18.45 3.19
CA GLU A 197 -25.64 -18.31 3.41
C GLU A 197 -25.30 -16.93 4.00
N ALA A 198 -26.03 -15.87 3.66
CA ALA A 198 -25.81 -14.55 4.26
C ALA A 198 -26.13 -14.51 5.76
N GLN A 199 -27.27 -15.06 6.20
CA GLN A 199 -27.57 -15.15 7.63
C GLN A 199 -26.59 -16.10 8.35
N SER A 200 -26.07 -17.12 7.67
CA SER A 200 -25.12 -18.07 8.26
C SER A 200 -23.66 -17.58 8.32
N ILE A 201 -23.23 -16.64 7.46
CA ILE A 201 -21.82 -16.24 7.31
C ILE A 201 -21.61 -14.76 7.67
N VAL A 202 -22.53 -13.87 7.30
CA VAL A 202 -22.43 -12.42 7.57
C VAL A 202 -23.13 -12.06 8.89
N GLY A 203 -24.11 -12.87 9.33
CA GLY A 203 -24.70 -12.74 10.67
C GLY A 203 -25.24 -11.34 10.98
N ASP A 204 -24.86 -10.78 12.12
CA ASP A 204 -25.31 -9.46 12.62
C ASP A 204 -24.81 -8.27 11.77
N ASP A 205 -23.97 -8.52 10.75
CA ASP A 205 -23.55 -7.51 9.77
C ASP A 205 -24.47 -7.43 8.53
N LEU A 206 -25.38 -8.40 8.36
CA LEU A 206 -26.49 -8.33 7.40
C LEU A 206 -27.67 -7.59 8.02
N LEU A 207 -28.11 -6.49 7.43
CA LEU A 207 -29.27 -5.74 7.91
C LEU A 207 -30.59 -6.24 7.32
N ALA A 208 -30.64 -6.42 5.99
CA ALA A 208 -31.85 -6.83 5.28
C ALA A 208 -31.57 -7.39 3.87
N LEU A 209 -32.62 -7.90 3.24
CA LEU A 209 -32.63 -8.60 1.95
C LEU A 209 -33.69 -7.98 1.02
N GLN A 210 -33.29 -7.59 -0.19
CA GLN A 210 -34.19 -6.91 -1.12
C GLN A 210 -35.05 -7.90 -1.91
N ALA A 211 -36.36 -7.69 -1.88
CA ALA A 211 -37.34 -8.50 -2.56
C ALA A 211 -37.75 -7.87 -3.91
N GLY A 212 -36.85 -7.99 -4.89
CA GLY A 212 -36.99 -7.42 -6.24
C GLY A 212 -36.37 -6.01 -6.40
N ASN A 213 -35.78 -5.77 -7.57
CA ASN A 213 -35.15 -4.53 -8.01
C ASN A 213 -35.97 -3.94 -9.18
N GLU A 214 -36.56 -2.75 -8.99
CA GLU A 214 -37.43 -2.09 -9.98
C GLU A 214 -38.59 -2.99 -10.49
N PRO A 215 -39.48 -3.51 -9.60
CA PRO A 215 -40.57 -4.41 -10.00
C PRO A 215 -41.56 -3.75 -10.96
N ASP A 216 -41.65 -2.42 -10.95
CA ASP A 216 -42.46 -1.62 -11.88
C ASP A 216 -42.02 -1.75 -13.34
N PHE A 217 -40.73 -1.97 -13.61
CA PHE A 217 -40.23 -2.23 -14.97
C PHE A 217 -40.34 -3.70 -15.42
N TYR A 218 -40.79 -4.64 -14.58
CA TYR A 218 -40.79 -6.07 -14.93
C TYR A 218 -41.63 -6.42 -16.18
N GLU A 219 -42.75 -5.75 -16.41
CA GLU A 219 -43.55 -5.95 -17.63
C GLU A 219 -42.84 -5.35 -18.85
N GLN A 220 -42.35 -4.11 -18.74
CA GLN A 220 -41.63 -3.41 -19.81
C GLN A 220 -40.34 -4.13 -20.23
N PHE A 221 -39.65 -4.78 -19.28
CA PHE A 221 -38.47 -5.59 -19.53
C PHE A 221 -38.80 -7.07 -19.86
N GLY A 222 -40.07 -7.49 -19.80
CA GLY A 222 -40.48 -8.87 -20.10
C GLY A 222 -40.03 -9.91 -19.06
N ARG A 223 -39.71 -9.50 -17.83
CA ARG A 223 -39.56 -10.38 -16.66
C ARG A 223 -40.92 -10.97 -16.23
N ARG A 224 -42.00 -10.29 -16.58
CA ARG A 224 -43.42 -10.69 -16.42
C ARG A 224 -44.17 -10.29 -17.70
N VAL A 225 -45.32 -10.93 -17.96
CA VAL A 225 -46.14 -10.68 -19.19
C VAL A 225 -47.32 -9.75 -18.91
N THR A 226 -47.85 -9.79 -17.69
CA THR A 226 -48.78 -8.83 -17.14
C THR A 226 -48.41 -8.68 -15.68
N TYR A 227 -48.22 -7.45 -15.20
CA TYR A 227 -47.73 -7.21 -13.85
C TYR A 227 -48.29 -5.92 -13.27
N THR A 228 -48.67 -5.97 -12.00
CA THR A 228 -49.30 -4.85 -11.29
C THR A 228 -48.79 -4.79 -9.86
N PRO A 229 -48.95 -3.66 -9.15
CA PRO A 229 -48.60 -3.54 -7.73
C PRO A 229 -49.21 -4.64 -6.85
N GLU A 230 -50.45 -5.06 -7.13
CA GLU A 230 -51.11 -6.15 -6.40
C GLU A 230 -50.50 -7.52 -6.74
N MET A 231 -50.11 -7.77 -7.99
CA MET A 231 -49.41 -9.01 -8.36
C MET A 231 -48.02 -9.09 -7.72
N TYR A 232 -47.27 -7.99 -7.67
CA TYR A 232 -46.02 -7.92 -6.90
C TYR A 232 -46.26 -8.18 -5.40
N SER A 233 -47.32 -7.57 -4.84
CA SER A 233 -47.71 -7.80 -3.43
C SER A 233 -48.05 -9.27 -3.15
N GLN A 234 -48.64 -9.98 -4.11
CA GLN A 234 -48.92 -11.43 -4.01
C GLN A 234 -47.66 -12.30 -4.17
N GLU A 235 -46.70 -11.91 -5.01
CA GLU A 235 -45.41 -12.59 -5.10
C GLU A 235 -44.56 -12.39 -3.83
N ILE A 236 -44.68 -11.24 -3.16
CA ILE A 236 -44.08 -10.99 -1.83
C ILE A 236 -44.70 -11.88 -0.75
N GLU A 237 -46.03 -12.09 -0.76
CA GLU A 237 -46.71 -13.02 0.15
C GLU A 237 -46.27 -14.48 -0.08
N GLN A 238 -46.02 -14.86 -1.34
CA GLN A 238 -45.46 -16.18 -1.69
C GLN A 238 -44.01 -16.33 -1.22
N LEU A 239 -43.14 -15.33 -1.47
CA LEU A 239 -41.76 -15.30 -0.98
C LEU A 239 -41.70 -15.43 0.55
N ILE A 240 -42.53 -14.66 1.26
CA ILE A 240 -42.67 -14.72 2.72
C ILE A 240 -43.05 -16.14 3.19
N THR A 241 -44.00 -16.78 2.52
CA THR A 241 -44.44 -18.16 2.84
C THR A 241 -43.30 -19.18 2.70
N VAL A 242 -42.46 -19.05 1.65
CA VAL A 242 -41.33 -19.95 1.43
C VAL A 242 -40.16 -19.66 2.38
N ILE A 243 -39.93 -18.39 2.73
CA ILE A 243 -38.95 -18.00 3.77
C ILE A 243 -39.36 -18.57 5.14
N ASP A 244 -40.65 -18.57 5.49
CA ASP A 244 -41.12 -19.11 6.77
C ASP A 244 -40.94 -20.62 6.89
N ALA A 245 -41.24 -21.35 5.81
CA ALA A 245 -41.04 -22.80 5.74
C ALA A 245 -39.56 -23.23 5.73
N ASN A 246 -38.61 -22.28 5.65
CA ASN A 246 -37.19 -22.57 5.58
C ASN A 246 -36.46 -22.30 6.91
N ASP A 247 -36.11 -23.38 7.63
CA ASP A 247 -35.35 -23.32 8.89
C ASP A 247 -33.91 -22.79 8.71
N ARG A 248 -33.35 -22.76 7.49
CA ARG A 248 -32.01 -22.17 7.22
C ARG A 248 -32.00 -20.64 7.28
N ILE A 249 -33.16 -20.00 7.31
CA ILE A 249 -33.32 -18.54 7.38
C ILE A 249 -33.96 -18.21 8.75
N PRO A 250 -33.21 -18.24 9.86
CA PRO A 250 -33.78 -18.08 11.20
C PRO A 250 -34.40 -16.69 11.44
N VAL A 251 -33.87 -15.62 10.84
CA VAL A 251 -34.35 -14.25 11.06
C VAL A 251 -35.35 -13.88 9.96
N LYS A 252 -36.63 -13.78 10.32
CA LYS A 252 -37.77 -13.71 9.37
C LYS A 252 -38.19 -12.29 8.96
N ASN A 253 -37.73 -11.26 9.68
CA ASN A 253 -38.17 -9.87 9.58
C ASN A 253 -37.15 -8.94 8.86
N MET A 254 -36.50 -9.47 7.83
CA MET A 254 -35.37 -8.83 7.14
C MET A 254 -35.68 -8.44 5.69
N LEU A 255 -36.93 -8.31 5.25
CA LEU A 255 -37.21 -7.95 3.84
C LEU A 255 -37.14 -6.43 3.59
N LEU A 256 -36.82 -6.05 2.35
CA LEU A 256 -36.95 -4.68 1.84
C LEU A 256 -37.85 -4.67 0.61
N GLY A 257 -38.66 -3.62 0.47
CA GLY A 257 -39.50 -3.37 -0.68
C GLY A 257 -40.27 -2.03 -0.59
N PRO A 258 -40.92 -1.59 -1.67
CA PRO A 258 -41.03 -2.28 -2.95
C PRO A 258 -39.86 -2.03 -3.93
N SER A 259 -38.99 -1.05 -3.67
CA SER A 259 -37.86 -0.70 -4.53
C SER A 259 -38.27 -0.30 -5.96
N VAL A 260 -39.38 0.43 -6.10
CA VAL A 260 -39.87 0.93 -7.41
C VAL A 260 -39.04 2.11 -7.92
N ALA A 261 -38.85 2.18 -9.23
CA ALA A 261 -37.96 3.13 -9.92
C ALA A 261 -38.61 4.46 -10.34
N THR A 262 -39.93 4.58 -10.18
CA THR A 262 -40.81 5.59 -10.82
C THR A 262 -40.98 5.43 -12.34
N GLY A 263 -40.95 4.18 -12.81
CA GLY A 263 -41.35 3.79 -14.16
C GLY A 263 -42.87 3.76 -14.34
N PRO A 264 -43.47 2.63 -14.76
CA PRO A 264 -44.92 2.51 -14.92
C PRO A 264 -45.76 2.71 -13.65
N TRP A 265 -45.17 2.58 -12.45
CA TRP A 265 -45.87 2.67 -11.16
C TRP A 265 -45.29 3.77 -10.25
N THR A 266 -46.07 4.23 -9.28
CA THR A 266 -45.58 5.04 -8.14
C THR A 266 -45.55 4.21 -6.85
N PRO A 267 -44.77 4.61 -5.82
CA PRO A 267 -44.79 3.94 -4.51
C PRO A 267 -46.20 3.84 -3.91
N GLU A 268 -46.99 4.91 -4.04
CA GLU A 268 -48.37 5.00 -3.56
C GLU A 268 -49.26 3.89 -4.11
N GLN A 269 -49.12 3.53 -5.38
CA GLN A 269 -49.89 2.43 -5.99
C GLN A 269 -49.54 1.06 -5.40
N VAL A 270 -48.35 0.91 -4.82
CA VAL A 270 -47.97 -0.29 -4.04
C VAL A 270 -48.46 -0.17 -2.60
N TRP A 271 -48.41 1.01 -1.98
CA TRP A 271 -48.98 1.23 -0.64
C TRP A 271 -50.50 0.97 -0.60
N GLU A 272 -51.21 1.32 -1.68
CA GLU A 272 -52.66 1.12 -1.84
C GLU A 272 -53.11 -0.36 -1.90
N THR A 273 -52.20 -1.32 -2.13
CA THR A 273 -52.49 -2.78 -2.02
C THR A 273 -52.59 -3.26 -0.57
N GLY A 274 -52.38 -2.36 0.39
CA GLY A 274 -52.18 -2.68 1.79
C GLY A 274 -50.79 -3.20 2.12
N PHE A 275 -49.80 -3.11 1.21
CA PHE A 275 -48.45 -3.65 1.35
C PHE A 275 -47.80 -3.44 2.73
N ILE A 276 -47.85 -2.20 3.23
CA ILE A 276 -47.27 -1.85 4.54
C ILE A 276 -47.97 -2.61 5.66
N GLU A 277 -49.31 -2.59 5.71
CA GLU A 277 -50.06 -3.28 6.76
C GLU A 277 -50.00 -4.81 6.65
N ARG A 278 -49.89 -5.36 5.43
CA ARG A 278 -49.70 -6.80 5.17
C ARG A 278 -48.33 -7.30 5.63
N PHE A 279 -47.27 -6.50 5.46
CA PHE A 279 -45.89 -6.99 5.53
C PHE A 279 -44.96 -6.26 6.50
N LYS A 280 -45.38 -5.22 7.24
CA LYS A 280 -44.50 -4.47 8.17
C LYS A 280 -43.78 -5.32 9.22
N ASP A 281 -44.37 -6.41 9.70
CA ASP A 281 -43.70 -7.31 10.66
C ASP A 281 -42.61 -8.17 10.01
N ARG A 282 -42.52 -8.14 8.67
CA ARG A 282 -41.57 -8.87 7.81
C ARG A 282 -40.54 -7.96 7.16
N LEU A 283 -40.88 -6.67 6.99
CA LEU A 283 -40.01 -5.65 6.42
C LEU A 283 -39.07 -5.06 7.48
N HIS A 284 -37.80 -4.89 7.12
CA HIS A 284 -36.82 -4.10 7.86
C HIS A 284 -37.10 -2.60 7.65
N ALA A 285 -37.19 -2.18 6.39
CA ALA A 285 -37.43 -0.81 5.95
C ALA A 285 -38.24 -0.77 4.64
N LEU A 286 -38.76 0.41 4.32
CA LEU A 286 -39.39 0.71 3.02
C LEU A 286 -38.32 1.23 2.05
N THR A 287 -38.40 0.84 0.78
CA THR A 287 -37.40 1.21 -0.25
C THR A 287 -38.03 1.77 -1.52
N VAL A 288 -37.37 2.78 -2.09
CA VAL A 288 -37.65 3.38 -3.40
C VAL A 288 -36.35 3.62 -4.16
N GLU A 289 -36.42 3.71 -5.48
CA GLU A 289 -35.27 3.91 -6.37
C GLU A 289 -35.61 5.06 -7.36
N HIS A 290 -34.68 5.95 -7.70
CA HIS A 290 -34.94 7.08 -8.61
C HIS A 290 -33.64 7.69 -9.16
N TYR A 291 -33.57 7.93 -10.48
CA TYR A 291 -32.58 8.80 -11.11
C TYR A 291 -33.34 9.95 -11.80
N PRO A 292 -32.96 11.24 -11.64
CA PRO A 292 -33.73 12.36 -12.18
C PRO A 292 -33.75 12.43 -13.71
N ASN A 293 -32.80 11.75 -14.38
CA ASN A 293 -32.66 11.76 -15.83
C ASN A 293 -32.02 10.43 -16.29
N ASN A 294 -31.93 10.18 -17.61
CA ASN A 294 -31.40 8.94 -18.17
C ASN A 294 -30.57 9.19 -19.44
N ASN A 295 -29.40 8.54 -19.56
CA ASN A 295 -28.57 8.62 -20.76
C ASN A 295 -28.83 7.45 -21.75
N CYS A 296 -29.97 6.76 -21.63
CA CYS A 296 -30.21 5.50 -22.34
C CYS A 296 -30.24 5.66 -23.86
N ALA A 297 -30.69 6.81 -24.36
CA ALA A 297 -30.73 7.11 -25.80
C ALA A 297 -29.33 7.11 -26.44
N ALA A 298 -28.34 7.74 -25.80
CA ALA A 298 -26.96 7.76 -26.30
C ALA A 298 -26.21 6.47 -25.97
N ALA A 299 -26.38 5.92 -24.77
CA ALA A 299 -25.68 4.72 -24.31
C ALA A 299 -26.06 3.45 -25.10
N PHE A 300 -27.34 3.30 -25.48
CA PHE A 300 -27.86 2.08 -26.10
C PHE A 300 -28.47 2.28 -27.49
N GLY A 301 -28.53 3.50 -28.01
CA GLY A 301 -29.00 3.78 -29.38
C GLY A 301 -30.49 3.47 -29.58
N THR A 302 -31.32 3.72 -28.57
CA THR A 302 -32.73 3.30 -28.52
C THR A 302 -33.65 3.95 -29.56
N GLY A 303 -33.18 4.96 -30.30
CA GLY A 303 -33.98 5.75 -31.23
C GLY A 303 -34.78 6.89 -30.59
N ALA A 304 -34.72 7.03 -29.26
CA ALA A 304 -35.19 8.22 -28.55
C ALA A 304 -34.26 9.43 -28.81
N GLN A 305 -34.72 10.63 -28.45
CA GLN A 305 -33.89 11.84 -28.51
C GLN A 305 -32.68 11.72 -27.56
N ILE A 306 -31.48 12.01 -28.08
CA ILE A 306 -30.27 12.15 -27.27
C ILE A 306 -30.36 13.50 -26.53
N VAL A 307 -30.09 13.47 -25.23
CA VAL A 307 -29.96 14.65 -24.38
C VAL A 307 -28.52 15.16 -24.46
N ASP A 308 -28.32 16.46 -24.67
CA ASP A 308 -26.99 17.07 -24.60
C ASP A 308 -26.63 17.35 -23.13
N PRO A 309 -25.51 16.82 -22.60
CA PRO A 309 -25.06 17.10 -21.24
C PRO A 309 -24.91 18.59 -20.93
N GLN A 310 -24.57 19.43 -21.93
CA GLN A 310 -24.36 20.87 -21.74
C GLN A 310 -25.67 21.63 -21.50
N ASP A 311 -26.78 21.18 -22.11
CA ASP A 311 -28.10 21.81 -21.96
C ASP A 311 -28.73 21.51 -20.58
N ILE A 312 -28.48 20.31 -20.02
CA ILE A 312 -29.01 19.89 -18.70
C ILE A 312 -28.10 20.24 -17.52
N PHE A 313 -26.82 20.58 -17.75
CA PHE A 313 -25.90 20.92 -16.65
C PHE A 313 -26.41 22.02 -15.68
N PRO A 314 -27.16 23.06 -16.12
CA PRO A 314 -27.77 24.04 -15.20
C PRO A 314 -28.80 23.43 -14.23
N GLU A 315 -29.41 22.29 -14.56
CA GLU A 315 -30.39 21.62 -13.70
C GLU A 315 -29.73 21.03 -12.44
N TYR A 316 -28.52 20.50 -12.57
CA TYR A 316 -27.74 19.94 -11.45
C TYR A 316 -27.08 21.01 -10.56
N LEU A 317 -27.13 22.28 -10.99
CA LEU A 317 -26.59 23.44 -10.25
C LEU A 317 -27.73 24.32 -9.72
N SER A 318 -28.83 23.66 -9.32
CA SER A 318 -30.08 24.28 -8.90
C SER A 318 -30.75 23.44 -7.81
N HIS A 319 -30.99 24.06 -6.66
CA HIS A 319 -31.70 23.46 -5.52
C HIS A 319 -33.09 22.92 -5.90
N THR A 320 -33.75 23.52 -6.91
CA THR A 320 -35.02 23.02 -7.44
C THR A 320 -34.93 21.56 -7.90
N ALA A 321 -33.79 21.09 -8.44
CA ALA A 321 -33.65 19.69 -8.82
C ALA A 321 -33.65 18.76 -7.60
N ALA A 322 -32.98 19.12 -6.51
CA ALA A 322 -33.03 18.38 -5.25
C ALA A 322 -34.45 18.37 -4.66
N VAL A 323 -35.11 19.54 -4.59
CA VAL A 323 -36.47 19.68 -4.05
C VAL A 323 -37.49 18.88 -4.86
N GLU A 324 -37.51 19.02 -6.18
CA GLU A 324 -38.51 18.38 -7.06
C GLU A 324 -38.32 16.87 -7.14
N LEU A 325 -37.07 16.36 -7.07
CA LEU A 325 -36.73 14.94 -7.08
C LEU A 325 -37.19 14.22 -5.80
N VAL A 326 -37.10 14.90 -4.65
CA VAL A 326 -37.53 14.37 -3.35
C VAL A 326 -39.05 14.50 -3.13
N ARG A 327 -39.68 15.54 -3.67
CA ARG A 327 -41.10 15.89 -3.43
C ARG A 327 -42.10 14.72 -3.52
N PRO A 328 -42.02 13.77 -4.48
CA PRO A 328 -42.97 12.65 -4.54
C PRO A 328 -43.01 11.83 -3.25
N TYR A 329 -41.87 11.68 -2.59
CA TYR A 329 -41.69 10.76 -1.46
C TYR A 329 -42.09 11.34 -0.10
N ILE A 330 -42.47 12.61 0.00
CA ILE A 330 -42.87 13.24 1.27
C ILE A 330 -44.04 12.46 1.92
N ASN A 331 -44.99 11.96 1.11
CA ASN A 331 -46.06 11.09 1.60
C ASN A 331 -45.52 9.72 2.05
N SER A 332 -44.68 9.08 1.25
CA SER A 332 -44.04 7.80 1.55
C SER A 332 -43.17 7.84 2.82
N GLY A 333 -42.47 8.95 3.09
CA GLY A 333 -41.71 9.16 4.34
C GLY A 333 -42.61 9.26 5.57
N ASN A 334 -43.73 9.99 5.47
CA ASN A 334 -44.73 10.05 6.54
C ASN A 334 -45.37 8.68 6.80
N LEU A 335 -45.62 7.87 5.76
CA LEU A 335 -46.11 6.49 5.88
C LEU A 335 -45.07 5.56 6.55
N ALA A 336 -43.78 5.69 6.20
CA ALA A 336 -42.70 4.94 6.84
C ALA A 336 -42.61 5.24 8.35
N VAL A 337 -42.64 6.52 8.72
CA VAL A 337 -42.66 6.98 10.12
C VAL A 337 -43.90 6.46 10.86
N ALA A 338 -45.09 6.54 10.25
CA ALA A 338 -46.32 6.00 10.84
C ALA A 338 -46.31 4.48 11.02
N ALA A 339 -45.59 3.75 10.17
CA ALA A 339 -45.38 2.30 10.26
C ALA A 339 -44.24 1.89 11.21
N GLY A 340 -43.47 2.85 11.74
CA GLY A 340 -42.28 2.57 12.55
C GLY A 340 -41.13 1.96 11.75
N LYS A 341 -40.95 2.39 10.50
CA LYS A 341 -39.94 1.87 9.55
C LYS A 341 -39.04 2.98 9.00
N PRO A 342 -37.75 2.71 8.73
CA PRO A 342 -36.93 3.57 7.89
C PRO A 342 -37.49 3.65 6.46
N LEU A 343 -37.19 4.74 5.76
CA LEU A 343 -37.33 4.88 4.30
C LEU A 343 -35.93 5.05 3.69
N TYR A 344 -35.60 4.24 2.69
CA TYR A 344 -34.33 4.33 1.97
C TYR A 344 -34.54 4.68 0.49
N MET A 345 -33.71 5.61 -0.01
CA MET A 345 -33.47 5.79 -1.44
C MET A 345 -32.42 4.75 -1.84
N PHE A 346 -32.88 3.56 -2.17
CA PHE A 346 -32.10 2.33 -2.22
C PHE A 346 -31.34 2.16 -3.54
N GLU A 347 -31.67 2.99 -4.53
CA GLU A 347 -30.81 3.30 -5.65
C GLU A 347 -31.03 4.72 -6.16
N THR A 348 -29.95 5.48 -6.32
CA THR A 348 -29.98 6.75 -7.04
C THR A 348 -28.58 7.12 -7.53
N ASN A 349 -28.50 7.89 -8.62
CA ASN A 349 -27.34 8.68 -8.98
C ASN A 349 -27.78 9.78 -9.97
N THR A 350 -26.85 10.58 -10.51
CA THR A 350 -27.15 11.71 -11.40
C THR A 350 -28.04 11.36 -12.59
N ALA A 351 -27.78 10.26 -13.30
CA ALA A 351 -28.66 9.77 -14.36
C ALA A 351 -28.49 8.27 -14.61
N SER A 352 -29.58 7.56 -14.91
CA SER A 352 -29.54 6.13 -15.21
C SER A 352 -28.90 5.86 -16.58
N CYS A 353 -28.67 4.59 -16.91
CA CYS A 353 -27.91 4.15 -18.09
C CYS A 353 -26.46 4.70 -18.14
N GLY A 354 -25.84 4.90 -16.96
CA GLY A 354 -24.42 5.16 -16.79
C GLY A 354 -24.01 6.63 -16.58
N GLY A 355 -24.96 7.57 -16.45
CA GLY A 355 -24.66 8.98 -16.26
C GLY A 355 -24.30 9.73 -17.54
N PHE A 356 -24.04 11.04 -17.41
CA PHE A 356 -23.65 11.95 -18.49
C PHE A 356 -22.21 12.47 -18.28
N ALA A 357 -21.39 12.42 -19.33
CA ALA A 357 -20.02 12.94 -19.32
C ALA A 357 -19.97 14.44 -18.97
N GLY A 358 -19.10 14.84 -18.05
CA GLY A 358 -18.90 16.23 -17.64
C GLY A 358 -19.98 16.80 -16.70
N VAL A 359 -21.13 16.14 -16.57
CA VAL A 359 -22.12 16.41 -15.51
C VAL A 359 -21.90 15.47 -14.31
N SER A 360 -21.75 14.17 -14.57
CA SER A 360 -21.86 13.13 -13.53
C SER A 360 -20.57 12.81 -12.80
N ASP A 361 -19.45 13.27 -13.35
CA ASP A 361 -18.09 13.04 -12.90
C ASP A 361 -17.39 14.35 -12.47
N SER A 362 -18.12 15.47 -12.46
CA SER A 362 -17.61 16.81 -12.12
C SER A 362 -18.05 17.29 -10.74
N TYR A 363 -17.42 18.36 -10.27
CA TYR A 363 -17.66 18.99 -8.97
C TYR A 363 -19.13 19.39 -8.76
N GLY A 364 -19.85 19.76 -9.83
CA GLY A 364 -21.29 19.99 -9.81
C GLY A 364 -22.10 18.79 -9.30
N ALA A 365 -21.73 17.54 -9.66
CA ALA A 365 -22.36 16.34 -9.10
C ALA A 365 -22.06 16.15 -7.61
N ALA A 366 -20.91 16.62 -7.11
CA ALA A 366 -20.61 16.59 -5.68
C ALA A 366 -21.50 17.56 -4.89
N LEU A 367 -21.66 18.79 -5.38
CA LEU A 367 -22.59 19.77 -4.81
C LEU A 367 -24.04 19.24 -4.87
N TRP A 368 -24.49 18.79 -6.03
CA TRP A 368 -25.83 18.21 -6.24
C TRP A 368 -26.13 17.05 -5.27
N ALA A 369 -25.20 16.10 -5.11
CA ALA A 369 -25.42 14.94 -4.23
C ALA A 369 -25.40 15.28 -2.74
N MET A 370 -24.74 16.36 -2.32
CA MET A 370 -24.87 16.87 -0.95
C MET A 370 -26.25 17.50 -0.74
N ASP A 371 -26.68 18.38 -1.66
CA ASP A 371 -27.96 19.09 -1.59
C ASP A 371 -29.14 18.10 -1.63
N TYR A 372 -29.14 17.17 -2.59
CA TYR A 372 -30.11 16.08 -2.68
C TYR A 372 -30.10 15.15 -1.45
N GLY A 373 -28.92 14.86 -0.90
CA GLY A 373 -28.79 14.08 0.34
C GLY A 373 -29.42 14.79 1.55
N PHE A 374 -29.13 16.09 1.74
CA PHE A 374 -29.74 16.89 2.80
C PHE A 374 -31.26 17.05 2.61
N GLN A 375 -31.72 17.22 1.36
CA GLN A 375 -33.15 17.31 1.06
C GLN A 375 -33.90 15.99 1.29
N MET A 376 -33.28 14.84 1.00
CA MET A 376 -33.84 13.53 1.36
C MET A 376 -33.93 13.35 2.88
N ALA A 377 -32.88 13.71 3.63
CA ALA A 377 -32.91 13.67 5.09
C ALA A 377 -34.03 14.57 5.67
N TYR A 378 -34.22 15.78 5.12
CA TYR A 378 -35.33 16.67 5.45
C TYR A 378 -36.71 16.03 5.18
N ALA A 379 -36.85 15.27 4.09
CA ALA A 379 -38.07 14.52 3.75
C ALA A 379 -38.23 13.16 4.46
N ASN A 380 -37.53 12.94 5.58
CA ASN A 380 -37.59 11.73 6.41
C ASN A 380 -37.07 10.45 5.76
N PHE A 381 -36.16 10.54 4.79
CA PHE A 381 -35.30 9.39 4.46
C PHE A 381 -34.29 9.15 5.59
N THR A 382 -33.99 7.88 5.84
CA THR A 382 -32.97 7.46 6.81
C THR A 382 -31.63 7.20 6.14
N HIS A 383 -31.63 6.70 4.89
CA HIS A 383 -30.42 6.47 4.09
C HIS A 383 -30.70 6.72 2.60
N GLY A 384 -29.68 7.17 1.89
CA GLY A 384 -29.61 7.16 0.43
C GLY A 384 -28.46 6.27 -0.05
N MET A 385 -28.54 5.73 -1.26
CA MET A 385 -27.52 4.86 -1.84
C MET A 385 -27.09 5.31 -3.22
N LEU A 386 -25.88 5.87 -3.30
CA LEU A 386 -25.26 6.20 -4.59
C LEU A 386 -24.92 4.92 -5.34
N HIS A 387 -25.43 4.78 -6.57
CA HIS A 387 -25.18 3.60 -7.37
C HIS A 387 -23.77 3.58 -7.98
N VAL A 388 -23.15 2.40 -7.98
CA VAL A 388 -21.78 2.13 -8.43
C VAL A 388 -21.81 1.05 -9.51
N GLY A 389 -21.46 1.46 -10.74
CA GLY A 389 -21.35 0.59 -11.91
C GLY A 389 -19.91 0.19 -12.22
N GLY A 390 -19.73 -0.54 -13.33
CA GLY A 390 -18.40 -0.83 -13.86
C GLY A 390 -17.69 0.41 -14.44
N GLN A 391 -16.48 0.26 -14.95
CA GLN A 391 -15.70 1.35 -15.60
C GLN A 391 -16.40 2.01 -16.81
N ASN A 392 -17.56 1.48 -17.22
CA ASN A 392 -18.43 1.95 -18.28
C ASN A 392 -19.50 2.97 -17.85
N VAL A 393 -19.41 3.55 -16.65
CA VAL A 393 -20.30 4.63 -16.17
C VAL A 393 -19.49 5.84 -15.72
N PHE A 394 -20.08 7.04 -15.80
CA PHE A 394 -19.46 8.30 -15.39
C PHE A 394 -19.67 8.59 -13.89
N TYR A 395 -20.83 8.22 -13.34
CA TYR A 395 -21.30 8.66 -12.02
C TYR A 395 -20.64 8.00 -10.80
N ASN A 396 -19.57 7.24 -10.99
CA ASN A 396 -19.03 6.34 -9.95
C ASN A 396 -18.39 7.13 -8.79
N PRO A 397 -18.83 6.92 -7.53
CA PRO A 397 -18.13 7.46 -6.36
C PRO A 397 -16.67 6.97 -6.30
N PHE A 398 -16.41 5.72 -6.67
CA PHE A 398 -15.08 5.17 -6.78
C PHE A 398 -14.99 4.16 -7.92
N THR A 399 -13.82 4.07 -8.57
CA THR A 399 -13.56 3.13 -9.66
C THR A 399 -12.17 2.53 -9.54
N ALA A 400 -12.11 1.19 -9.55
CA ALA A 400 -10.87 0.43 -9.66
C ALA A 400 -10.23 0.60 -11.05
N PRO A 401 -8.89 0.75 -11.17
CA PRO A 401 -8.20 0.90 -12.45
C PRO A 401 -8.46 -0.29 -13.39
N PRO A 402 -8.33 -0.13 -14.71
CA PRO A 402 -8.39 -1.25 -15.66
C PRO A 402 -7.45 -2.38 -15.24
N THR A 403 -7.84 -3.64 -15.42
CA THR A 403 -7.10 -4.81 -14.89
C THR A 403 -5.67 -4.91 -15.45
N ASN A 404 -5.41 -4.34 -16.63
CA ASN A 404 -4.07 -4.23 -17.23
C ASN A 404 -3.25 -3.02 -16.75
N GLN A 405 -3.81 -2.19 -15.85
CA GLN A 405 -3.20 -0.99 -15.28
C GLN A 405 -3.12 -1.03 -13.74
N SER A 406 -3.84 -1.95 -13.08
CA SER A 406 -3.90 -2.08 -11.62
C SER A 406 -2.57 -2.44 -10.93
N GLY A 407 -1.51 -2.72 -11.69
CA GLY A 407 -0.15 -2.90 -11.17
C GLY A 407 0.71 -1.62 -11.15
N PHE A 408 0.17 -0.47 -11.59
CA PHE A 408 0.89 0.81 -11.61
C PHE A 408 0.01 2.06 -11.43
N ASN A 409 -1.28 2.00 -11.76
CA ASN A 409 -2.27 3.04 -11.49
C ASN A 409 -3.08 2.67 -10.23
N GLN A 410 -3.42 3.66 -9.39
CA GLN A 410 -4.29 3.47 -8.22
C GLN A 410 -5.78 3.63 -8.63
N TRP A 411 -6.69 3.68 -7.66
CA TRP A 411 -8.10 3.93 -7.93
C TRP A 411 -8.35 5.40 -8.35
N THR A 412 -9.56 5.67 -8.82
CA THR A 412 -10.11 7.02 -8.96
C THR A 412 -11.30 7.18 -8.02
N ALA A 413 -11.34 8.24 -7.23
CA ALA A 413 -12.57 8.71 -6.60
C ALA A 413 -13.25 9.67 -7.57
N GLY A 414 -14.53 9.45 -7.86
CA GLY A 414 -15.34 10.44 -8.59
C GLY A 414 -15.73 11.58 -7.65
N ALA A 415 -15.96 12.77 -8.22
CA ALA A 415 -16.33 13.97 -7.47
C ALA A 415 -17.45 13.73 -6.45
N ILE A 416 -18.46 12.93 -6.85
CA ILE A 416 -19.62 12.61 -6.01
C ILE A 416 -19.28 11.91 -4.68
N TYR A 417 -18.14 11.21 -4.57
CA TYR A 417 -17.74 10.58 -3.30
C TYR A 417 -17.47 11.60 -2.19
N TYR A 418 -16.99 12.81 -2.52
CA TYR A 418 -16.79 13.87 -1.52
C TYR A 418 -18.12 14.26 -0.83
N SER A 419 -19.27 14.10 -1.49
CA SER A 419 -20.59 14.32 -0.86
C SER A 419 -20.86 13.36 0.31
N THR A 420 -20.36 12.12 0.21
CA THR A 420 -20.54 11.09 1.25
C THR A 420 -19.74 11.42 2.50
N ILE A 421 -18.53 11.95 2.33
CA ILE A 421 -17.66 12.43 3.41
C ILE A 421 -18.32 13.61 4.15
N VAL A 422 -18.83 14.60 3.41
CA VAL A 422 -19.47 15.78 4.00
C VAL A 422 -20.72 15.38 4.79
N LEU A 423 -21.62 14.55 4.23
CA LEU A 423 -22.82 14.14 4.96
C LEU A 423 -22.52 13.24 6.17
N ALA A 424 -21.45 12.44 6.12
CA ALA A 424 -20.98 11.68 7.28
C ALA A 424 -20.50 12.59 8.42
N GLU A 425 -19.81 13.70 8.13
CA GLU A 425 -19.48 14.70 9.17
C GLU A 425 -20.69 15.54 9.60
N ALA A 426 -21.60 15.84 8.67
CA ALA A 426 -22.79 16.64 8.94
C ALA A 426 -23.71 15.96 9.97
N PHE A 427 -23.94 14.65 9.86
CA PHE A 427 -24.81 13.90 10.79
C PHE A 427 -24.07 13.17 11.93
N GLY A 428 -22.80 12.82 11.76
CA GLY A 428 -21.95 12.30 12.86
C GLY A 428 -22.35 10.91 13.41
N LYS A 429 -21.83 10.59 14.61
CA LYS A 429 -21.96 9.28 15.29
C LYS A 429 -23.11 9.18 16.31
N THR A 430 -23.83 10.28 16.55
CA THR A 430 -24.71 10.48 17.72
C THR A 430 -26.06 9.76 17.65
N ASN A 431 -26.58 9.56 16.43
CA ASN A 431 -27.96 9.12 16.16
C ASN A 431 -29.05 10.12 16.62
N THR A 432 -28.71 11.39 16.83
CA THR A 432 -29.66 12.45 17.25
C THR A 432 -29.77 13.65 16.31
N SER A 433 -29.02 13.63 15.20
CA SER A 433 -28.96 14.70 14.21
C SER A 433 -30.28 14.83 13.44
N ARG A 434 -30.82 16.04 13.32
CA ARG A 434 -32.01 16.37 12.48
C ARG A 434 -31.74 17.60 11.64
N ILE A 435 -32.44 17.73 10.52
CA ILE A 435 -32.22 18.81 9.54
C ILE A 435 -33.51 19.55 9.19
N THR A 436 -33.35 20.80 8.75
CA THR A 436 -34.36 21.56 8.01
C THR A 436 -33.69 22.35 6.88
N ASP A 437 -34.36 22.43 5.73
CA ASP A 437 -34.11 23.48 4.73
C ASP A 437 -34.50 24.84 5.33
N LEU A 438 -33.80 25.90 4.92
CA LEU A 438 -33.95 27.28 5.38
C LEU A 438 -34.47 28.23 4.29
N GLY A 439 -34.55 27.81 3.02
CA GLY A 439 -34.92 28.69 1.91
C GLY A 439 -33.97 29.90 1.78
N GLY A 440 -32.66 29.64 1.85
CA GLY A 440 -31.60 30.65 1.87
C GLY A 440 -31.70 31.72 0.77
N ASN A 441 -31.21 32.93 1.06
CA ASN A 441 -31.15 34.05 0.10
C ASN A 441 -32.49 34.36 -0.61
N SER A 442 -33.59 34.37 0.15
CA SER A 442 -34.98 34.52 -0.35
C SER A 442 -35.48 33.36 -1.24
N GLY A 443 -35.05 32.13 -0.95
CA GLY A 443 -35.37 30.93 -1.73
C GLY A 443 -34.59 30.84 -3.05
N SER A 444 -33.33 31.32 -3.07
CA SER A 444 -32.51 31.30 -4.28
C SER A 444 -32.04 29.90 -4.60
N VAL A 445 -32.34 29.44 -5.82
CA VAL A 445 -31.98 28.09 -6.29
C VAL A 445 -30.48 27.85 -6.35
N TYR A 446 -29.66 28.89 -6.40
CA TYR A 446 -28.21 28.80 -6.48
C TYR A 446 -27.52 28.76 -5.11
N THR A 447 -28.25 29.00 -4.02
CA THR A 447 -27.68 29.06 -2.66
C THR A 447 -28.51 28.30 -1.61
N PRO A 448 -28.66 26.96 -1.73
CA PRO A 448 -29.23 26.13 -0.67
C PRO A 448 -28.59 26.42 0.70
N SER A 449 -29.38 26.24 1.75
CA SER A 449 -28.93 26.46 3.13
C SER A 449 -29.72 25.57 4.07
N TYR A 450 -29.03 24.80 4.91
CA TYR A 450 -29.66 23.87 5.86
C TYR A 450 -29.14 24.11 7.27
N ALA A 451 -30.01 23.96 8.28
CA ALA A 451 -29.61 23.95 9.69
C ALA A 451 -29.74 22.53 10.26
N ILE A 452 -28.69 22.09 10.98
CA ILE A 452 -28.57 20.75 11.55
C ILE A 452 -28.56 20.85 13.07
N TYR A 453 -29.46 20.10 13.70
CA TYR A 453 -29.71 20.11 15.14
C TYR A 453 -29.30 18.77 15.75
N GLU A 454 -28.35 18.82 16.67
CA GLU A 454 -27.76 17.69 17.38
C GLU A 454 -28.18 17.74 18.84
N GLN A 455 -28.65 16.64 19.43
CA GLN A 455 -29.10 16.58 20.84
C GLN A 455 -30.07 17.74 21.22
N ASP A 456 -31.07 17.98 20.36
CA ASP A 456 -32.05 19.09 20.46
C ASP A 456 -31.49 20.53 20.35
N LYS A 457 -30.20 20.72 19.99
CA LYS A 457 -29.55 22.03 19.83
C LYS A 457 -29.00 22.28 18.43
N LEU A 458 -29.02 23.53 17.97
CA LEU A 458 -28.37 23.93 16.72
C LEU A 458 -26.87 23.67 16.80
N SER A 459 -26.36 22.78 15.94
CA SER A 459 -24.98 22.31 15.98
C SER A 459 -24.18 22.73 14.76
N LYS A 460 -24.77 22.63 13.56
CA LYS A 460 -24.09 22.91 12.30
C LYS A 460 -25.00 23.65 11.32
N VAL A 461 -24.41 24.41 10.41
CA VAL A 461 -25.11 25.03 9.26
C VAL A 461 -24.35 24.68 7.99
N ALA A 462 -25.07 24.18 6.99
CA ALA A 462 -24.54 23.74 5.71
C ALA A 462 -24.96 24.76 4.63
N LEU A 463 -23.99 25.37 3.96
CA LEU A 463 -24.17 26.50 3.05
C LEU A 463 -23.60 26.19 1.67
N PHE A 464 -24.39 26.41 0.63
CA PHE A 464 -24.05 26.12 -0.76
C PHE A 464 -23.87 27.38 -1.59
N ASN A 465 -22.99 27.30 -2.59
CA ASN A 465 -22.88 28.26 -3.67
C ASN A 465 -22.67 27.52 -5.01
N TYR A 466 -23.75 27.36 -5.77
CA TYR A 466 -23.74 26.78 -7.12
C TYR A 466 -23.24 27.77 -8.20
N MET A 467 -23.01 29.04 -7.85
CA MET A 467 -22.57 30.04 -8.83
C MET A 467 -21.10 29.85 -9.20
N ASP A 468 -20.83 29.88 -10.51
CA ASP A 468 -19.49 29.88 -11.08
C ASP A 468 -19.46 30.87 -12.26
N ASP A 469 -18.58 31.87 -12.18
CA ASP A 469 -18.21 32.72 -13.31
C ASP A 469 -16.68 32.80 -13.52
N GLY A 470 -15.90 31.93 -12.85
CA GLY A 470 -14.45 31.89 -12.93
C GLY A 470 -13.71 33.13 -12.42
N THR A 471 -14.35 34.04 -11.65
CA THR A 471 -13.72 35.28 -11.19
C THR A 471 -13.63 35.47 -9.67
N ASN A 472 -14.20 34.55 -8.87
CA ASN A 472 -14.38 34.66 -7.42
C ASN A 472 -15.15 35.94 -6.97
N THR A 473 -15.81 36.67 -7.89
CA THR A 473 -16.57 37.88 -7.54
C THR A 473 -17.98 37.58 -6.98
N ARG A 474 -18.34 36.29 -6.90
CA ARG A 474 -19.65 35.79 -6.47
C ARG A 474 -19.62 35.04 -5.12
N ASP A 475 -18.50 35.13 -4.40
CA ASP A 475 -18.38 34.63 -3.03
C ASP A 475 -19.50 35.22 -2.15
N LEU A 476 -20.16 34.38 -1.36
CA LEU A 476 -21.27 34.78 -0.49
C LEU A 476 -20.78 35.19 0.90
N LEU A 477 -21.40 36.21 1.49
CA LEU A 477 -21.26 36.57 2.90
C LEU A 477 -22.57 36.26 3.65
N VAL A 478 -22.64 35.06 4.23
CA VAL A 478 -23.83 34.56 4.92
C VAL A 478 -23.78 34.95 6.39
N THR A 479 -24.70 35.79 6.84
CA THR A 479 -24.79 36.21 8.25
C THR A 479 -25.72 35.27 9.02
N ILE A 480 -25.18 34.46 9.93
CA ILE A 480 -25.95 33.63 10.85
C ILE A 480 -26.27 34.44 12.11
N THR A 481 -27.54 34.45 12.52
CA THR A 481 -28.00 35.04 13.79
C THR A 481 -28.79 34.03 14.61
N VAL A 482 -28.63 34.07 15.94
CA VAL A 482 -29.29 33.18 16.89
C VAL A 482 -29.84 34.00 18.08
N PRO A 483 -31.15 33.97 18.39
CA PRO A 483 -31.75 34.82 19.43
C PRO A 483 -31.20 34.64 20.85
N THR A 484 -30.58 33.50 21.15
CA THR A 484 -29.93 33.23 22.46
C THR A 484 -28.47 33.71 22.51
N GLY A 485 -27.98 34.36 21.46
CA GLY A 485 -26.56 34.68 21.25
C GLY A 485 -25.85 33.63 20.40
N VAL A 486 -24.73 34.05 19.81
CA VAL A 486 -23.79 33.22 19.01
C VAL A 486 -22.53 32.90 19.84
N PRO A 487 -21.77 31.84 19.54
CA PRO A 487 -20.46 31.59 20.16
C PRO A 487 -19.45 32.69 19.80
N VAL A 488 -18.30 32.73 20.49
CA VAL A 488 -17.24 33.73 20.24
C VAL A 488 -16.53 33.48 18.90
N THR A 489 -16.29 32.21 18.58
CA THR A 489 -15.83 31.76 17.27
C THR A 489 -16.68 30.58 16.80
N VAL A 490 -16.75 30.37 15.49
CA VAL A 490 -17.20 29.13 14.85
C VAL A 490 -16.07 28.56 14.01
N GLU A 491 -16.01 27.25 13.87
CA GLU A 491 -15.07 26.57 12.98
C GLU A 491 -15.75 26.19 11.66
N VAL A 492 -15.05 26.32 10.53
CA VAL A 492 -15.61 26.02 9.20
C VAL A 492 -14.73 25.07 8.40
N LYS A 493 -15.33 24.02 7.84
CA LYS A 493 -14.74 23.18 6.80
C LYS A 493 -15.35 23.52 5.44
N TYR A 494 -14.50 23.64 4.42
CA TYR A 494 -14.90 23.96 3.05
C TYR A 494 -14.76 22.75 2.14
N LEU A 495 -15.72 22.58 1.23
CA LEU A 495 -15.52 21.82 -0.01
C LEU A 495 -15.25 22.82 -1.14
N ASN A 496 -14.13 22.66 -1.84
CA ASN A 496 -13.65 23.59 -2.87
C ASN A 496 -13.13 22.84 -4.12
N ALA A 497 -13.32 23.46 -5.29
CA ALA A 497 -12.66 23.15 -6.55
C ALA A 497 -12.66 24.40 -7.46
N ASP A 498 -11.80 24.43 -8.49
CA ASP A 498 -11.60 25.61 -9.35
C ASP A 498 -12.83 26.00 -10.20
N SER A 499 -13.78 25.08 -10.43
CA SER A 499 -14.99 25.28 -11.23
C SER A 499 -15.99 24.14 -11.02
N VAL A 500 -17.29 24.36 -11.28
CA VAL A 500 -18.33 23.33 -11.22
C VAL A 500 -18.11 22.19 -12.22
N SER A 501 -17.43 22.41 -13.35
CA SER A 501 -17.18 21.37 -14.35
C SER A 501 -15.88 20.60 -14.13
N THR A 502 -15.04 21.02 -13.18
CA THR A 502 -13.76 20.38 -12.83
C THR A 502 -13.97 18.99 -12.22
N LYS A 503 -13.05 18.04 -12.50
CA LYS A 503 -13.06 16.66 -11.96
C LYS A 503 -11.88 16.35 -11.02
N ASP A 504 -10.78 17.08 -11.19
CA ASP A 504 -9.51 16.94 -10.46
C ASP A 504 -9.39 18.03 -9.36
N ASN A 505 -8.41 17.95 -8.47
CA ASN A 505 -8.08 18.93 -7.41
C ASN A 505 -9.21 19.28 -6.41
N ILE A 506 -10.28 18.49 -6.35
CA ILE A 506 -11.36 18.66 -5.35
C ILE A 506 -10.78 18.46 -3.94
N THR A 507 -11.08 19.39 -3.03
CA THR A 507 -10.61 19.36 -1.64
C THR A 507 -11.76 19.47 -0.64
N TRP A 508 -11.68 18.69 0.45
CA TRP A 508 -12.49 18.82 1.65
C TRP A 508 -11.59 19.23 2.82
N ALA A 509 -11.91 20.35 3.48
CA ALA A 509 -11.10 20.93 4.55
C ALA A 509 -9.61 21.04 4.18
N GLY A 510 -9.31 21.49 2.96
CA GLY A 510 -7.95 21.59 2.40
C GLY A 510 -7.32 20.27 1.93
N GLN A 511 -7.93 19.12 2.23
CA GLN A 511 -7.38 17.80 1.91
C GLN A 511 -8.03 17.17 0.67
N THR A 512 -7.26 16.44 -0.13
CA THR A 512 -7.75 15.71 -1.32
C THR A 512 -7.44 14.22 -1.23
N LEU A 513 -8.22 13.39 -1.92
CA LEU A 513 -7.94 11.95 -2.07
C LEU A 513 -6.86 11.70 -3.15
N GLY A 514 -6.56 12.71 -3.98
CA GLY A 514 -5.76 12.60 -5.20
C GLY A 514 -6.65 12.61 -6.45
N ASN A 515 -6.02 12.81 -7.60
CA ASN A 515 -6.67 12.90 -8.90
C ASN A 515 -6.94 11.50 -9.51
N GLN A 516 -7.39 11.49 -10.77
CA GLN A 516 -7.59 10.26 -11.54
C GLN A 516 -6.35 9.34 -11.51
N TYR A 517 -6.54 8.08 -11.09
CA TYR A 517 -5.50 7.06 -10.85
C TYR A 517 -4.54 7.30 -9.67
N GLU A 518 -4.80 8.27 -8.80
CA GLU A 518 -3.96 8.60 -7.64
C GLU A 518 -4.60 8.24 -6.30
N VAL A 519 -5.76 7.57 -6.26
CA VAL A 519 -6.52 7.34 -5.02
C VAL A 519 -6.16 5.98 -4.40
N ASP A 520 -5.59 6.03 -3.20
CA ASP A 520 -5.40 4.90 -2.27
C ASP A 520 -6.53 4.80 -1.21
N GLY A 521 -7.46 5.76 -1.26
CA GLY A 521 -8.60 5.92 -0.36
C GLY A 521 -8.33 6.80 0.87
N ARG A 522 -7.17 7.45 0.96
CA ARG A 522 -6.79 8.33 2.07
C ARG A 522 -6.72 9.80 1.64
N PHE A 523 -7.05 10.69 2.57
CA PHE A 523 -6.86 12.12 2.44
C PHE A 523 -5.38 12.52 2.55
N LYS A 524 -4.99 13.51 1.75
CA LYS A 524 -3.63 14.03 1.57
C LYS A 524 -3.67 15.56 1.63
N GLY A 525 -2.60 16.18 2.11
CA GLY A 525 -2.59 17.61 2.46
C GLY A 525 -3.04 17.85 3.90
N ASP A 526 -2.86 19.08 4.39
CA ASP A 526 -3.13 19.43 5.78
C ASP A 526 -4.62 19.68 6.04
N LEU A 527 -5.10 19.32 7.24
CA LEU A 527 -6.46 19.59 7.68
C LEU A 527 -6.63 21.09 7.96
N ASN A 528 -7.20 21.79 6.99
CA ASN A 528 -7.49 23.22 7.04
C ASN A 528 -8.91 23.46 7.56
N ILE A 529 -8.99 24.04 8.76
CA ILE A 529 -10.23 24.45 9.43
C ILE A 529 -10.13 25.96 9.67
N VAL A 530 -11.15 26.70 9.26
CA VAL A 530 -11.15 28.16 9.30
C VAL A 530 -11.95 28.64 10.50
N THR A 531 -11.23 29.13 11.51
CA THR A 531 -11.82 29.81 12.66
C THR A 531 -12.35 31.19 12.27
N ILE A 532 -13.64 31.42 12.45
CA ILE A 532 -14.31 32.71 12.19
C ILE A 532 -14.71 33.33 13.52
N ASN A 533 -14.31 34.58 13.74
CA ASN A 533 -14.74 35.37 14.90
C ASN A 533 -16.15 35.92 14.68
N CYS A 534 -17.03 35.75 15.67
CA CYS A 534 -18.39 36.28 15.64
C CYS A 534 -18.52 37.54 16.51
N ASP A 535 -19.44 38.44 16.14
CA ASP A 535 -19.81 39.58 16.96
C ASP A 535 -20.89 39.15 17.96
N THR A 536 -20.46 38.86 19.19
CA THR A 536 -21.32 38.48 20.31
C THR A 536 -22.14 39.64 20.90
N VAL A 537 -21.88 40.88 20.49
CA VAL A 537 -22.68 42.07 20.85
C VAL A 537 -23.79 42.32 19.84
N ALA A 538 -23.53 42.12 18.54
CA ALA A 538 -24.53 42.16 17.49
C ALA A 538 -25.35 40.86 17.35
N GLY A 539 -24.82 39.73 17.87
CA GLY A 539 -25.45 38.41 17.77
C GLY A 539 -25.26 37.74 16.40
N THR A 540 -24.16 38.04 15.70
CA THR A 540 -23.92 37.68 14.29
C THR A 540 -22.59 36.94 14.08
N CYS A 541 -22.62 35.83 13.34
CA CYS A 541 -21.44 35.24 12.68
C CYS A 541 -21.52 35.50 11.18
N VAL A 542 -20.45 35.95 10.53
CA VAL A 542 -20.43 36.20 9.07
C VAL A 542 -19.52 35.19 8.39
N ILE A 543 -20.10 34.31 7.59
CA ILE A 543 -19.44 33.17 6.95
C ILE A 543 -19.20 33.49 5.47
N PRO A 544 -17.94 33.49 4.97
CA PRO A 544 -17.68 33.51 3.55
C PRO A 544 -17.92 32.11 2.94
N VAL A 545 -18.51 32.04 1.75
CA VAL A 545 -18.68 30.79 0.98
C VAL A 545 -18.19 31.02 -0.46
N PRO A 546 -17.11 30.35 -0.91
CA PRO A 546 -16.52 30.55 -2.24
C PRO A 546 -17.50 30.29 -3.40
N ALA A 547 -17.20 30.86 -4.57
CA ALA A 547 -17.92 30.64 -5.82
C ALA A 547 -17.08 29.91 -6.88
N PRO A 548 -17.37 28.64 -7.23
CA PRO A 548 -18.33 27.73 -6.59
C PRO A 548 -17.78 27.12 -5.30
N GLY A 549 -18.66 26.68 -4.40
CA GLY A 549 -18.20 26.18 -3.10
C GLY A 549 -19.30 25.69 -2.16
N PHE A 550 -18.86 25.07 -1.08
CA PHE A 550 -19.72 24.66 0.03
C PHE A 550 -18.99 24.84 1.37
N ALA A 551 -19.73 25.23 2.41
CA ALA A 551 -19.21 25.41 3.77
C ALA A 551 -20.07 24.65 4.79
N LEU A 552 -19.42 23.83 5.63
CA LEU A 552 -20.01 23.27 6.85
C LEU A 552 -19.48 24.04 8.05
N VAL A 553 -20.36 24.82 8.67
CA VAL A 553 -20.10 25.66 9.83
C VAL A 553 -20.44 24.86 11.09
N PHE A 554 -19.51 24.76 12.03
CA PHE A 554 -19.68 24.12 13.32
C PHE A 554 -19.86 25.20 14.40
N LEU A 555 -20.98 25.16 15.12
CA LEU A 555 -21.28 26.10 16.21
C LEU A 555 -20.76 25.60 17.57
N ASP A 556 -20.36 24.32 17.64
CA ASP A 556 -19.60 23.75 18.75
C ASP A 556 -18.18 23.44 18.28
N ASN A 557 -17.21 24.16 18.83
CA ASN A 557 -15.79 24.04 18.48
C ASN A 557 -15.14 22.80 19.15
N ALA A 558 -15.89 22.06 19.98
CA ALA A 558 -15.51 20.75 20.52
C ALA A 558 -16.10 19.57 19.72
N ALA A 559 -16.81 19.82 18.61
CA ALA A 559 -17.39 18.79 17.77
C ALA A 559 -16.32 17.81 17.24
N GLU A 560 -16.49 16.51 17.49
CA GLU A 560 -15.53 15.44 17.16
C GLU A 560 -15.03 15.52 15.71
N GLN A 561 -15.90 15.85 14.76
CA GLN A 561 -15.58 15.94 13.34
C GLN A 561 -14.50 16.97 13.02
N LEU A 562 -14.32 18.01 13.83
CA LEU A 562 -13.23 18.98 13.69
C LEU A 562 -11.85 18.35 13.91
N SER A 563 -11.74 17.20 14.58
CA SER A 563 -10.49 16.44 14.66
C SER A 563 -10.25 15.49 13.48
N VAL A 564 -11.29 15.20 12.68
CA VAL A 564 -11.26 14.15 11.64
C VAL A 564 -10.89 14.74 10.27
N GLY A 565 -9.62 14.58 9.89
CA GLY A 565 -9.15 14.79 8.52
C GLY A 565 -9.09 13.48 7.72
N GLN A 566 -8.36 12.50 8.25
CA GLN A 566 -8.26 11.14 7.75
C GLN A 566 -8.74 10.15 8.82
N ALA A 567 -9.38 9.04 8.41
CA ALA A 567 -9.71 7.95 9.33
C ALA A 567 -8.51 7.45 10.14
N THR A 568 -8.71 7.22 11.44
CA THR A 568 -7.64 6.71 12.32
C THR A 568 -7.22 5.30 11.91
N GLN A 569 -8.19 4.47 11.51
CA GLN A 569 -7.98 3.15 10.94
C GLN A 569 -7.75 3.25 9.42
N THR A 570 -6.66 2.65 8.93
CA THR A 570 -6.32 2.56 7.51
C THR A 570 -5.74 1.19 7.16
N PHE A 571 -5.89 0.79 5.90
CA PHE A 571 -5.69 -0.55 5.37
C PHE A 571 -4.75 -0.54 4.16
N ALA A 572 -3.92 -1.58 4.03
CA ALA A 572 -3.03 -1.75 2.89
C ALA A 572 -3.83 -2.18 1.64
N THR A 573 -3.94 -1.28 0.66
CA THR A 573 -4.57 -1.45 -0.68
C THR A 573 -4.10 -2.64 -1.56
N THR A 574 -3.29 -3.57 -1.07
CA THR A 574 -2.70 -4.68 -1.85
C THR A 574 -3.78 -5.63 -2.35
N ALA A 575 -4.24 -5.43 -3.58
CA ALA A 575 -5.12 -6.36 -4.26
C ALA A 575 -4.29 -7.34 -5.12
N TYR A 576 -4.38 -8.64 -4.82
CA TYR A 576 -3.84 -9.69 -5.67
C TYR A 576 -4.93 -10.72 -6.01
N SER A 577 -5.14 -10.96 -7.30
CA SER A 577 -6.05 -11.99 -7.79
C SER A 577 -5.39 -13.38 -7.73
N LYS A 578 -6.00 -14.33 -7.02
CA LYS A 578 -5.53 -15.73 -6.89
C LYS A 578 -5.14 -16.31 -8.26
N THR A 579 -3.89 -16.73 -8.43
CA THR A 579 -3.48 -17.67 -9.49
C THR A 579 -3.76 -19.11 -9.03
N ARG A 580 -4.24 -19.97 -9.93
CA ARG A 580 -4.59 -21.36 -9.62
C ARG A 580 -3.37 -22.30 -9.57
N ASN A 581 -3.37 -23.19 -8.58
CA ASN A 581 -2.35 -24.22 -8.38
C ASN A 581 -2.27 -25.18 -9.59
N THR A 582 -1.06 -25.42 -10.11
CA THR A 582 -0.79 -26.48 -11.09
C THR A 582 0.27 -27.42 -10.52
N ALA A 583 -0.05 -28.71 -10.37
CA ALA A 583 0.92 -29.71 -9.90
C ALA A 583 1.83 -30.16 -11.06
N THR A 584 3.15 -30.03 -10.89
CA THR A 584 4.16 -30.50 -11.84
C THR A 584 4.80 -31.80 -11.36
N ILE A 585 4.89 -32.79 -12.26
CA ILE A 585 5.66 -34.02 -12.09
C ILE A 585 6.87 -33.93 -13.02
N ASP A 586 8.05 -34.32 -12.56
CA ASP A 586 9.24 -34.42 -13.42
C ASP A 586 8.96 -35.31 -14.64
N PRO A 587 9.11 -34.80 -15.88
CA PRO A 587 8.96 -35.57 -17.11
C PRO A 587 9.79 -36.85 -17.14
N ALA A 588 10.96 -36.91 -16.49
CA ALA A 588 11.81 -38.11 -16.43
C ALA A 588 11.19 -39.23 -15.57
N VAL A 589 10.46 -38.88 -14.51
CA VAL A 589 9.70 -39.84 -13.68
C VAL A 589 8.49 -40.37 -14.47
N LEU A 590 7.82 -39.51 -15.24
CA LEU A 590 6.78 -39.89 -16.21
C LEU A 590 7.31 -40.74 -17.37
N GLN A 591 8.61 -40.66 -17.67
CA GLN A 591 9.27 -41.45 -18.73
C GLN A 591 9.65 -42.87 -18.29
N THR A 592 9.84 -43.08 -16.98
CA THR A 592 10.29 -44.36 -16.39
C THR A 592 9.20 -45.12 -15.65
N SER A 593 8.09 -44.47 -15.27
CA SER A 593 6.90 -45.13 -14.72
C SER A 593 6.35 -46.19 -15.67
N ASN A 594 6.46 -47.45 -15.26
CA ASN A 594 6.18 -48.64 -16.07
C ASN A 594 4.71 -49.11 -16.01
N GLY A 595 3.81 -48.26 -15.52
CA GLY A 595 2.37 -48.48 -15.45
C GLY A 595 1.58 -47.84 -16.60
N HIS A 596 1.64 -48.43 -17.81
CA HIS A 596 0.57 -48.57 -18.83
C HIS A 596 1.15 -48.86 -20.22
N SER A 597 0.47 -49.72 -20.99
CA SER A 597 0.86 -50.06 -22.38
C SER A 597 0.42 -48.97 -23.37
N GLY A 598 1.11 -48.90 -24.52
CA GLY A 598 0.90 -47.84 -25.52
C GLY A 598 -0.55 -47.66 -26.00
N GLY A 599 -1.33 -48.75 -26.09
CA GLY A 599 -2.73 -48.71 -26.50
C GLY A 599 -3.68 -47.95 -25.55
N ASN A 600 -3.23 -47.59 -24.34
CA ASN A 600 -3.99 -46.75 -23.41
C ASN A 600 -3.56 -45.28 -23.40
N ARG A 601 -2.50 -44.89 -24.15
CA ARG A 601 -2.05 -43.48 -24.21
C ARG A 601 -2.84 -42.63 -25.21
N ASP A 602 -3.41 -43.23 -26.26
CA ASP A 602 -4.17 -42.51 -27.29
C ASP A 602 -5.54 -41.98 -26.80
N ALA A 603 -5.99 -42.41 -25.61
CA ALA A 603 -7.26 -41.96 -25.01
C ALA A 603 -7.13 -40.68 -24.14
N TYR A 604 -5.91 -40.28 -23.77
CA TYR A 604 -5.67 -39.18 -22.84
C TYR A 604 -4.38 -38.41 -23.17
N TRP A 605 -4.46 -37.45 -24.10
CA TRP A 605 -3.66 -36.23 -23.95
C TRP A 605 -4.28 -35.00 -24.65
N SER A 606 -4.86 -34.11 -23.85
CA SER A 606 -4.65 -32.67 -24.03
C SER A 606 -4.50 -32.04 -22.66
N THR A 607 -3.53 -31.15 -22.53
CA THR A 607 -3.20 -30.44 -21.28
C THR A 607 -3.13 -28.93 -21.52
N SER A 608 -4.06 -28.42 -22.33
CA SER A 608 -4.35 -27.00 -22.49
C SER A 608 -5.84 -26.76 -22.31
N ALA A 609 -6.20 -25.71 -21.58
CA ALA A 609 -7.54 -25.13 -21.72
C ALA A 609 -7.72 -24.68 -23.18
N GLY A 610 -8.77 -25.16 -23.84
CA GLY A 610 -9.08 -24.80 -25.24
C GLY A 610 -9.17 -25.94 -26.27
N SER A 611 -9.13 -27.23 -25.88
CA SER A 611 -9.37 -28.32 -26.86
C SER A 611 -10.30 -29.44 -26.38
N THR A 612 -11.58 -29.34 -26.73
CA THR A 612 -12.37 -30.52 -27.12
C THR A 612 -12.39 -30.62 -28.64
N SER A 613 -11.63 -31.57 -29.20
CA SER A 613 -11.70 -31.89 -30.63
C SER A 613 -12.78 -32.95 -30.90
N SER A 614 -13.80 -32.59 -31.66
CA SER A 614 -14.77 -33.56 -32.21
C SER A 614 -14.90 -33.36 -33.72
N ALA A 615 -14.34 -34.30 -34.50
CA ALA A 615 -14.36 -34.24 -35.95
C ALA A 615 -14.57 -35.63 -36.57
N GLU A 616 -15.81 -35.90 -36.97
CA GLU A 616 -16.17 -36.81 -38.07
C GLU A 616 -17.63 -36.50 -38.46
N ARG A 617 -18.07 -36.57 -39.73
CA ARG A 617 -17.48 -37.25 -40.90
C ARG A 617 -17.93 -36.60 -42.23
N GLN A 618 -17.15 -36.86 -43.29
CA GLN A 618 -17.40 -36.67 -44.74
C GLN A 618 -16.96 -35.32 -45.36
N ALA A 619 -16.32 -35.25 -46.55
CA ALA A 619 -15.56 -36.25 -47.34
C ALA A 619 -14.77 -35.57 -48.49
N MET A 620 -13.71 -36.23 -49.04
CA MET A 620 -13.11 -36.00 -50.39
C MET A 620 -12.35 -34.66 -50.65
N ILE A 621 -11.32 -34.51 -51.54
CA ILE A 621 -10.38 -35.45 -52.23
C ILE A 621 -9.14 -34.70 -52.84
N LEU A 622 -7.97 -35.37 -52.92
CA LEU A 622 -6.71 -35.10 -53.69
C LEU A 622 -5.89 -33.77 -53.55
N PRO A 623 -4.58 -33.73 -53.99
CA PRO A 623 -3.60 -32.66 -53.63
C PRO A 623 -2.77 -32.02 -54.79
N GLY A 624 -1.96 -30.99 -54.47
CA GLY A 624 -0.81 -30.49 -55.26
C GLY A 624 -0.59 -28.95 -55.21
N ILE A 625 0.55 -28.33 -55.59
CA ILE A 625 1.95 -28.78 -55.79
C ILE A 625 2.87 -27.53 -56.02
N VAL A 626 4.17 -27.52 -55.60
CA VAL A 626 5.28 -26.59 -56.07
C VAL A 626 5.11 -25.06 -55.74
N ALA A 627 6.12 -24.14 -55.69
CA ALA A 627 7.55 -24.07 -55.30
C ALA A 627 7.96 -22.55 -55.22
N PHE A 628 8.76 -22.02 -54.27
CA PHE A 628 10.26 -21.96 -54.16
C PHE A 628 10.96 -20.93 -55.11
N VAL A 629 11.84 -20.05 -54.57
CA VAL A 629 13.15 -19.50 -55.10
C VAL A 629 13.33 -17.94 -55.18
N ALA A 630 14.50 -17.47 -54.71
CA ALA A 630 15.25 -16.18 -54.91
C ALA A 630 14.64 -14.83 -54.44
N VAL A 631 15.32 -13.86 -53.77
CA VAL A 631 16.74 -13.55 -53.38
C VAL A 631 17.59 -12.68 -54.34
N LEU A 632 18.31 -11.70 -53.75
CA LEU A 632 19.40 -10.78 -54.22
C LEU A 632 19.00 -9.27 -54.31
N VAL A 633 19.49 -8.35 -53.43
CA VAL A 633 20.86 -7.74 -53.28
C VAL A 633 21.06 -6.54 -54.23
N SER A 634 21.50 -5.32 -53.87
CA SER A 634 22.00 -4.67 -52.61
C SER A 634 21.94 -3.11 -52.77
N GLY A 635 22.20 -2.22 -51.80
CA GLY A 635 22.64 -2.28 -50.39
C GLY A 635 23.46 -1.02 -49.98
N MET A 636 24.17 -1.06 -48.83
CA MET A 636 25.44 -0.33 -48.51
C MET A 636 25.48 1.23 -48.56
N TRP A 637 25.99 2.01 -47.57
CA TRP A 637 26.56 1.83 -46.21
C TRP A 637 26.51 3.20 -45.48
N VAL A 638 26.15 3.24 -44.19
CA VAL A 638 26.80 4.07 -43.13
C VAL A 638 26.62 3.30 -41.81
N VAL A 639 27.64 3.29 -40.93
CA VAL A 639 27.59 2.58 -39.63
C VAL A 639 28.16 3.46 -38.51
N ARG A 640 27.49 3.37 -37.35
CA ARG A 640 27.81 3.80 -35.96
C ARG A 640 26.77 4.80 -35.40
N ALA A 641 26.36 4.70 -34.15
CA ALA A 641 26.32 3.55 -33.24
C ALA A 641 25.35 3.92 -32.09
N ILE A 642 24.30 3.13 -31.84
CA ILE A 642 23.41 3.31 -30.69
C ILE A 642 23.28 1.98 -29.97
N VAL A 643 23.88 1.88 -28.78
CA VAL A 643 23.71 0.75 -27.88
C VAL A 643 22.29 0.81 -27.31
N HIS A 644 21.45 -0.17 -27.65
CA HIS A 644 20.19 -0.40 -26.97
C HIS A 644 20.42 -1.40 -25.83
N SER A 645 20.46 -0.89 -24.60
CA SER A 645 20.48 -1.74 -23.40
C SER A 645 19.09 -2.32 -23.17
N PHE A 646 18.90 -3.59 -23.51
CA PHE A 646 17.72 -4.35 -23.05
C PHE A 646 17.99 -4.88 -21.64
N THR A 647 17.37 -4.26 -20.64
CA THR A 647 17.37 -4.77 -19.27
C THR A 647 16.37 -5.93 -19.15
N ALA A 648 16.84 -7.07 -18.66
CA ALA A 648 15.99 -8.21 -18.32
C ALA A 648 15.70 -8.18 -16.82
N ALA A 649 14.45 -7.88 -16.44
CA ALA A 649 14.04 -7.92 -15.04
C ALA A 649 14.08 -9.34 -14.49
N ARG A 650 14.65 -9.51 -13.29
CA ARG A 650 14.62 -10.77 -12.52
C ARG A 650 13.67 -10.59 -11.33
N ALA A 651 12.86 -11.62 -11.07
CA ALA A 651 11.94 -11.68 -9.96
C ALA A 651 12.57 -12.38 -8.75
N VAL A 652 12.00 -12.15 -7.56
CA VAL A 652 12.54 -12.59 -6.28
C VAL A 652 11.47 -13.33 -5.49
N THR A 653 11.81 -14.47 -4.91
CA THR A 653 10.93 -15.21 -4.00
C THR A 653 11.34 -14.96 -2.55
N VAL A 654 10.40 -14.48 -1.73
CA VAL A 654 10.59 -14.25 -0.29
C VAL A 654 9.50 -15.04 0.45
N TYR A 655 9.89 -15.89 1.40
CA TYR A 655 8.98 -16.83 2.05
C TYR A 655 8.26 -16.24 3.30
N GLY A 656 6.97 -16.57 3.42
CA GLY A 656 6.15 -16.51 4.64
C GLY A 656 6.02 -15.16 5.38
N GLN A 657 6.35 -14.03 4.75
CA GLN A 657 6.26 -12.74 5.43
C GLN A 657 4.81 -12.18 5.45
N ILE A 658 4.14 -12.34 6.59
CA ILE A 658 2.79 -11.79 6.87
C ILE A 658 2.90 -10.77 8.03
N PRO A 659 2.22 -9.61 7.99
CA PRO A 659 2.27 -8.56 9.02
C PRO A 659 2.13 -9.06 10.47
N LEU A 660 3.04 -8.63 11.34
CA LEU A 660 2.95 -8.91 12.78
C LEU A 660 1.62 -8.41 13.36
N ALA A 661 0.88 -9.30 14.03
CA ALA A 661 -0.39 -8.97 14.67
C ALA A 661 -0.19 -7.97 15.83
N GLN A 662 -1.20 -7.12 16.05
CA GLN A 662 -1.18 -6.06 17.05
C GLN A 662 -1.41 -6.58 18.48
N THR A 663 -0.70 -6.00 19.44
CA THR A 663 -1.24 -5.83 20.81
C THR A 663 -2.16 -4.59 20.84
N ALA A 664 -3.14 -4.58 21.75
CA ALA A 664 -4.31 -3.71 21.68
C ALA A 664 -4.04 -2.18 21.66
N THR A 665 -5.00 -1.46 21.09
CA THR A 665 -5.04 0.00 20.96
C THR A 665 -5.09 0.74 22.30
N ALA A 666 -4.24 1.76 22.43
CA ALA A 666 -4.37 2.83 23.43
C ALA A 666 -4.54 4.16 22.70
N GLY A 667 -5.66 4.85 22.95
CA GLY A 667 -6.02 6.08 22.24
C GLY A 667 -5.20 7.28 22.72
N TYR A 668 -4.23 7.71 21.91
CA TYR A 668 -3.55 9.00 22.02
C TYR A 668 -3.44 9.63 20.62
N ALA A 669 -3.23 10.96 20.57
CA ALA A 669 -3.06 11.68 19.31
C ALA A 669 -1.96 11.03 18.47
N GLN A 670 -2.17 10.88 17.16
CA GLN A 670 -1.17 10.26 16.29
C GLN A 670 0.06 11.16 16.17
N ALA A 671 1.05 10.89 17.03
CA ALA A 671 2.43 11.13 16.68
C ALA A 671 2.71 10.39 15.36
N THR A 672 3.17 11.12 14.36
CA THR A 672 3.81 10.53 13.20
C THR A 672 4.91 9.58 13.68
N LEU A 673 4.85 8.30 13.28
CA LEU A 673 5.89 7.31 13.60
C LEU A 673 7.24 7.93 13.24
N LYS A 674 8.23 7.83 14.13
CA LYS A 674 9.42 8.70 14.14
C LYS A 674 10.10 8.87 12.78
N ALA A 675 10.14 7.83 11.94
CA ALA A 675 10.65 7.89 10.57
C ALA A 675 9.94 8.90 9.62
N TYR A 676 8.81 9.47 10.01
CA TYR A 676 7.96 10.39 9.24
C TYR A 676 7.54 11.65 10.04
N ASP A 677 8.10 11.87 11.22
CA ASP A 677 7.99 13.14 11.95
C ASP A 677 8.34 14.31 11.01
N PRO A 678 7.57 15.40 10.92
CA PRO A 678 7.87 16.50 10.00
C PRO A 678 8.97 17.45 10.50
N LEU A 679 9.46 17.36 11.75
CA LEU A 679 10.37 18.34 12.34
C LEU A 679 11.64 18.58 11.49
N GLU A 680 11.98 19.85 11.27
CA GLU A 680 13.25 20.32 10.71
C GLU A 680 13.84 21.35 11.68
N LEU A 681 15.10 21.16 12.07
CA LEU A 681 15.77 22.02 13.06
C LEU A 681 16.32 23.31 12.43
N ILE A 682 16.65 24.29 13.26
CA ILE A 682 17.32 25.52 12.83
C ILE A 682 18.81 25.20 12.57
N PRO A 683 19.37 25.54 11.39
CA PRO A 683 20.79 25.42 11.10
C PRO A 683 21.68 26.14 12.12
N PRO A 684 22.92 25.67 12.35
CA PRO A 684 23.87 26.39 13.18
C PRO A 684 24.27 27.72 12.49
N PRO A 685 24.49 28.82 13.23
CA PRO A 685 24.89 30.08 12.64
C PRO A 685 26.29 29.99 12.00
N VAL A 686 26.51 30.75 10.91
CA VAL A 686 27.82 30.86 10.25
C VAL A 686 28.91 31.23 11.28
N PRO A 687 30.07 30.55 11.32
CA PRO A 687 31.02 30.70 12.41
C PRO A 687 31.56 32.13 12.57
N SER A 688 31.74 32.58 13.82
CA SER A 688 32.23 33.93 14.16
C SER A 688 33.68 34.22 13.74
N SER A 689 34.35 33.25 13.13
CA SER A 689 35.39 33.44 12.14
C SER A 689 35.25 32.32 11.11
N PRO A 690 34.76 32.59 9.88
CA PRO A 690 34.56 31.54 8.89
C PRO A 690 35.92 30.91 8.50
N PRO A 691 35.95 29.61 8.16
CA PRO A 691 37.13 28.99 7.58
C PRO A 691 37.56 29.72 6.30
N ALA A 692 38.83 29.57 5.90
CA ALA A 692 39.28 30.19 4.66
C ALA A 692 38.51 29.59 3.48
N SER A 693 37.79 30.41 2.72
CA SER A 693 37.06 30.00 1.51
C SER A 693 37.98 29.74 0.32
N ALA A 694 39.30 29.90 0.46
CA ALA A 694 40.29 29.42 -0.48
C ALA A 694 41.52 28.85 0.26
N TYR A 695 41.87 27.60 -0.02
CA TYR A 695 43.01 26.91 0.62
C TYR A 695 43.62 25.86 -0.31
N THR A 696 44.80 25.35 0.05
CA THR A 696 45.55 24.37 -0.73
C THR A 696 45.71 23.06 0.04
N LEU A 697 45.41 21.94 -0.61
CA LEU A 697 45.76 20.60 -0.17
C LEU A 697 47.03 20.17 -0.91
N ASN A 698 48.08 19.81 -0.17
CA ASN A 698 49.29 19.21 -0.74
C ASN A 698 49.15 17.69 -0.69
N LEU A 699 49.20 17.02 -1.84
CA LEU A 699 48.80 15.63 -2.00
C LEU A 699 49.94 14.82 -2.63
N GLU A 700 50.41 13.79 -1.93
CA GLU A 700 51.37 12.86 -2.50
C GLU A 700 50.72 11.95 -3.56
N ARG A 701 51.44 11.68 -4.65
CA ARG A 701 50.92 10.83 -5.74
C ARG A 701 51.02 9.33 -5.43
N ASN A 702 51.96 8.94 -4.58
CA ASN A 702 52.29 7.54 -4.25
C ASN A 702 51.98 7.26 -2.78
N ALA A 703 51.14 6.26 -2.51
CA ALA A 703 50.78 5.79 -1.18
C ALA A 703 51.99 5.49 -0.28
N ALA A 704 53.10 5.00 -0.85
CA ALA A 704 54.32 4.69 -0.10
C ALA A 704 55.06 5.93 0.46
N ALA A 705 54.66 7.14 0.07
CA ALA A 705 55.13 8.41 0.64
C ALA A 705 54.19 8.99 1.71
N VAL A 706 53.04 8.36 1.96
CA VAL A 706 51.98 8.86 2.86
C VAL A 706 52.16 8.26 4.26
N PRO A 707 52.50 9.05 5.29
CA PRO A 707 52.53 8.57 6.66
C PRO A 707 51.10 8.34 7.18
N GLY A 708 50.88 7.27 7.95
CA GLY A 708 49.61 6.99 8.62
C GLY A 708 48.46 6.55 7.70
N LEU A 709 48.74 6.18 6.45
CA LEU A 709 47.76 5.63 5.51
C LEU A 709 47.09 4.36 6.07
N SER A 710 45.77 4.21 5.88
CA SER A 710 45.00 3.06 6.37
C SER A 710 45.45 1.72 5.78
N ILE A 711 44.99 0.62 6.39
CA ILE A 711 44.90 -0.69 5.72
C ILE A 711 44.12 -0.56 4.40
N PRO A 712 44.37 -1.44 3.41
CA PRO A 712 43.50 -1.59 2.26
C PRO A 712 42.09 -1.98 2.71
N HIS A 713 41.07 -1.26 2.24
CA HIS A 713 39.68 -1.67 2.39
C HIS A 713 39.45 -3.00 1.66
N VAL A 714 38.79 -3.95 2.33
CA VAL A 714 38.56 -5.31 1.84
C VAL A 714 37.16 -5.80 2.20
N GLY A 715 36.36 -6.19 1.21
CA GLY A 715 35.03 -6.74 1.40
C GLY A 715 34.02 -6.25 0.35
N GLY A 716 32.79 -6.05 0.80
CA GLY A 716 31.76 -5.33 0.06
C GLY A 716 31.76 -3.84 0.42
N SER A 717 30.57 -3.25 0.48
CA SER A 717 30.38 -1.88 0.99
C SER A 717 30.90 -1.76 2.42
N PHE A 718 31.76 -0.77 2.66
CA PHE A 718 32.23 -0.44 4.01
C PHE A 718 31.06 -0.11 4.94
N TRP A 719 30.09 0.69 4.46
CA TRP A 719 28.80 0.86 5.13
C TRP A 719 27.86 -0.29 4.76
N GLY A 720 27.57 -1.14 5.74
CA GLY A 720 26.47 -2.10 5.73
C GLY A 720 25.35 -1.68 6.68
N PHE A 721 24.47 -2.64 7.01
CA PHE A 721 23.30 -2.40 7.85
C PHE A 721 23.25 -3.37 9.04
N SER A 722 22.94 -2.86 10.23
CA SER A 722 22.56 -3.64 11.40
C SER A 722 21.04 -3.59 11.54
N ILE A 723 20.38 -4.73 11.62
CA ILE A 723 18.93 -4.84 11.66
C ILE A 723 18.53 -5.44 13.00
N GLU A 724 17.69 -4.71 13.74
CA GLU A 724 17.03 -5.21 14.95
C GLU A 724 16.17 -6.43 14.58
N MET A 725 16.43 -7.58 15.20
CA MET A 725 15.85 -8.86 14.77
C MET A 725 14.31 -8.86 14.82
N SER A 726 13.70 -8.04 15.68
CA SER A 726 12.25 -7.87 15.73
C SER A 726 11.64 -6.99 14.61
N VAL A 727 12.44 -6.23 13.84
CA VAL A 727 11.97 -5.42 12.71
C VAL A 727 12.37 -6.01 11.36
N ILE A 728 12.94 -7.22 11.35
CA ILE A 728 13.42 -7.92 10.15
C ILE A 728 12.36 -8.02 9.03
N SER A 729 11.09 -8.23 9.38
CA SER A 729 9.96 -8.24 8.43
C SER A 729 9.55 -6.85 7.94
N GLN A 730 9.98 -5.78 8.61
CA GLN A 730 9.80 -4.40 8.16
C GLN A 730 10.96 -3.90 7.28
N VAL A 731 11.98 -4.73 6.99
CA VAL A 731 13.20 -4.26 6.28
C VAL A 731 13.67 -5.15 5.12
N PHE A 732 12.91 -6.18 4.73
CA PHE A 732 13.12 -6.89 3.46
C PHE A 732 11.93 -6.75 2.48
N PRO A 733 12.17 -6.69 1.15
CA PRO A 733 13.47 -6.74 0.45
C PRO A 733 13.80 -5.43 -0.32
N PHE A 734 14.79 -4.63 0.11
CA PHE A 734 15.21 -3.39 -0.59
C PHE A 734 16.16 -3.65 -1.77
N LEU A 735 15.73 -4.43 -2.76
CA LEU A 735 16.62 -5.01 -3.77
C LEU A 735 17.30 -3.96 -4.66
N ASN A 736 16.57 -2.94 -5.15
CA ASN A 736 17.15 -1.84 -5.93
C ASN A 736 18.17 -1.00 -5.13
N LEU A 737 18.10 -1.06 -3.79
CA LEU A 737 18.99 -0.36 -2.88
C LEU A 737 20.28 -1.15 -2.68
N MET A 738 20.15 -2.44 -2.36
CA MET A 738 21.31 -3.33 -2.26
C MET A 738 22.02 -3.48 -3.63
N ALA A 739 21.29 -3.45 -4.75
CA ALA A 739 21.84 -3.39 -6.11
C ALA A 739 22.63 -2.10 -6.37
N ASN A 740 22.12 -0.94 -5.92
CA ASN A 740 22.82 0.33 -6.05
C ASN A 740 24.14 0.37 -5.25
N LEU A 741 24.24 -0.34 -4.13
CA LEU A 741 25.48 -0.50 -3.37
C LEU A 741 26.42 -1.54 -4.02
N GLN A 742 25.91 -2.71 -4.40
CA GLN A 742 26.65 -3.74 -5.15
C GLN A 742 27.30 -3.17 -6.43
N GLU A 743 26.56 -2.37 -7.20
CA GLU A 743 27.08 -1.79 -8.43
C GLU A 743 28.27 -0.83 -8.18
N ARG A 744 28.46 -0.38 -6.94
CA ARG A 744 29.52 0.56 -6.55
C ARG A 744 30.67 -0.13 -5.81
N SER A 745 30.38 -0.94 -4.78
CA SER A 745 31.37 -1.62 -3.92
C SER A 745 31.51 -3.13 -4.16
N GLY A 746 30.74 -3.72 -5.06
CA GLY A 746 30.81 -5.14 -5.41
C GLY A 746 29.97 -6.07 -4.54
N GLY A 747 29.42 -5.58 -3.43
CA GLY A 747 28.51 -6.32 -2.54
C GLY A 747 28.09 -5.50 -1.32
N VAL A 748 27.27 -6.08 -0.44
CA VAL A 748 26.75 -5.46 0.79
C VAL A 748 26.90 -6.43 1.97
N VAL A 749 27.20 -5.92 3.16
CA VAL A 749 27.16 -6.71 4.40
C VAL A 749 25.96 -6.31 5.27
N ILE A 750 25.26 -7.29 5.84
CA ILE A 750 24.08 -7.08 6.69
C ILE A 750 24.18 -7.95 7.94
N ARG A 751 23.96 -7.36 9.12
CA ARG A 751 23.82 -8.05 10.41
C ARG A 751 22.35 -8.14 10.79
N ILE A 752 21.91 -9.32 11.23
CA ILE A 752 20.67 -9.51 11.99
C ILE A 752 21.05 -9.68 13.47
N GLY A 753 20.58 -8.79 14.32
CA GLY A 753 20.98 -8.74 15.74
C GLY A 753 20.16 -7.72 16.53
N GLY A 754 20.84 -6.77 17.17
CA GLY A 754 20.20 -5.79 18.05
C GLY A 754 19.78 -6.38 19.39
N ASN A 755 19.10 -5.61 20.23
CA ASN A 755 18.78 -6.04 21.59
C ASN A 755 17.77 -7.21 21.64
N THR A 756 17.00 -7.44 20.58
CA THR A 756 16.02 -8.53 20.46
C THR A 756 16.65 -9.87 20.08
N GLN A 757 17.91 -9.90 19.60
CA GLN A 757 18.74 -11.12 19.49
C GLN A 757 18.66 -11.96 20.76
N GLU A 758 18.76 -11.31 21.92
CA GLU A 758 18.83 -11.98 23.21
C GLU A 758 17.55 -12.73 23.58
N PHE A 759 16.42 -12.29 23.05
CA PHE A 759 15.11 -12.90 23.28
C PHE A 759 14.60 -13.66 22.06
N ALA A 760 15.42 -13.82 21.01
CA ALA A 760 15.07 -14.50 19.78
C ALA A 760 15.12 -16.03 19.93
N THR A 761 14.07 -16.72 19.51
CA THR A 761 13.94 -18.19 19.60
C THR A 761 13.47 -18.76 18.27
N GLN A 762 14.21 -19.72 17.73
CA GLN A 762 13.77 -20.45 16.55
C GLN A 762 12.65 -21.44 16.90
N ILE A 763 11.69 -21.57 16.00
CA ILE A 763 10.60 -22.54 16.03
C ILE A 763 10.46 -23.21 14.65
N PRO A 764 9.88 -24.43 14.56
CA PRO A 764 9.70 -25.12 13.28
C PRO A 764 8.78 -24.36 12.31
N ASP A 765 8.98 -24.52 11.01
CA ASP A 765 8.10 -23.95 9.99
C ASP A 765 6.64 -24.36 10.20
N GLY A 766 5.71 -23.42 9.98
CA GLY A 766 4.28 -23.63 10.25
C GLY A 766 3.88 -23.65 11.74
N SER A 767 4.80 -23.36 12.67
CA SER A 767 4.47 -23.24 14.12
C SER A 767 3.92 -21.86 14.52
N LEU A 768 3.82 -20.92 13.58
CA LEU A 768 3.11 -19.66 13.76
C LEU A 768 1.82 -19.68 12.94
N ASP A 769 0.78 -19.02 13.48
CA ASP A 769 -0.50 -18.87 12.81
C ASP A 769 -0.36 -18.24 11.42
N PHE A 770 -1.33 -18.51 10.54
CA PHE A 770 -1.44 -17.97 9.18
C PHE A 770 -0.24 -18.20 8.22
N GLY A 771 0.86 -18.80 8.68
CA GLY A 771 2.11 -18.91 7.94
C GLY A 771 3.09 -17.75 8.16
N HIS A 772 3.01 -17.01 9.28
CA HIS A 772 4.04 -16.01 9.62
C HIS A 772 5.43 -16.65 9.75
N THR A 773 6.47 -15.91 9.35
CA THR A 773 7.87 -16.30 9.62
C THR A 773 8.46 -15.70 10.89
N PHE A 774 7.81 -14.68 11.45
CA PHE A 774 8.19 -14.03 12.71
C PHE A 774 6.95 -13.69 13.55
N ALA A 775 7.07 -13.82 14.87
CA ALA A 775 6.10 -13.30 15.83
C ALA A 775 6.81 -12.51 16.93
N LYS A 776 6.15 -11.47 17.46
CA LYS A 776 6.57 -10.77 18.69
C LYS A 776 5.73 -11.25 19.85
N THR A 777 6.38 -11.46 21.00
CA THR A 777 5.73 -11.74 22.28
C THR A 777 6.33 -10.84 23.36
N ASP A 778 5.60 -10.65 24.47
CA ASP A 778 6.18 -10.01 25.65
C ASP A 778 7.31 -10.90 26.20
N SER A 779 8.47 -10.29 26.41
CA SER A 779 9.66 -10.93 27.00
C SER A 779 9.64 -10.93 28.54
N GLY A 780 8.70 -10.20 29.16
CA GLY A 780 8.73 -9.84 30.58
C GLY A 780 9.77 -8.78 30.92
N SER A 781 10.36 -8.12 29.91
CA SER A 781 11.49 -7.20 30.07
C SER A 781 11.04 -5.79 30.46
N ASN A 782 11.08 -5.49 31.75
CA ASN A 782 10.90 -4.14 32.30
C ASN A 782 12.12 -3.20 32.07
N GLN A 783 12.88 -3.41 30.99
CA GLN A 783 14.05 -2.61 30.61
C GLN A 783 13.64 -1.30 29.90
N THR A 784 14.56 -0.33 29.84
CA THR A 784 14.40 0.99 29.19
C THR A 784 13.81 0.94 27.77
N THR A 785 14.05 -0.14 27.05
CA THR A 785 13.66 -0.38 25.65
C THR A 785 12.42 -1.27 25.49
N GLN A 786 11.88 -1.86 26.56
CA GLN A 786 10.79 -2.86 26.53
C GLN A 786 10.95 -3.93 25.44
N THR A 787 12.19 -4.39 25.26
CA THR A 787 12.65 -5.26 24.16
C THR A 787 11.79 -6.53 24.04
N PRO A 788 11.03 -6.73 22.95
CA PRO A 788 10.13 -7.88 22.79
C PRO A 788 10.91 -9.18 22.56
N ALA A 789 10.29 -10.30 22.92
CA ALA A 789 10.76 -11.62 22.51
C ALA A 789 10.34 -11.89 21.04
N VAL A 790 11.23 -12.54 20.29
CA VAL A 790 11.04 -12.80 18.85
C VAL A 790 11.00 -14.30 18.63
N LEU A 791 9.91 -14.80 18.07
CA LEU A 791 9.86 -16.16 17.53
C LEU A 791 10.15 -16.07 16.03
N TYR A 792 10.99 -16.94 15.49
CA TYR A 792 11.32 -16.97 14.05
C TYR A 792 11.44 -18.40 13.51
N THR A 793 11.27 -18.54 12.20
CA THR A 793 11.32 -19.83 11.48
C THR A 793 12.58 -19.95 10.58
N PRO A 794 12.98 -21.17 10.16
CA PRO A 794 14.02 -21.40 9.16
C PRO A 794 13.95 -20.52 7.89
N ASP A 795 12.75 -20.13 7.46
CA ASP A 795 12.52 -19.18 6.35
C ASP A 795 13.38 -17.91 6.44
N MET A 796 13.75 -17.44 7.64
CA MET A 796 14.68 -16.31 7.79
C MET A 796 16.00 -16.50 7.01
N PHE A 797 16.56 -17.71 7.04
CA PHE A 797 17.80 -18.04 6.36
C PHE A 797 17.58 -18.28 4.86
N TYR A 798 16.43 -18.85 4.47
CA TYR A 798 16.06 -19.00 3.05
C TYR A 798 15.81 -17.64 2.38
N MET A 799 15.15 -16.69 3.04
CA MET A 799 15.03 -15.31 2.56
C MET A 799 16.40 -14.65 2.37
N ALA A 800 17.28 -14.78 3.37
CA ALA A 800 18.64 -14.25 3.32
C ALA A 800 19.46 -14.87 2.17
N ASN A 801 19.37 -16.19 1.96
CA ASN A 801 20.07 -16.87 0.86
C ASN A 801 19.49 -16.47 -0.50
N ASN A 802 18.16 -16.41 -0.66
CA ASN A 802 17.54 -15.98 -1.90
C ASN A 802 18.00 -14.56 -2.29
N ILE A 803 18.09 -13.64 -1.31
CA ILE A 803 18.68 -12.31 -1.52
C ILE A 803 20.14 -12.43 -2.01
N SER A 804 20.95 -13.31 -1.40
CA SER A 804 22.34 -13.58 -1.79
C SER A 804 22.51 -14.26 -3.17
N GLU A 805 21.50 -14.95 -3.70
CA GLU A 805 21.55 -15.57 -5.04
C GLU A 805 21.41 -14.57 -6.19
N MET A 806 20.85 -13.39 -5.91
CA MET A 806 20.55 -12.37 -6.93
C MET A 806 21.41 -11.11 -6.75
N LEU A 807 21.87 -10.87 -5.53
CA LEU A 807 22.77 -9.79 -5.17
C LEU A 807 23.86 -10.33 -4.25
N ASN A 808 25.09 -9.85 -4.35
CA ASN A 808 26.21 -10.22 -3.47
C ASN A 808 26.06 -9.59 -2.08
N VAL A 809 25.01 -10.02 -1.36
CA VAL A 809 24.76 -9.70 0.04
C VAL A 809 25.36 -10.80 0.90
N LYS A 810 26.06 -10.41 1.95
CA LYS A 810 26.75 -11.30 2.89
C LYS A 810 26.31 -11.01 4.32
N TRP A 811 26.15 -12.04 5.12
CA TRP A 811 25.34 -12.00 6.33
C TRP A 811 26.13 -12.23 7.61
N PHE A 812 25.69 -11.57 8.68
CA PHE A 812 26.03 -11.91 10.05
C PHE A 812 24.76 -12.15 10.86
N PHE A 813 24.79 -13.11 11.79
CA PHE A 813 23.65 -13.41 12.67
C PHE A 813 24.05 -13.44 14.15
N GLY A 814 23.19 -12.90 15.00
CA GLY A 814 23.34 -12.95 16.45
C GLY A 814 22.99 -14.31 17.06
N ILE A 815 23.87 -14.87 17.89
CA ILE A 815 23.52 -16.00 18.77
C ILE A 815 22.83 -15.43 20.02
N PRO A 816 21.62 -15.90 20.40
CA PRO A 816 20.99 -15.52 21.65
C PRO A 816 21.82 -15.99 22.85
N PHE A 817 22.31 -15.05 23.67
CA PHE A 817 23.36 -15.28 24.68
C PHE A 817 22.85 -14.97 26.11
N ASN A 818 21.58 -14.57 26.27
CA ASN A 818 20.93 -14.36 27.56
C ASN A 818 20.85 -15.61 28.47
N ASP A 819 21.03 -16.83 27.95
CA ASP A 819 21.05 -18.08 28.72
C ASP A 819 22.33 -18.85 28.37
N SER A 820 23.30 -18.79 29.28
CA SER A 820 24.60 -19.45 29.18
C SER A 820 24.60 -20.93 29.64
N VAL A 821 23.42 -21.48 29.95
CA VAL A 821 23.22 -22.91 30.28
C VAL A 821 22.54 -23.66 29.13
N ASN A 822 21.53 -23.03 28.49
CA ASN A 822 20.73 -23.62 27.42
C ASN A 822 20.98 -22.91 26.07
N TRP A 823 22.22 -22.97 25.58
CA TRP A 823 22.64 -22.30 24.34
C TRP A 823 21.73 -22.63 23.14
N ARG A 824 21.05 -21.61 22.60
CA ARG A 824 20.10 -21.73 21.47
C ARG A 824 20.85 -21.72 20.13
N LEU A 825 21.57 -22.81 19.85
CA LEU A 825 22.50 -22.92 18.72
C LEU A 825 21.88 -23.18 17.34
N THR A 826 20.56 -23.38 17.21
CA THR A 826 19.92 -23.66 15.91
C THR A 826 20.17 -22.56 14.87
N ILE A 827 20.36 -21.31 15.31
CA ILE A 827 20.78 -20.19 14.44
C ILE A 827 22.16 -20.40 13.81
N ALA A 828 23.09 -21.03 14.52
CA ALA A 828 24.42 -21.35 14.01
C ALA A 828 24.39 -22.57 13.06
N GLU A 829 23.54 -23.55 13.38
CA GLU A 829 23.33 -24.75 12.57
C GLU A 829 22.68 -24.39 11.22
N GLU A 830 21.50 -23.77 11.24
CA GLU A 830 20.76 -23.47 10.03
C GLU A 830 21.39 -22.36 9.18
N ALA A 831 22.00 -21.34 9.79
CA ALA A 831 22.71 -20.34 9.01
C ALA A 831 23.91 -20.94 8.27
N GLN A 832 24.69 -21.85 8.86
CA GLN A 832 25.77 -22.53 8.15
C GLN A 832 25.26 -23.49 7.08
N ASN A 833 24.17 -24.22 7.37
CA ASN A 833 23.53 -25.17 6.46
C ASN A 833 22.92 -24.51 5.21
N ILE A 834 22.20 -23.39 5.39
CA ILE A 834 21.38 -22.75 4.35
C ILE A 834 22.16 -21.67 3.58
N LEU A 835 23.00 -20.87 4.24
CA LEU A 835 23.72 -19.76 3.60
C LEU A 835 25.10 -20.17 3.07
N GLY A 836 25.76 -21.14 3.69
CA GLY A 836 27.14 -21.52 3.35
C GLY A 836 28.08 -20.31 3.26
N ASP A 837 28.72 -20.11 2.10
CA ASP A 837 29.61 -18.97 1.80
C ASP A 837 28.93 -17.59 1.87
N ASN A 838 27.60 -17.51 2.04
CA ASN A 838 26.87 -16.27 2.26
C ASN A 838 26.85 -15.82 3.73
N LEU A 839 27.19 -16.69 4.68
CA LEU A 839 27.39 -16.37 6.09
C LEU A 839 28.86 -16.01 6.36
N LEU A 840 29.11 -14.81 6.88
CA LEU A 840 30.45 -14.36 7.28
C LEU A 840 30.77 -14.69 8.75
N GLY A 841 29.79 -14.62 9.64
CA GLY A 841 30.01 -14.93 11.05
C GLY A 841 28.82 -14.80 11.98
N LEU A 842 29.03 -15.24 13.22
CA LEU A 842 28.04 -15.42 14.26
C LEU A 842 28.43 -14.65 15.52
N GLN A 843 27.58 -13.74 15.99
CA GLN A 843 27.90 -12.87 17.13
C GLN A 843 27.60 -13.53 18.48
N ALA A 844 28.59 -13.50 19.37
CA ALA A 844 28.47 -13.97 20.75
C ALA A 844 27.92 -12.85 21.67
N GLY A 845 26.62 -12.56 21.56
CA GLY A 845 25.91 -11.57 22.38
C GLY A 845 25.96 -10.11 21.86
N ASN A 846 24.88 -9.37 22.07
CA ASN A 846 24.71 -7.94 21.73
C ASN A 846 24.85 -7.07 22.99
N GLU A 847 25.80 -6.12 22.98
CA GLU A 847 26.09 -5.25 24.12
C GLU A 847 26.21 -6.02 25.47
N PRO A 848 27.13 -7.02 25.58
CA PRO A 848 27.25 -7.83 26.80
C PRO A 848 27.59 -7.01 28.05
N ASP A 849 28.19 -5.83 27.88
CA ASP A 849 28.49 -4.90 28.97
C ASP A 849 27.23 -4.32 29.63
N PHE A 850 26.10 -4.18 28.90
CA PHE A 850 24.82 -3.79 29.49
C PHE A 850 24.10 -4.91 30.24
N TYR A 851 24.52 -6.18 30.17
CA TYR A 851 23.76 -7.30 30.74
C TYR A 851 23.48 -7.17 32.24
N LEU A 852 24.41 -6.59 33.01
CA LEU A 852 24.21 -6.31 34.44
C LEU A 852 23.18 -5.19 34.65
N LYS A 853 23.34 -4.08 33.92
CA LYS A 853 22.48 -2.88 33.98
C LYS A 853 21.03 -3.20 33.57
N PHE A 854 20.87 -4.09 32.61
CA PHE A 854 19.58 -4.57 32.10
C PHE A 854 19.04 -5.79 32.87
N GLY A 855 19.78 -6.34 33.84
CA GLY A 855 19.33 -7.47 34.66
C GLY A 855 19.31 -8.84 33.95
N ARG A 856 19.95 -8.96 32.77
CA ARG A 856 20.20 -10.24 32.08
C ARG A 856 21.17 -11.14 32.87
N ARG A 857 21.95 -10.54 33.78
CA ARG A 857 22.85 -11.20 34.75
C ARG A 857 22.78 -10.44 36.08
N SER A 858 22.82 -11.14 37.21
CA SER A 858 22.83 -10.53 38.56
C SER A 858 24.21 -10.05 39.01
N THR A 859 25.27 -10.64 38.46
CA THR A 859 26.66 -10.16 38.52
C THR A 859 27.29 -10.43 37.15
N TYR A 860 28.00 -9.46 36.58
CA TYR A 860 28.68 -9.65 35.30
C TYR A 860 29.95 -8.80 35.20
N SER A 861 30.89 -9.26 34.38
CA SER A 861 32.19 -8.63 34.18
C SER A 861 32.82 -9.11 32.87
N PRO A 862 33.83 -8.40 32.31
CA PRO A 862 34.55 -8.85 31.11
C PRO A 862 35.08 -10.29 31.21
N GLN A 863 35.57 -10.69 32.39
CA GLN A 863 36.04 -12.07 32.64
C GLN A 863 34.90 -13.08 32.56
N MET A 864 33.76 -12.79 33.18
CA MET A 864 32.58 -13.66 33.13
C MET A 864 32.06 -13.83 31.70
N TYR A 865 32.00 -12.75 30.92
CA TYR A 865 31.67 -12.83 29.49
C TYR A 865 32.71 -13.68 28.72
N THR A 866 34.00 -13.49 28.98
CA THR A 866 35.09 -14.26 28.36
C THR A 866 34.97 -15.76 28.67
N ASP A 867 34.56 -16.14 29.88
CA ASP A 867 34.35 -17.53 30.24
C ASP A 867 33.03 -18.11 29.68
N GLU A 868 31.93 -17.33 29.63
CA GLU A 868 30.70 -17.74 28.92
C GLU A 868 30.95 -17.95 27.42
N VAL A 869 31.80 -17.14 26.78
CA VAL A 869 32.25 -17.36 25.39
C VAL A 869 33.08 -18.64 25.23
N ALA A 870 33.86 -19.04 26.25
CA ALA A 870 34.57 -20.32 26.22
C ALA A 870 33.61 -21.51 26.32
N ASP A 871 32.58 -21.43 27.15
CA ASP A 871 31.56 -22.47 27.27
C ASP A 871 30.69 -22.55 26.01
N LEU A 872 30.32 -21.41 25.40
CA LEU A 872 29.70 -21.37 24.07
C LEU A 872 30.58 -22.07 23.03
N ILE A 873 31.86 -21.72 22.95
CA ILE A 873 32.83 -22.32 22.01
C ILE A 873 32.90 -23.84 22.17
N LYS A 874 32.91 -24.34 23.41
CA LYS A 874 32.93 -25.77 23.71
C LYS A 874 31.65 -26.47 23.25
N VAL A 875 30.47 -25.92 23.55
CA VAL A 875 29.20 -26.51 23.12
C VAL A 875 29.03 -26.42 21.60
N MET A 876 29.55 -25.38 20.96
CA MET A 876 29.65 -25.31 19.50
C MET A 876 30.62 -26.35 18.93
N ASP A 877 31.71 -26.72 19.61
CA ASP A 877 32.64 -27.76 19.15
C ASP A 877 32.04 -29.16 19.22
N ASP A 878 31.44 -29.51 20.37
CA ASP A 878 30.78 -30.80 20.60
C ASP A 878 29.56 -31.01 19.67
N ASN A 879 29.03 -29.94 19.06
CA ASN A 879 27.93 -29.99 18.09
C ASN A 879 28.42 -30.28 16.65
N PRO A 880 28.05 -31.41 16.02
CA PRO A 880 28.47 -31.75 14.65
C PRO A 880 27.74 -30.95 13.55
N ASN A 881 26.59 -30.33 13.85
CA ASN A 881 25.79 -29.57 12.88
C ASN A 881 26.38 -28.18 12.58
N ILE A 882 27.41 -27.77 13.31
CA ILE A 882 28.14 -26.50 13.13
C ILE A 882 29.53 -26.84 12.55
N PRO A 883 29.67 -27.10 11.24
CA PRO A 883 30.94 -27.54 10.66
C PRO A 883 32.05 -26.47 10.72
N VAL A 884 31.72 -25.19 10.59
CA VAL A 884 32.67 -24.08 10.57
C VAL A 884 32.82 -23.50 11.98
N LYS A 885 33.94 -23.82 12.63
CA LYS A 885 34.21 -23.50 14.04
C LYS A 885 34.83 -22.12 14.28
N ASN A 886 35.29 -21.45 13.22
CA ASN A 886 36.16 -20.26 13.28
C ASN A 886 35.49 -18.96 12.82
N MET A 887 34.17 -18.84 13.00
CA MET A 887 33.37 -17.72 12.49
C MET A 887 32.71 -16.84 13.58
N LEU A 888 33.17 -16.91 14.83
CA LEU A 888 32.57 -16.10 15.90
C LEU A 888 32.92 -14.60 15.78
N ILE A 889 32.05 -13.74 16.30
CA ILE A 889 32.21 -12.28 16.32
C ILE A 889 31.98 -11.80 17.75
N GLY A 890 32.88 -10.94 18.24
CA GLY A 890 32.78 -10.33 19.56
C GLY A 890 33.96 -9.40 19.87
N PRO A 891 33.92 -8.67 21.00
CA PRO A 891 32.93 -8.80 22.07
C PRO A 891 31.64 -8.01 21.84
N SER A 892 31.57 -7.14 20.81
CA SER A 892 30.37 -6.31 20.53
C SER A 892 29.89 -5.50 21.75
N VAL A 893 30.83 -4.97 22.55
CA VAL A 893 30.50 -4.07 23.66
C VAL A 893 30.00 -2.72 23.17
N SER A 894 29.07 -2.11 23.90
CA SER A 894 28.49 -0.78 23.64
C SER A 894 29.52 0.37 23.77
N SER A 895 30.70 0.06 24.32
CA SER A 895 31.76 1.00 24.71
C SER A 895 31.37 2.01 25.82
N ILE A 896 30.15 1.91 26.37
CA ILE A 896 29.62 2.81 27.40
C ILE A 896 29.86 2.28 28.82
N GLU A 897 29.58 1.00 29.10
CA GLU A 897 29.84 0.42 30.43
C GLU A 897 31.21 -0.24 30.52
N TRP A 898 31.64 -0.97 29.48
CA TRP A 898 32.98 -1.54 29.36
C TRP A 898 33.69 -0.99 28.12
N LYS A 899 34.98 -0.66 28.25
CA LYS A 899 35.86 -0.48 27.09
C LYS A 899 36.24 -1.84 26.50
N PRO A 900 36.42 -1.96 25.17
CA PRO A 900 36.86 -3.21 24.55
C PRO A 900 38.20 -3.70 25.12
N GLU A 901 39.11 -2.80 25.50
CA GLU A 901 40.38 -3.14 26.15
C GLU A 901 40.20 -3.95 27.45
N GLN A 902 39.14 -3.70 28.23
CA GLN A 902 38.86 -4.46 29.45
C GLN A 902 38.42 -5.91 29.16
N VAL A 903 37.96 -6.19 27.94
CA VAL A 903 37.71 -7.56 27.46
C VAL A 903 38.98 -8.15 26.86
N TRP A 904 39.85 -7.37 26.20
CA TRP A 904 41.15 -7.85 25.73
C TRP A 904 42.07 -8.28 26.90
N GLU A 905 42.04 -7.54 28.02
CA GLU A 905 42.84 -7.80 29.23
C GLU A 905 42.54 -9.15 29.91
N THR A 906 41.39 -9.79 29.63
CA THR A 906 41.08 -11.15 30.11
C THR A 906 41.85 -12.25 29.35
N GLY A 907 42.53 -11.87 28.27
CA GLY A 907 43.13 -12.79 27.30
C GLY A 907 42.20 -13.19 26.15
N TYR A 908 41.02 -12.57 26.01
CA TYR A 908 40.01 -12.91 24.99
C TYR A 908 40.58 -13.11 23.58
N ILE A 909 41.41 -12.19 23.09
CA ILE A 909 42.02 -12.28 21.74
C ILE A 909 42.91 -13.53 21.63
N GLU A 910 43.86 -13.71 22.55
CA GLU A 910 44.79 -14.85 22.50
C GLU A 910 44.11 -16.20 22.73
N ARG A 911 43.04 -16.23 23.53
CA ARG A 911 42.24 -17.43 23.83
C ARG A 911 41.35 -17.84 22.65
N PHE A 912 40.89 -16.90 21.83
CA PHE A 912 39.83 -17.13 20.85
C PHE A 912 40.13 -16.70 19.41
N LYS A 913 41.30 -16.13 19.07
CA LYS A 913 41.61 -15.69 17.69
C LYS A 913 41.44 -16.76 16.62
N ASP A 914 41.73 -18.03 16.92
CA ASP A 914 41.52 -19.13 15.96
C ASP A 914 40.02 -19.52 15.80
N ARG A 915 39.15 -18.92 16.61
CA ARG A 915 37.69 -19.12 16.66
C ARG A 915 36.90 -17.93 16.11
N LEU A 916 37.52 -16.75 16.09
CA LEU A 916 36.89 -15.48 15.69
C LEU A 916 37.08 -15.20 14.18
N TYR A 917 36.02 -14.79 13.51
CA TYR A 917 36.06 -14.17 12.19
C TYR A 917 36.69 -12.77 12.29
N CYS A 918 36.12 -11.92 13.15
CA CYS A 918 36.58 -10.55 13.39
C CYS A 918 36.44 -10.17 14.89
N LEU A 919 37.01 -9.01 15.22
CA LEU A 919 36.78 -8.32 16.48
C LEU A 919 35.74 -7.19 16.26
N SER A 920 34.82 -7.01 17.21
CA SER A 920 33.68 -6.09 17.05
C SER A 920 33.43 -5.16 18.24
N VAL A 921 32.91 -3.97 17.94
CA VAL A 921 32.34 -3.00 18.90
C VAL A 921 31.03 -2.44 18.36
N GLU A 922 30.19 -1.97 19.27
CA GLU A 922 28.88 -1.37 19.00
C GLU A 922 28.89 0.01 19.71
N HIS A 923 28.43 1.10 19.07
CA HIS A 923 28.50 2.44 19.68
C HIS A 923 27.58 3.48 19.04
N TYR A 924 26.89 4.25 19.88
CA TYR A 924 26.12 5.44 19.49
C TYR A 924 26.69 6.68 20.22
N PRO A 925 26.92 7.82 19.53
CA PRO A 925 27.51 9.01 20.15
C PRO A 925 26.69 9.61 21.31
N MET A 926 25.36 9.46 21.25
CA MET A 926 24.39 9.94 22.23
C MET A 926 23.22 8.95 22.36
N ASN A 927 22.32 9.19 23.31
CA ASN A 927 21.07 8.44 23.47
C ASN A 927 19.87 9.40 23.58
N ASN A 928 18.71 9.02 23.04
CA ASN A 928 17.44 9.73 23.26
C ASN A 928 16.51 8.96 24.23
N CYS A 929 17.06 8.15 25.13
CA CYS A 929 16.26 7.24 25.95
C CYS A 929 15.46 7.98 27.04
N ALA A 930 15.93 9.12 27.53
CA ALA A 930 15.20 9.94 28.49
C ALA A 930 13.87 10.50 27.93
N ALA A 931 13.75 10.68 26.60
CA ALA A 931 12.49 11.04 25.96
C ALA A 931 11.49 9.87 25.89
N LEU A 932 11.95 8.62 25.99
CA LEU A 932 11.11 7.43 26.06
C LEU A 932 10.69 7.07 27.49
N THR A 933 11.61 7.16 28.46
CA THR A 933 11.39 6.69 29.84
C THR A 933 11.21 7.81 30.87
N GLY A 934 11.24 9.06 30.45
CA GLY A 934 11.30 10.22 31.33
C GLY A 934 12.72 10.52 31.85
N PRO A 935 12.95 11.75 32.35
CA PRO A 935 14.26 12.18 32.85
C PRO A 935 14.61 11.48 34.17
N SER A 936 15.88 11.10 34.31
CA SER A 936 16.41 10.48 35.53
C SER A 936 17.77 11.08 35.91
N PRO A 937 18.27 10.89 37.15
CA PRO A 937 19.56 11.45 37.58
C PRO A 937 20.71 10.94 36.70
N GLY A 938 21.31 11.85 35.91
CA GLY A 938 22.36 11.53 34.94
C GLY A 938 21.87 11.25 33.51
N ASN A 939 20.55 11.18 33.26
CA ASN A 939 19.97 11.06 31.93
C ASN A 939 18.76 12.01 31.78
N PRO A 940 18.99 13.31 31.51
CA PRO A 940 17.93 14.29 31.26
C PRO A 940 17.35 14.12 29.84
N ILE A 941 16.17 14.69 29.58
CA ILE A 941 15.70 14.91 28.21
C ILE A 941 16.63 15.96 27.58
N ILE A 942 17.08 15.71 26.35
CA ILE A 942 17.99 16.57 25.58
C ILE A 942 17.20 17.21 24.44
N ASP A 943 17.31 18.52 24.27
CA ASP A 943 16.81 19.20 23.08
C ASP A 943 17.76 18.91 21.90
N PRO A 944 17.29 18.33 20.78
CA PRO A 944 18.16 18.03 19.65
C PRO A 944 18.73 19.30 18.99
N GLN A 945 18.13 20.47 19.18
CA GLN A 945 18.64 21.75 18.69
C GLN A 945 19.99 22.12 19.31
N ASP A 946 20.24 21.75 20.57
CA ASP A 946 21.51 21.97 21.27
C ASP A 946 22.65 21.07 20.71
N LEU A 947 22.30 19.99 20.02
CA LEU A 947 23.26 19.01 19.48
C LEU A 947 23.72 19.34 18.04
N VAL A 948 22.97 20.15 17.30
CA VAL A 948 23.20 20.49 15.88
C VAL A 948 24.64 20.96 15.63
N ASP A 949 25.15 21.88 16.45
CA ASP A 949 26.50 22.44 16.32
C ASP A 949 27.62 21.43 16.65
N ALA A 950 27.33 20.39 17.44
CA ALA A 950 28.31 19.34 17.78
C ALA A 950 28.34 18.20 16.76
N TYR A 951 27.21 17.88 16.12
CA TYR A 951 27.12 16.81 15.12
C TYR A 951 27.64 17.23 13.74
N PHE A 952 27.43 18.48 13.35
CA PHE A 952 27.73 18.95 12.00
C PHE A 952 29.15 19.53 11.90
N LYS A 953 30.14 18.82 12.48
CA LYS A 953 31.57 19.13 12.46
C LYS A 953 32.40 17.86 12.55
N HIS A 954 33.62 17.93 12.05
CA HIS A 954 34.62 16.86 12.05
C HIS A 954 35.09 16.41 13.43
N ASP A 955 34.98 17.27 14.44
CA ASP A 955 35.50 17.01 15.80
C ASP A 955 34.87 15.74 16.42
N LEU A 956 33.58 15.52 16.16
CA LEU A 956 32.85 14.35 16.66
C LEU A 956 33.30 13.06 15.95
N PRO A 957 33.26 12.93 14.61
CA PRO A 957 33.88 11.83 13.86
C PRO A 957 35.31 11.46 14.29
N MET A 958 36.19 12.45 14.50
CA MET A 958 37.55 12.21 14.98
C MET A 958 37.58 11.59 16.38
N ALA A 959 36.86 12.18 17.34
CA ALA A 959 36.83 11.70 18.73
C ALA A 959 36.21 10.30 18.86
N LEU A 960 35.15 10.01 18.07
CA LEU A 960 34.50 8.70 18.04
C LEU A 960 35.42 7.59 17.52
N MET A 961 36.37 7.91 16.64
CA MET A 961 37.38 6.97 16.16
C MET A 961 38.58 6.86 17.11
N ASP A 962 39.09 7.98 17.64
CA ASP A 962 40.36 8.02 18.40
C ASP A 962 40.41 7.03 19.57
N GLN A 963 39.27 6.76 20.22
CA GLN A 963 39.16 5.78 21.31
C GLN A 963 39.49 4.34 20.90
N TYR A 964 39.31 3.94 19.63
CA TYR A 964 39.49 2.56 19.17
C TYR A 964 40.89 2.26 18.61
N ARG A 965 41.81 3.23 18.56
CA ARG A 965 43.14 3.06 17.92
C ARG A 965 43.96 1.89 18.45
N GLU A 966 43.84 1.58 19.74
CA GLU A 966 44.52 0.42 20.34
C GLU A 966 43.82 -0.90 19.96
N SER A 967 42.49 -0.95 20.03
CA SER A 967 41.71 -2.08 19.55
C SER A 967 41.94 -2.40 18.06
N THR A 968 42.07 -1.41 17.17
CA THR A 968 42.36 -1.68 15.74
C THR A 968 43.81 -2.11 15.50
N ARG A 969 44.76 -1.71 16.36
CA ARG A 969 46.14 -2.25 16.36
C ARG A 969 46.15 -3.72 16.79
N LEU A 970 45.48 -4.04 17.89
CA LEU A 970 45.37 -5.42 18.41
C LEU A 970 44.66 -6.36 17.43
N ALA A 971 43.62 -5.89 16.73
CA ALA A 971 42.96 -6.64 15.66
C ALA A 971 43.93 -6.99 14.52
N GLN A 972 44.73 -6.02 14.05
CA GLN A 972 45.73 -6.25 13.01
C GLN A 972 46.84 -7.23 13.44
N GLU A 973 47.31 -7.13 14.70
CA GLU A 973 48.31 -8.07 15.25
C GLU A 973 47.78 -9.49 15.42
N ALA A 974 46.47 -9.65 15.70
CA ALA A 974 45.77 -10.93 15.69
C ALA A 974 45.43 -11.45 14.28
N GLY A 975 45.69 -10.67 13.23
CA GLY A 975 45.32 -10.99 11.85
C GLY A 975 43.81 -10.97 11.59
N LYS A 976 43.08 -10.08 12.28
CA LYS A 976 41.60 -10.00 12.26
C LYS A 976 41.09 -8.64 11.75
N PRO A 977 39.94 -8.62 11.05
CA PRO A 977 39.19 -7.39 10.83
C PRO A 977 38.72 -6.78 12.16
N PHE A 978 38.59 -5.45 12.20
CA PHE A 978 37.85 -4.73 13.23
C PHE A 978 36.60 -4.11 12.61
N ILE A 979 35.42 -4.31 13.23
CA ILE A 979 34.12 -3.90 12.67
C ILE A 979 33.30 -3.10 13.69
N MET A 980 32.74 -1.97 13.24
CA MET A 980 31.72 -1.21 13.97
C MET A 980 30.38 -1.87 13.67
N PHE A 981 30.03 -2.84 14.51
CA PHE A 981 28.98 -3.84 14.25
C PHE A 981 27.57 -3.29 14.50
N GLU A 982 27.49 -2.16 15.19
CA GLU A 982 26.32 -1.33 15.26
C GLU A 982 26.68 0.13 15.55
N THR A 983 26.13 1.05 14.77
CA THR A 983 26.14 2.47 15.11
C THR A 983 24.98 3.20 14.41
N ASN A 984 24.51 4.29 15.02
CA ASN A 984 23.86 5.37 14.28
C ASN A 984 24.00 6.69 15.07
N THR A 985 23.39 7.78 14.59
CA THR A 985 23.49 9.14 15.17
C THR A 985 23.21 9.20 16.68
N ALA A 986 22.17 8.53 17.19
CA ALA A 986 21.92 8.37 18.62
C ALA A 986 21.01 7.16 18.91
N SER A 987 21.19 6.46 20.03
CA SER A 987 20.37 5.30 20.38
C SER A 987 18.95 5.68 20.87
N CYS A 988 18.09 4.67 21.14
CA CYS A 988 16.66 4.86 21.44
C CYS A 988 15.85 5.53 20.31
N GLY A 989 16.18 5.17 19.07
CA GLY A 989 15.51 5.61 17.84
C GLY A 989 15.98 6.95 17.28
N GLY A 990 16.97 7.61 17.89
CA GLY A 990 17.55 8.87 17.39
C GLY A 990 16.81 10.14 17.84
N PHE A 991 17.17 11.26 17.23
CA PHE A 991 16.67 12.61 17.52
C PHE A 991 15.88 13.20 16.34
N PRO A 992 14.67 13.75 16.55
CA PRO A 992 13.87 14.34 15.48
C PRO A 992 14.58 15.54 14.86
N GLY A 993 14.54 15.65 13.52
CA GLY A 993 15.13 16.76 12.76
C GLY A 993 16.66 16.85 12.77
N LEU A 994 17.35 15.99 13.53
CA LEU A 994 18.80 15.82 13.52
C LEU A 994 19.18 14.50 12.84
N SER A 995 18.66 13.37 13.34
CA SER A 995 19.06 12.02 12.93
C SER A 995 18.72 11.66 11.47
N ASP A 996 17.76 12.37 10.89
CA ASP A 996 17.19 12.18 9.55
C ASP A 996 17.56 13.33 8.58
N SER A 997 18.36 14.29 9.04
CA SER A 997 18.80 15.46 8.28
C SER A 997 19.95 15.18 7.30
N TYR A 998 20.12 16.06 6.31
CA TYR A 998 21.29 16.10 5.44
C TYR A 998 22.62 16.19 6.22
N GLY A 999 22.64 16.90 7.34
CA GLY A 999 23.78 16.96 8.25
C GLY A 999 24.14 15.62 8.88
N ALA A 1000 23.15 14.74 9.15
CA ALA A 1000 23.40 13.35 9.53
C ALA A 1000 23.99 12.52 8.37
N ALA A 1001 23.64 12.82 7.11
CA ALA A 1001 24.27 12.21 5.95
C ALA A 1001 25.75 12.63 5.81
N LEU A 1002 26.06 13.91 6.02
CA LEU A 1002 27.45 14.40 6.06
C LEU A 1002 28.21 13.80 7.26
N TRP A 1003 27.63 13.77 8.46
CA TRP A 1003 28.20 13.14 9.65
C TRP A 1003 28.53 11.66 9.43
N ALA A 1004 27.61 10.86 8.88
CA ALA A 1004 27.86 9.44 8.65
C ALA A 1004 28.87 9.18 7.51
N LEU A 1005 28.94 10.11 6.54
CA LEU A 1005 29.95 10.07 5.50
C LEU A 1005 31.34 10.36 6.08
N ASP A 1006 31.48 11.38 6.92
CA ASP A 1006 32.76 11.74 7.57
C ASP A 1006 33.19 10.69 8.61
N TYR A 1007 32.26 10.21 9.44
CA TYR A 1007 32.53 9.17 10.44
C TYR A 1007 32.90 7.82 9.78
N GLY A 1008 32.25 7.45 8.67
CA GLY A 1008 32.65 6.27 7.90
C GLY A 1008 34.08 6.38 7.34
N LEU A 1009 34.50 7.57 6.91
CA LEU A 1009 35.87 7.81 6.43
C LEU A 1009 36.89 7.86 7.58
N GLN A 1010 36.53 8.39 8.76
CA GLN A 1010 37.36 8.29 9.97
C GLN A 1010 37.53 6.83 10.43
N LEU A 1011 36.47 6.03 10.45
CA LEU A 1011 36.55 4.60 10.83
C LEU A 1011 37.46 3.83 9.87
N ALA A 1012 37.34 4.06 8.56
CA ALA A 1012 38.23 3.46 7.55
C ALA A 1012 39.70 3.92 7.72
N PHE A 1013 39.94 5.22 7.94
CA PHE A 1013 41.26 5.76 8.27
C PHE A 1013 41.84 5.15 9.56
N GLY A 1014 40.97 4.83 10.51
CA GLY A 1014 41.27 4.16 11.77
C GLY A 1014 41.53 2.66 11.68
N ASN A 1015 41.46 2.05 10.50
CA ASN A 1015 41.62 0.62 10.21
C ASN A 1015 40.46 -0.29 10.67
N PHE A 1016 39.23 0.26 10.74
CA PHE A 1016 38.05 -0.60 10.60
C PHE A 1016 37.96 -1.14 9.17
N THR A 1017 37.38 -2.34 8.97
CA THR A 1017 37.08 -2.86 7.62
C THR A 1017 35.63 -2.63 7.21
N HIS A 1018 34.71 -2.57 8.17
CA HIS A 1018 33.28 -2.33 7.92
C HIS A 1018 32.67 -1.55 9.10
N ALA A 1019 31.56 -0.86 8.82
CA ALA A 1019 30.69 -0.25 9.79
C ALA A 1019 29.22 -0.49 9.41
N LEU A 1020 28.33 -0.71 10.38
CA LEU A 1020 26.94 -1.10 10.13
C LEU A 1020 25.96 -0.07 10.72
N LEU A 1021 25.19 0.61 9.87
CA LEU A 1021 24.15 1.54 10.30
C LEU A 1021 22.95 0.77 10.86
N HIS A 1022 22.52 1.06 12.09
CA HIS A 1022 21.35 0.40 12.66
C HIS A 1022 20.04 0.84 11.98
N VAL A 1023 19.08 -0.08 11.89
CA VAL A 1023 17.73 0.09 11.37
C VAL A 1023 16.72 -0.43 12.40
N GLY A 1024 15.98 0.49 13.02
CA GLY A 1024 15.14 0.22 14.21
C GLY A 1024 13.64 0.08 13.95
N GLY A 1025 13.22 -0.01 12.68
CA GLY A 1025 11.81 -0.01 12.29
C GLY A 1025 11.20 1.39 12.26
N GLN A 1026 9.89 1.52 12.14
CA GLN A 1026 9.24 2.81 11.84
C GLN A 1026 9.31 3.83 12.99
N ASP A 1027 9.48 3.37 14.23
CA ASP A 1027 9.73 4.20 15.41
C ASP A 1027 11.21 4.56 15.57
N THR A 1028 11.85 4.96 14.47
CA THR A 1028 13.25 5.41 14.44
C THR A 1028 13.47 6.50 13.41
N TYR A 1029 14.04 7.63 13.85
CA TYR A 1029 14.45 8.76 13.01
C TYR A 1029 15.66 8.42 12.14
N TYR A 1030 16.65 7.73 12.71
CA TYR A 1030 17.97 7.55 12.09
C TYR A 1030 18.04 6.54 10.94
N ASN A 1031 16.91 5.99 10.49
CA ASN A 1031 16.90 4.90 9.53
C ASN A 1031 17.51 5.32 8.18
N PRO A 1032 18.46 4.54 7.61
CA PRO A 1032 18.84 4.71 6.20
C PRO A 1032 17.64 4.46 5.28
N PHE A 1033 16.83 3.47 5.62
CA PHE A 1033 15.58 3.17 4.92
C PHE A 1033 14.52 2.68 5.89
N THR A 1034 13.28 3.01 5.59
CA THR A 1034 12.11 2.57 6.32
C THR A 1034 11.10 2.05 5.32
N SER A 1035 10.62 0.81 5.50
CA SER A 1035 9.42 0.37 4.77
C SER A 1035 8.25 1.27 5.15
N PRO A 1036 7.29 1.51 4.24
CA PRO A 1036 6.01 2.11 4.61
C PRO A 1036 5.37 1.33 5.79
N PRO A 1037 4.57 1.97 6.67
CA PRO A 1037 3.94 1.27 7.78
C PRO A 1037 3.14 0.06 7.30
N THR A 1038 2.98 -0.96 8.14
CA THR A 1038 2.57 -2.28 7.65
C THR A 1038 1.13 -2.33 7.12
N ASN A 1039 0.32 -1.31 7.42
CA ASN A 1039 -0.99 -1.03 6.81
C ASN A 1039 -0.93 -0.08 5.59
N GLN A 1040 0.27 0.15 5.04
CA GLN A 1040 0.57 1.09 3.96
C GLN A 1040 1.47 0.51 2.85
N SER A 1041 1.99 -0.71 3.02
CA SER A 1041 3.03 -1.35 2.19
C SER A 1041 2.59 -1.83 0.81
N SER A 1042 1.61 -1.14 0.24
CA SER A 1042 0.84 -1.53 -0.95
C SER A 1042 0.49 -0.35 -1.86
N TYR A 1043 0.54 0.88 -1.34
CA TYR A 1043 0.31 2.13 -2.05
C TYR A 1043 1.48 3.08 -1.88
N ASN A 1044 2.07 3.10 -0.68
CA ASN A 1044 3.31 3.81 -0.41
C ASN A 1044 4.48 2.91 -0.80
N ALA A 1045 5.46 3.48 -1.51
CA ALA A 1045 6.78 2.87 -1.66
C ALA A 1045 7.61 3.13 -0.38
N TRP A 1046 8.91 2.83 -0.41
CA TRP A 1046 9.78 3.02 0.76
C TRP A 1046 10.07 4.50 1.02
N SER A 1047 10.57 4.78 2.21
CA SER A 1047 11.19 6.06 2.56
C SER A 1047 12.69 5.84 2.74
N VAL A 1048 13.48 6.82 2.31
CA VAL A 1048 14.94 6.88 2.54
C VAL A 1048 15.22 8.03 3.49
N GLY A 1049 15.89 7.73 4.60
CA GLY A 1049 16.48 8.77 5.44
C GLY A 1049 17.78 9.28 4.83
N ALA A 1050 18.11 10.55 5.08
CA ALA A 1050 19.27 11.24 4.51
C ALA A 1050 20.57 10.41 4.62
N ILE A 1051 20.75 9.71 5.74
CA ILE A 1051 21.94 8.92 6.04
C ILE A 1051 22.25 7.82 5.00
N TYR A 1052 21.27 7.29 4.25
CA TYR A 1052 21.54 6.31 3.18
C TYR A 1052 22.43 6.88 2.06
N TYR A 1053 22.37 8.18 1.77
CA TYR A 1053 23.22 8.80 0.76
C TYR A 1053 24.72 8.66 1.12
N SER A 1054 25.09 8.58 2.41
CA SER A 1054 26.47 8.31 2.82
C SER A 1054 26.95 6.93 2.37
N THR A 1055 26.07 5.92 2.43
CA THR A 1055 26.38 4.53 2.07
C THR A 1055 26.69 4.40 0.58
N ILE A 1056 25.87 5.02 -0.27
CA ILE A 1056 26.08 5.13 -1.72
C ILE A 1056 27.45 5.76 -2.03
N ILE A 1057 27.76 6.87 -1.38
CA ILE A 1057 28.98 7.64 -1.65
C ILE A 1057 30.22 6.87 -1.18
N ILE A 1058 30.20 6.27 0.00
CA ILE A 1058 31.31 5.44 0.50
C ILE A 1058 31.53 4.20 -0.38
N SER A 1059 30.47 3.61 -0.93
CA SER A 1059 30.62 2.56 -1.95
C SER A 1059 31.33 3.06 -3.23
N GLU A 1060 31.07 4.31 -3.68
CA GLU A 1060 31.82 4.92 -4.80
C GLU A 1060 33.26 5.32 -4.42
N ILE A 1061 33.52 5.65 -3.15
CA ILE A 1061 34.85 6.02 -2.65
C ILE A 1061 35.80 4.82 -2.67
N PHE A 1062 35.40 3.68 -2.11
CA PHE A 1062 36.28 2.49 -2.04
C PHE A 1062 36.19 1.58 -3.28
N GLY A 1063 35.02 1.51 -3.94
CA GLY A 1063 34.85 0.76 -5.18
C GLY A 1063 34.93 -0.78 -5.05
N LYS A 1064 34.93 -1.47 -6.19
CA LYS A 1064 34.94 -2.94 -6.31
C LYS A 1064 36.34 -3.59 -6.16
N THR A 1065 37.37 -2.83 -5.81
CA THR A 1065 38.78 -3.19 -6.12
C THR A 1065 39.52 -3.91 -5.01
N ASN A 1066 39.09 -3.75 -3.76
CA ASN A 1066 39.78 -4.24 -2.56
C ASN A 1066 41.24 -3.76 -2.41
N THR A 1067 41.59 -2.58 -2.98
CA THR A 1067 42.92 -1.96 -2.79
C THR A 1067 42.89 -0.47 -2.45
N SER A 1068 41.71 0.11 -2.21
CA SER A 1068 41.60 1.51 -1.80
C SER A 1068 42.07 1.69 -0.35
N GLN A 1069 42.94 2.68 -0.13
CA GLN A 1069 43.44 3.11 1.17
C GLN A 1069 43.15 4.61 1.37
N ILE A 1070 42.96 5.06 2.60
CA ILE A 1070 42.52 6.43 2.92
C ILE A 1070 43.43 7.11 3.96
N VAL A 1071 43.57 8.42 3.83
CA VAL A 1071 44.20 9.30 4.83
C VAL A 1071 43.37 10.57 5.02
N ASP A 1072 43.18 10.95 6.27
CA ASP A 1072 42.68 12.27 6.70
C ASP A 1072 43.76 13.33 6.44
N LEU A 1073 43.42 14.37 5.68
CA LEU A 1073 44.39 15.37 5.22
C LEU A 1073 44.64 16.51 6.22
N ARG A 1074 43.81 16.67 7.26
CA ARG A 1074 43.85 17.80 8.21
C ARG A 1074 43.99 19.16 7.51
N GLY A 1075 43.35 19.33 6.35
CA GLY A 1075 43.48 20.52 5.51
C GLY A 1075 42.83 21.76 6.12
N ASN A 1076 42.98 22.90 5.44
CA ASN A 1076 42.46 24.19 5.89
C ASN A 1076 42.84 24.54 7.35
N PHE A 1077 44.09 24.27 7.75
CA PHE A 1077 44.58 24.39 9.13
C PHE A 1077 43.88 23.46 10.15
N ALA A 1078 43.51 22.24 9.73
CA ALA A 1078 42.71 21.28 10.48
C ALA A 1078 41.35 21.83 10.93
N ASN A 1079 40.67 22.57 10.05
CA ASN A 1079 39.39 23.21 10.37
C ASN A 1079 38.21 22.23 10.38
N SER A 1080 37.48 22.18 11.49
CA SER A 1080 36.42 21.22 11.76
C SER A 1080 35.17 21.32 10.89
N TYR A 1081 34.95 22.44 10.18
CA TYR A 1081 33.85 22.59 9.22
C TYR A 1081 34.19 22.10 7.81
N THR A 1082 35.49 21.92 7.52
CA THR A 1082 35.97 21.49 6.21
C THR A 1082 37.00 20.35 6.36
N PRO A 1083 36.60 19.11 6.67
CA PRO A 1083 37.46 17.95 6.52
C PRO A 1083 37.67 17.56 5.06
N GLN A 1084 38.81 16.93 4.77
CA GLN A 1084 39.14 16.38 3.45
C GLN A 1084 39.95 15.08 3.61
N TYR A 1085 39.78 14.18 2.65
CA TYR A 1085 40.48 12.89 2.61
C TYR A 1085 41.08 12.64 1.24
N ALA A 1086 42.26 12.02 1.21
CA ALA A 1086 42.86 11.47 0.00
C ALA A 1086 42.70 9.95 -0.03
N ILE A 1087 42.24 9.42 -1.16
CA ILE A 1087 42.01 7.98 -1.37
C ILE A 1087 42.92 7.48 -2.49
N TYR A 1088 43.67 6.43 -2.16
CA TYR A 1088 44.71 5.83 -2.98
C TYR A 1088 44.25 4.46 -3.46
N GLU A 1089 44.20 4.25 -4.77
CA GLU A 1089 43.79 2.99 -5.40
C GLU A 1089 45.03 2.33 -6.02
N ARG A 1090 45.29 1.06 -5.71
CA ARG A 1090 46.51 0.31 -6.10
C ARG A 1090 47.81 1.07 -5.78
N GLY A 1091 47.82 1.80 -4.65
CA GLY A 1091 48.94 2.61 -4.19
C GLY A 1091 49.13 3.96 -4.88
N VAL A 1092 48.18 4.42 -5.71
CA VAL A 1092 48.25 5.70 -6.43
C VAL A 1092 47.04 6.57 -6.07
N LEU A 1093 47.28 7.86 -5.80
CA LEU A 1093 46.21 8.82 -5.51
C LEU A 1093 45.15 8.82 -6.63
N ASN A 1094 43.89 8.57 -6.28
CA ASN A 1094 42.81 8.34 -7.25
C ASN A 1094 41.59 9.25 -7.02
N LYS A 1095 41.21 9.49 -5.75
CA LYS A 1095 40.06 10.33 -5.39
C LYS A 1095 40.40 11.26 -4.22
N ILE A 1096 39.69 12.39 -4.15
CA ILE A 1096 39.71 13.30 -3.00
C ILE A 1096 38.26 13.53 -2.57
N ALA A 1097 37.97 13.31 -1.30
CA ALA A 1097 36.70 13.66 -0.65
C ALA A 1097 36.87 15.00 0.07
N ILE A 1098 35.91 15.93 -0.10
CA ILE A 1098 35.96 17.30 0.44
C ILE A 1098 34.59 17.65 1.00
N PHE A 1099 34.54 18.15 2.23
CA PHE A 1099 33.30 18.55 2.91
C PHE A 1099 33.24 20.06 3.13
N ASN A 1100 32.02 20.59 3.21
CA ASN A 1100 31.70 21.91 3.74
C ASN A 1100 30.43 21.82 4.59
N TYR A 1101 30.62 21.83 5.92
CA TYR A 1101 29.54 21.74 6.93
C TYR A 1101 28.81 23.08 7.18
N ILE A 1102 29.19 24.17 6.52
CA ILE A 1102 28.59 25.49 6.77
C ILE A 1102 27.28 25.63 6.01
N ASP A 1103 26.23 26.06 6.70
CA ASP A 1103 24.99 26.53 6.08
C ASP A 1103 25.10 28.03 5.78
N ASP A 1104 25.31 28.40 4.51
CA ASP A 1104 25.44 29.80 4.10
C ASP A 1104 24.79 30.07 2.74
N LYS A 1105 23.50 30.43 2.79
CA LYS A 1105 22.69 30.84 1.63
C LYS A 1105 23.21 32.05 0.87
N THR A 1106 24.25 32.76 1.34
CA THR A 1106 24.88 33.85 0.60
C THR A 1106 25.98 33.38 -0.36
N GLY A 1107 26.48 32.15 -0.20
CA GLY A 1107 27.62 31.62 -0.95
C GLY A 1107 28.97 32.26 -0.56
N ALA A 1108 29.03 33.07 0.50
CA ALA A 1108 30.30 33.65 0.98
C ALA A 1108 31.25 32.59 1.57
N SER A 1109 30.68 31.49 2.06
CA SER A 1109 31.37 30.33 2.62
C SER A 1109 31.63 29.20 1.60
N ASP A 1110 31.35 29.42 0.31
CA ASP A 1110 31.70 28.48 -0.76
C ASP A 1110 33.22 28.31 -0.86
N SER A 1111 33.71 27.08 -0.78
CA SER A 1111 35.15 26.77 -0.75
C SER A 1111 35.75 26.61 -2.15
N GLN A 1112 36.96 27.14 -2.34
CA GLN A 1112 37.79 27.02 -3.55
C GLN A 1112 39.07 26.25 -3.20
N VAL A 1113 39.03 24.93 -3.37
CA VAL A 1113 40.06 24.00 -2.86
C VAL A 1113 41.10 23.70 -3.93
N THR A 1114 42.31 24.21 -3.75
CA THR A 1114 43.43 23.96 -4.66
C THR A 1114 44.08 22.62 -4.32
N LEU A 1115 43.90 21.62 -5.18
CA LEU A 1115 44.63 20.35 -5.13
C LEU A 1115 46.01 20.55 -5.77
N ASN A 1116 47.08 20.45 -4.98
CA ASN A 1116 48.46 20.49 -5.46
C ASN A 1116 49.04 19.08 -5.45
N ILE A 1117 49.41 18.54 -6.62
CA ILE A 1117 49.90 17.16 -6.78
C ILE A 1117 51.30 17.16 -7.40
N PRO A 1118 52.38 17.13 -6.58
CA PRO A 1118 53.74 16.92 -7.07
C PRO A 1118 53.84 15.67 -7.96
N GLY A 1119 54.48 15.83 -9.12
CA GLY A 1119 54.53 14.78 -10.15
C GLY A 1119 53.37 14.80 -11.15
N GLY A 1120 52.43 15.74 -11.05
CA GLY A 1120 51.51 16.11 -12.15
C GLY A 1120 50.02 15.94 -11.83
N VAL A 1121 49.19 16.72 -12.54
CA VAL A 1121 47.72 16.62 -12.57
C VAL A 1121 47.23 16.19 -13.96
N PRO A 1122 46.05 15.56 -14.09
CA PRO A 1122 45.39 15.37 -15.39
C PRO A 1122 45.01 16.73 -16.00
N ALA A 1123 44.64 16.77 -17.28
CA ALA A 1123 44.17 18.02 -17.93
C ALA A 1123 42.84 18.55 -17.33
N SER A 1124 42.01 17.64 -16.82
CA SER A 1124 40.83 17.95 -16.03
C SER A 1124 40.53 16.81 -15.05
N VAL A 1125 39.81 17.13 -13.98
CA VAL A 1125 39.22 16.17 -13.04
C VAL A 1125 37.70 16.18 -13.15
N ARG A 1126 37.05 15.15 -12.61
CA ARG A 1126 35.59 14.98 -12.62
C ARG A 1126 35.07 15.02 -11.19
N VAL A 1127 33.94 15.66 -10.96
CA VAL A 1127 33.40 15.88 -9.59
C VAL A 1127 31.92 15.49 -9.53
N LYS A 1128 31.57 14.67 -8.54
CA LYS A 1128 30.19 14.44 -8.08
C LYS A 1128 29.97 15.23 -6.80
N TYR A 1129 28.81 15.87 -6.66
CA TYR A 1129 28.41 16.58 -5.44
C TYR A 1129 27.25 15.88 -4.75
N LEU A 1130 27.27 15.87 -3.42
CA LEU A 1130 26.12 15.66 -2.54
C LEU A 1130 25.64 17.06 -2.12
N LEU A 1131 24.34 17.37 -2.30
CA LEU A 1131 23.77 18.71 -2.09
C LEU A 1131 22.37 18.63 -1.45
N ALA A 1132 22.00 19.64 -0.66
CA ALA A 1132 20.65 19.90 -0.13
C ALA A 1132 20.43 21.41 0.14
N PRO A 1133 19.19 21.89 0.40
CA PRO A 1133 18.90 23.32 0.58
C PRO A 1133 19.34 23.94 1.92
N LEU A 1134 19.51 23.10 2.95
CA LEU A 1134 19.99 23.41 4.30
C LEU A 1134 20.79 22.22 4.83
N ILE A 1135 21.60 22.42 5.86
CA ILE A 1135 22.23 21.32 6.58
C ILE A 1135 21.22 20.53 7.43
N THR A 1136 20.17 21.17 7.92
CA THR A 1136 19.06 20.48 8.61
C THR A 1136 18.02 19.89 7.64
N SER A 1137 18.10 20.17 6.33
CA SER A 1137 17.07 19.70 5.37
C SER A 1137 16.93 18.19 5.31
N ARG A 1138 15.69 17.72 5.31
CA ARG A 1138 15.33 16.29 5.29
C ARG A 1138 14.81 15.81 3.93
N SER A 1139 14.64 16.75 2.99
CA SER A 1139 14.18 16.54 1.62
C SER A 1139 15.10 17.23 0.61
N ASN A 1140 14.87 17.04 -0.69
CA ASN A 1140 15.64 17.64 -1.79
C ASN A 1140 17.16 17.32 -1.77
N ILE A 1141 17.55 16.24 -1.08
CA ILE A 1141 18.90 15.70 -1.09
C ILE A 1141 19.18 15.07 -2.46
N THR A 1142 20.32 15.41 -3.05
CA THR A 1142 20.76 14.89 -4.34
C THR A 1142 22.22 14.43 -4.31
N TRP A 1143 22.51 13.31 -4.98
CA TRP A 1143 23.86 12.83 -5.28
C TRP A 1143 24.09 12.88 -6.78
N ALA A 1144 25.12 13.60 -7.22
CA ALA A 1144 25.41 13.82 -8.64
C ALA A 1144 24.18 14.33 -9.45
N GLY A 1145 23.37 15.21 -8.84
CA GLY A 1145 22.13 15.73 -9.43
C GLY A 1145 20.93 14.78 -9.41
N GLN A 1146 21.09 13.54 -8.91
CA GLN A 1146 20.04 12.53 -8.84
C GLN A 1146 19.50 12.36 -7.42
N THR A 1147 18.23 12.00 -7.28
CA THR A 1147 17.57 11.74 -5.99
C THR A 1147 16.87 10.38 -6.00
N LEU A 1148 16.66 9.78 -4.84
CA LEU A 1148 15.87 8.54 -4.69
C LEU A 1148 14.35 8.81 -4.54
N GLY A 1149 13.97 10.08 -4.34
CA GLY A 1149 12.59 10.51 -4.07
C GLY A 1149 12.39 10.97 -2.63
N GLY A 1150 11.19 11.51 -2.35
CA GLY A 1150 10.74 11.83 -0.99
C GLY A 1150 10.14 10.64 -0.26
N GLN A 1151 9.73 10.86 1.00
CA GLN A 1151 9.03 9.86 1.81
C GLN A 1151 7.90 9.17 1.01
N PHE A 1152 7.76 7.86 1.19
CA PHE A 1152 6.76 7.00 0.53
C PHE A 1152 6.82 6.93 -1.00
N THR A 1153 7.79 7.56 -1.65
CA THR A 1153 7.94 7.52 -3.11
C THR A 1153 9.14 6.69 -3.60
N VAL A 1154 9.93 6.10 -2.71
CA VAL A 1154 11.20 5.47 -3.08
C VAL A 1154 11.01 4.02 -3.51
N ASP A 1155 11.18 3.76 -4.81
CA ASP A 1155 11.28 2.43 -5.41
C ASP A 1155 12.74 1.90 -5.45
N GLY A 1156 13.67 2.71 -4.95
CA GLY A 1156 15.10 2.47 -4.91
C GLY A 1156 15.84 2.74 -6.20
N ARG A 1157 15.22 3.38 -7.18
CA ARG A 1157 15.84 3.83 -8.43
C ARG A 1157 16.16 5.32 -8.36
N PHE A 1158 17.37 5.70 -8.77
CA PHE A 1158 17.75 7.11 -8.91
C PHE A 1158 16.91 7.80 -10.01
N ARG A 1159 16.44 9.01 -9.71
CA ARG A 1159 15.64 9.90 -10.55
C ARG A 1159 16.42 11.18 -10.83
N GLY A 1160 16.21 11.74 -12.03
CA GLY A 1160 17.00 12.87 -12.54
C GLY A 1160 18.25 12.42 -13.29
N GLU A 1161 18.88 13.35 -14.00
CA GLU A 1161 20.05 13.09 -14.85
C GLU A 1161 21.36 13.02 -14.05
N LEU A 1162 22.28 12.16 -14.49
CA LEU A 1162 23.61 12.01 -13.89
C LEU A 1162 24.50 13.22 -14.19
N ASN A 1163 24.50 14.20 -13.29
CA ASN A 1163 25.28 15.43 -13.38
C ASN A 1163 26.68 15.25 -12.77
N ILE A 1164 27.70 15.35 -13.62
CA ILE A 1164 29.11 15.24 -13.22
C ILE A 1164 29.87 16.46 -13.76
N THR A 1165 30.34 17.29 -12.85
CA THR A 1165 31.09 18.52 -13.19
C THR A 1165 32.48 18.16 -13.69
N THR A 1166 32.97 18.92 -14.68
CA THR A 1166 34.36 18.83 -15.15
C THR A 1166 35.11 20.08 -14.71
N VAL A 1167 36.23 19.89 -14.01
CA VAL A 1167 37.10 20.99 -13.57
C VAL A 1167 38.41 20.91 -14.36
N SER A 1168 38.73 21.94 -15.14
CA SER A 1168 40.01 22.05 -15.84
C SER A 1168 41.16 22.30 -14.85
N CYS A 1169 42.29 21.65 -15.07
CA CYS A 1169 43.47 21.77 -14.21
C CYS A 1169 44.62 22.48 -14.94
N ASN A 1170 45.46 23.17 -14.16
CA ASN A 1170 46.69 23.79 -14.64
C ASN A 1170 47.83 22.76 -14.59
N THR A 1171 48.03 22.05 -15.70
CA THR A 1171 49.10 21.05 -15.87
C THR A 1171 50.52 21.63 -15.85
N ALA A 1172 50.68 22.95 -16.00
CA ALA A 1172 51.98 23.62 -15.85
C ALA A 1172 52.31 23.99 -14.40
N ALA A 1173 51.29 24.20 -13.56
CA ALA A 1173 51.43 24.48 -12.12
C ALA A 1173 51.23 23.22 -11.24
N ASN A 1174 50.80 22.11 -11.82
CA ASN A 1174 50.38 20.88 -11.11
C ASN A 1174 49.21 21.09 -10.14
N THR A 1175 48.24 21.93 -10.51
CA THR A 1175 47.09 22.26 -9.66
C THR A 1175 45.72 22.10 -10.33
N CYS A 1176 44.71 21.72 -9.53
CA CYS A 1176 43.28 21.77 -9.87
C CYS A 1176 42.56 22.61 -8.81
N ILE A 1177 41.57 23.44 -9.15
CA ILE A 1177 40.81 24.25 -8.17
C ILE A 1177 39.35 23.78 -8.14
N ILE A 1178 38.93 23.19 -7.03
CA ILE A 1178 37.61 22.57 -6.87
C ILE A 1178 36.66 23.51 -6.13
N PRO A 1179 35.53 23.93 -6.72
CA PRO A 1179 34.48 24.63 -5.98
C PRO A 1179 33.67 23.64 -5.14
N VAL A 1180 33.34 23.99 -3.89
CA VAL A 1180 32.51 23.19 -2.98
C VAL A 1180 31.53 24.13 -2.23
N PRO A 1181 30.22 24.10 -2.56
CA PRO A 1181 29.22 25.00 -1.98
C PRO A 1181 29.03 24.86 -0.46
N ALA A 1182 28.29 25.79 0.15
CA ALA A 1182 27.92 25.79 1.56
C ALA A 1182 26.39 25.58 1.78
N PRO A 1183 25.90 24.42 2.26
CA PRO A 1183 26.62 23.19 2.63
C PRO A 1183 26.74 22.21 1.45
N ALA A 1184 27.83 21.44 1.41
CA ALA A 1184 28.05 20.43 0.37
C ALA A 1184 29.06 19.35 0.77
N PHE A 1185 29.04 18.25 0.02
CA PHE A 1185 30.19 17.35 -0.10
C PHE A 1185 30.55 17.14 -1.57
N ALA A 1186 31.85 17.02 -1.87
CA ALA A 1186 32.39 16.81 -3.21
C ALA A 1186 33.32 15.60 -3.25
N LEU A 1187 33.08 14.67 -4.18
CA LEU A 1187 33.99 13.59 -4.53
C LEU A 1187 34.66 13.90 -5.87
N VAL A 1188 35.97 14.15 -5.81
CA VAL A 1188 36.83 14.46 -6.96
C VAL A 1188 37.51 13.19 -7.43
N PHE A 1189 37.39 12.88 -8.72
CA PHE A 1189 38.03 11.76 -9.39
C PHE A 1189 39.18 12.27 -10.26
N LEU A 1190 40.40 11.78 -10.00
CA LEU A 1190 41.59 12.10 -10.79
C LEU A 1190 41.71 11.27 -12.07
N ASP A 1191 41.02 10.12 -12.10
CA ASP A 1191 40.88 9.29 -13.29
C ASP A 1191 39.51 9.54 -13.95
N SER A 1192 39.52 10.09 -15.16
CA SER A 1192 38.31 10.34 -15.95
C SER A 1192 37.72 9.08 -16.59
N ALA A 1193 38.40 7.94 -16.52
CA ALA A 1193 37.89 6.62 -16.91
C ALA A 1193 37.34 5.80 -15.73
N SER A 1194 37.25 6.39 -14.52
CA SER A 1194 36.70 5.72 -13.33
C SER A 1194 35.25 5.26 -13.56
N GLU A 1195 34.98 3.98 -13.33
CA GLU A 1195 33.66 3.33 -13.52
C GLU A 1195 32.51 4.09 -12.84
N ALA A 1196 32.75 4.60 -11.63
CA ALA A 1196 31.80 5.41 -10.85
C ALA A 1196 31.30 6.67 -11.58
N LEU A 1197 32.05 7.18 -12.58
CA LEU A 1197 31.64 8.31 -13.42
C LEU A 1197 30.60 7.93 -14.50
N SER A 1198 30.30 6.64 -14.67
CA SER A 1198 29.15 6.15 -15.46
C SER A 1198 28.00 5.62 -14.59
N LEU A 1199 28.22 5.43 -13.28
CA LEU A 1199 27.22 4.92 -12.36
C LEU A 1199 26.28 6.02 -11.85
N GLY A 1200 25.08 6.05 -12.40
CA GLY A 1200 23.92 6.75 -11.82
C GLY A 1200 23.01 5.76 -11.08
N GLN A 1201 22.45 4.79 -11.80
CA GLN A 1201 21.60 3.72 -11.27
C GLN A 1201 22.25 2.35 -11.50
N ALA A 1202 21.96 1.37 -10.63
CA ALA A 1202 22.33 -0.04 -10.82
C ALA A 1202 21.85 -0.60 -12.17
N THR A 1203 22.67 -1.42 -12.83
CA THR A 1203 22.34 -1.97 -14.15
C THR A 1203 21.23 -3.03 -14.09
N GLU A 1204 21.23 -3.87 -13.07
CA GLU A 1204 20.11 -4.74 -12.72
C GLU A 1204 19.11 -3.98 -11.82
N THR A 1205 17.82 -4.14 -12.12
CA THR A 1205 16.73 -3.60 -11.29
C THR A 1205 15.63 -4.65 -11.13
N PHE A 1206 14.98 -4.58 -9.98
CA PHE A 1206 13.98 -5.51 -9.49
C PHE A 1206 12.62 -4.80 -9.42
N SER A 1207 11.55 -5.51 -9.75
CA SER A 1207 10.20 -5.00 -9.54
C SER A 1207 9.96 -4.80 -8.04
N THR A 1208 9.46 -3.63 -7.64
CA THR A 1208 9.11 -3.33 -6.23
C THR A 1208 7.77 -3.95 -5.86
N SER A 1209 7.73 -5.29 -5.95
CA SER A 1209 6.66 -6.16 -5.52
C SER A 1209 7.15 -6.97 -4.35
N ALA A 1210 6.55 -6.80 -3.17
CA ALA A 1210 6.68 -7.78 -2.09
C ALA A 1210 6.03 -9.10 -2.57
N PHE A 1211 6.84 -10.01 -3.10
CA PHE A 1211 6.36 -11.23 -3.75
C PHE A 1211 6.13 -12.31 -2.70
N THR A 1212 4.96 -12.26 -2.04
CA THR A 1212 4.47 -13.32 -1.17
C THR A 1212 4.12 -14.55 -2.02
N GLN A 1213 5.01 -15.54 -2.08
CA GLN A 1213 4.69 -16.79 -2.76
C GLN A 1213 3.65 -17.59 -1.96
N GLN A 1214 2.67 -18.13 -2.69
CA GLN A 1214 1.69 -19.07 -2.17
C GLN A 1214 2.37 -20.30 -1.55
N HIS A 1215 1.89 -20.80 -0.41
CA HIS A 1215 2.41 -22.03 0.20
C HIS A 1215 2.39 -23.18 -0.80
N ASN A 1216 3.57 -23.74 -1.07
CA ASN A 1216 3.71 -24.70 -2.14
C ASN A 1216 3.26 -26.11 -1.75
N THR A 1217 2.58 -26.72 -2.71
CA THR A 1217 2.42 -28.14 -2.99
C THR A 1217 3.35 -29.14 -2.26
N VAL A 1218 2.80 -30.28 -1.86
CA VAL A 1218 3.57 -31.43 -1.33
C VAL A 1218 4.45 -32.02 -2.41
N THR A 1219 5.76 -31.83 -2.29
CA THR A 1219 6.78 -32.57 -3.05
C THR A 1219 6.85 -34.01 -2.53
N TYR A 1220 6.42 -34.99 -3.33
CA TYR A 1220 6.62 -36.41 -3.00
C TYR A 1220 8.08 -36.82 -3.26
N GLU A 1221 8.68 -37.48 -2.27
CA GLU A 1221 10.07 -37.90 -2.32
C GLU A 1221 10.29 -38.98 -3.42
N PRO A 1222 11.32 -38.89 -4.28
CA PRO A 1222 11.43 -39.74 -5.48
C PRO A 1222 11.59 -41.25 -5.22
N ALA A 1223 12.17 -41.67 -4.10
CA ALA A 1223 12.24 -43.08 -3.71
C ALA A 1223 10.85 -43.62 -3.32
N THR A 1224 10.00 -42.77 -2.73
CA THR A 1224 8.60 -43.10 -2.41
C THR A 1224 7.76 -43.40 -3.65
N VAL A 1225 8.00 -42.69 -4.76
CA VAL A 1225 7.30 -42.94 -6.03
C VAL A 1225 7.87 -44.17 -6.75
N SER A 1226 9.20 -44.33 -6.80
CA SER A 1226 9.85 -45.44 -7.50
C SER A 1226 9.71 -46.80 -6.82
N LEU A 1227 9.37 -46.85 -5.54
CA LEU A 1227 9.04 -48.09 -4.80
C LEU A 1227 7.54 -48.42 -4.78
N SER A 1228 6.69 -47.66 -5.48
CA SER A 1228 5.24 -47.89 -5.59
C SER A 1228 4.93 -49.06 -6.54
N ASN A 1229 5.33 -50.27 -6.12
CA ASN A 1229 5.09 -51.52 -6.84
C ASN A 1229 3.59 -51.74 -7.01
N GLY A 1230 3.09 -51.53 -8.23
CA GLY A 1230 1.66 -51.41 -8.53
C GLY A 1230 0.81 -52.56 -7.99
N ARG A 1231 0.03 -52.30 -6.94
CA ARG A 1231 -1.06 -53.19 -6.51
C ARG A 1231 -2.20 -53.09 -7.51
N SER A 1232 -2.82 -54.23 -7.83
CA SER A 1232 -3.91 -54.32 -8.79
C SER A 1232 -5.09 -53.44 -8.39
N GLY A 1233 -5.79 -52.87 -9.38
CA GLY A 1233 -6.89 -51.91 -9.19
C GLY A 1233 -8.15 -52.45 -8.48
N SER A 1234 -8.08 -53.61 -7.85
CA SER A 1234 -9.14 -54.27 -7.08
C SER A 1234 -9.18 -53.90 -5.60
N ASP A 1235 -8.10 -53.34 -5.04
CA ASP A 1235 -8.04 -52.95 -3.60
C ASP A 1235 -8.27 -51.46 -3.35
N ARG A 1236 -8.43 -50.65 -4.42
CA ARG A 1236 -8.62 -49.19 -4.29
C ARG A 1236 -10.00 -48.80 -3.73
N ASP A 1237 -11.00 -49.66 -3.93
CA ASP A 1237 -12.40 -49.41 -3.51
C ASP A 1237 -12.64 -49.53 -2.00
N LYS A 1238 -11.61 -49.83 -1.19
CA LYS A 1238 -11.72 -50.01 0.27
C LYS A 1238 -11.29 -48.79 1.11
N TYR A 1239 -10.77 -47.72 0.49
CA TYR A 1239 -10.25 -46.55 1.20
C TYR A 1239 -10.73 -45.18 0.68
N LEU A 1240 -11.69 -45.14 -0.25
CA LEU A 1240 -12.41 -43.91 -0.60
C LEU A 1240 -13.58 -43.71 0.38
N GLY A 1241 -13.34 -43.01 1.49
CA GLY A 1241 -14.27 -43.04 2.63
C GLY A 1241 -14.18 -41.92 3.67
N THR A 1242 -13.82 -40.69 3.29
CA THR A 1242 -13.95 -39.50 4.16
C THR A 1242 -14.54 -38.28 3.43
N SER A 1243 -15.71 -38.46 2.81
CA SER A 1243 -16.63 -37.35 2.56
C SER A 1243 -18.06 -37.78 2.84
N TYR A 1244 -18.85 -36.85 3.38
CA TYR A 1244 -20.26 -37.00 3.70
C TYR A 1244 -20.91 -35.64 3.40
N GLY A 1245 -21.89 -35.49 2.50
CA GLY A 1245 -22.43 -36.48 1.58
C GLY A 1245 -23.86 -36.12 1.23
N TYR A 1246 -24.10 -35.64 0.01
CA TYR A 1246 -25.46 -35.39 -0.49
C TYR A 1246 -25.98 -36.56 -1.31
N LYS A 1247 -27.28 -36.84 -1.15
CA LYS A 1247 -28.01 -37.83 -1.97
C LYS A 1247 -28.73 -37.10 -3.09
N GLU A 1248 -28.87 -37.78 -4.22
CA GLU A 1248 -29.94 -37.56 -5.21
C GLU A 1248 -30.54 -38.93 -5.58
N SER A 1249 -31.68 -38.96 -6.29
CA SER A 1249 -32.64 -40.07 -6.17
C SER A 1249 -33.07 -40.75 -7.48
N GLY A 1250 -33.32 -42.06 -7.40
CA GLY A 1250 -34.16 -42.83 -8.34
C GLY A 1250 -33.44 -43.55 -9.50
N SER A 1251 -33.98 -44.65 -10.05
CA SER A 1251 -35.16 -45.42 -9.62
C SER A 1251 -35.17 -46.87 -10.14
N THR A 1252 -35.91 -47.74 -9.43
CA THR A 1252 -36.49 -49.04 -9.86
C THR A 1252 -35.64 -50.09 -10.62
N ALA A 1253 -35.39 -51.22 -9.95
CA ALA A 1253 -35.66 -52.57 -10.50
C ALA A 1253 -35.92 -53.59 -9.37
N LEU A 1254 -36.88 -54.50 -9.55
CA LEU A 1254 -37.27 -55.51 -8.55
C LEU A 1254 -36.33 -56.73 -8.52
N LYS A 1255 -36.09 -57.27 -7.30
CA LYS A 1255 -36.46 -58.66 -6.95
C LYS A 1255 -36.50 -58.90 -5.43
N LEU A 1256 -37.36 -59.83 -5.00
CA LEU A 1256 -37.73 -60.11 -3.60
C LEU A 1256 -37.09 -61.44 -3.09
N PRO A 1257 -37.26 -61.89 -1.82
CA PRO A 1257 -36.15 -62.38 -0.99
C PRO A 1257 -36.34 -63.83 -0.49
N LEU A 1258 -35.49 -64.31 0.44
CA LEU A 1258 -35.88 -65.36 1.41
C LEU A 1258 -34.99 -65.47 2.69
N PHE A 1259 -35.58 -65.13 3.84
CA PHE A 1259 -35.48 -65.74 5.21
C PHE A 1259 -34.15 -65.95 5.99
N SER A 1260 -33.89 -65.03 6.94
CA SER A 1260 -34.06 -65.14 8.42
C SER A 1260 -33.53 -66.31 9.31
N PHE A 1261 -33.02 -65.91 10.51
CA PHE A 1261 -32.87 -66.68 11.80
C PHE A 1261 -31.88 -67.88 11.81
N SER A 1262 -31.16 -68.28 12.89
CA SER A 1262 -30.84 -67.84 14.28
C SER A 1262 -29.51 -68.54 14.71
N LEU A 1263 -28.92 -68.59 15.93
CA LEU A 1263 -29.27 -68.25 17.33
C LEU A 1263 -27.96 -67.96 18.14
N ALA A 1264 -28.01 -67.73 19.47
CA ALA A 1264 -26.85 -67.56 20.38
C ALA A 1264 -26.77 -68.64 21.49
N LEU A 1265 -25.55 -68.94 22.01
CA LEU A 1265 -25.20 -68.92 23.46
C LEU A 1265 -23.67 -69.11 23.70
N ALA A 1266 -23.19 -68.89 24.92
CA ALA A 1266 -21.77 -68.64 25.26
C ALA A 1266 -21.06 -69.74 26.11
N ILE A 1267 -19.78 -69.48 26.48
CA ILE A 1267 -19.01 -69.92 27.70
C ILE A 1267 -17.68 -70.71 27.47
N LEU A 1268 -16.56 -70.04 27.86
CA LEU A 1268 -15.26 -70.44 28.45
C LEU A 1268 -14.32 -71.56 27.90
N SER A 1269 -13.09 -71.10 27.58
CA SER A 1269 -11.77 -71.65 27.97
C SER A 1269 -11.20 -72.95 27.34
N GLY A 1270 -9.90 -72.94 26.97
CA GLY A 1270 -9.20 -74.13 26.43
C GLY A 1270 -7.77 -73.88 25.90
N VAL A 1271 -6.79 -73.83 26.80
CA VAL A 1271 -5.36 -73.50 26.58
C VAL A 1271 -4.58 -74.39 25.57
N TRP A 1272 -3.88 -73.71 24.64
CA TRP A 1272 -2.58 -74.03 23.97
C TRP A 1272 -2.41 -75.08 22.83
N VAL A 1273 -1.75 -74.58 21.76
CA VAL A 1273 -0.64 -75.18 20.96
C VAL A 1273 -0.92 -76.05 19.70
N VAL A 1274 -0.65 -75.41 18.53
CA VAL A 1274 0.18 -75.89 17.38
C VAL A 1274 -0.19 -77.25 16.75
N ARG A 1275 -0.53 -77.35 15.44
CA ARG A 1275 0.38 -77.07 14.30
C ARG A 1275 -0.32 -77.08 12.91
N ALA A 1276 0.36 -76.45 11.95
CA ALA A 1276 0.47 -76.82 10.52
C ALA A 1276 -0.68 -76.53 9.51
N ARG A 1277 -0.25 -75.92 8.39
CA ARG A 1277 -0.81 -75.88 7.02
C ARG A 1277 -2.17 -75.17 6.84
N ALA A 1278 -2.33 -74.11 6.04
CA ALA A 1278 -1.78 -73.64 4.75
C ALA A 1278 -2.68 -73.98 3.54
N LEU A 1279 -2.79 -73.00 2.62
CA LEU A 1279 -3.64 -72.98 1.41
C LEU A 1279 -5.15 -72.90 1.79
N LEU A 1280 -5.92 -71.91 1.33
CA LEU A 1280 -5.75 -70.98 0.19
C LEU A 1280 -5.77 -69.51 0.60
#